data_AF-A0A7H9B2S7-F1
#
_entry.id   AF-A0A7H9B2S7-F1
#
_cell.length_a   1.000
_cell.length_b   1.000
_cell.length_c   1.000
_cell.angle_alpha   90.00
_cell.angle_beta   90.00
_cell.angle_gamma   90.00
#
_symmetry.space_group_name_H-M   'P 1'
#
loop_
_entity.id
_entity.type
_entity.pdbx_description
1 polymer ?
#
loop_
_entity_poly.entity_id
_entity_poly.type
_entity_poly.pdbx_seq_one_letter_code
_entity_poly.pdbx_strand_id
1 'polypeptide(L)'
;MLQKNEFVEENGDRDGLGINGSGFTDDIDLESRQGDSFEKLGQSESLRGEVLDVLDDQVGDTGKMLLYPDIGSKFPFKTSDRILDDILRDISFINSEEHSILYSDLHNGVLRLPVLNYSRRIVDMQPYSLGTLVDQVVLESKYELPSVSCPEHNKLNVFMGVLIDRVKQEKITPETFIDSQIYHIKITVKTRTILEQTKKRLGLSRFHMIDETDLHPFDKMDLLTFDSNNPRLIDYAIYVSEDTNKLILIEIFKPEFEKVDAEQLWSQDAINNRYERACQKFESLDPSNVVCPAECINTLFKIFRGPLNRTSAEEPLKTINSDNVVLNSHIDPKWLTMKYDFRLFMGKNEETGEEVPEYEPPDLTNYLKDWKQRKLRESFIRKCIELIFLGKFSVKLLVGEELKKVPRVIRAFNIVQTAYTTSPWFHTLEEYKSISGDPSSTLDTNYHFVNLSTCHYYVDRDIIKNYETQCVLDSENIGIYFDALTFIANRKGSFQLIAYCGKQDVVGQESLDHALRLFGIDSKEIDVSTINDSVLITIYQTESLNHSYPNKHSDLKNALCLIAKYKNSPKLKFLADYEPYKLVSKAYDILEVDQSVDEDVIQTAYSIKANDSPGLKIDCDRALYTVAIHKKSLSLFDFLMVQCPEFEEYYGSSRLSYMEALELLQINENASDDTILEIFQRKWYAEHNFESDNFLKLKAALTRIGLERNSKFILHFINTGIIDASCLPANDWPIGLNNIGNTCYLNSLLQYYFSIAPLREWVLNYNSTIKDLKSNGRNTSRRIGGREVSDSEVQRSIYFIYELRDLFRDMIHSKERCVTPREKLAFLAFAPSSMIVDLKLLSDSNDDEEKLKSNGAHADHEESAPVNGEASLIDFKDEDKDENMELPLDETEENPQCNDNTVNENEDINMLDLEQEEMGNKSPKISPDQLENALEMGRQQDVTECIGNVLFQLESASYPINLGEDNEQNDLVKELFYGNIKQNIVPLNIEAGVRTKIERFLSLLVNIGDHSKDIYDALDSYFSDEYLTMEEYGEVKRTLAVTEFPTILQIQIQRVYYDRERFMPVKSIDPLPFNQLLYMDRYTDTTDKVLLERKRETEAMKKELLQLKKRQKELLSTNELGISRKAAYIETSKILKSDILESQNIEITGKDELFQKLNGFISEVDNELTKLYHEIQTLELKIPKQFDDFKNLAYSLFAVFIHRGEASYGHYWIYIKDSYKNGIWRKYNDETITEVPESEVFNFASGNTATPYFLVYVKKGNEADIEPLKRIVQQNI
;
A
#
# COMPACT_ATOMS: atom_id res chain seq x y z
N MET A 1 54.90 5.49 11.79
CA MET A 1 55.51 4.65 10.75
C MET A 1 55.09 5.26 9.41
N LEU A 2 55.98 6.01 8.76
CA LEU A 2 56.66 5.63 7.50
C LEU A 2 55.62 5.37 6.39
N GLN A 3 55.57 6.03 5.23
CA GLN A 3 56.49 6.82 4.42
C GLN A 3 55.61 7.51 3.33
N LYS A 4 55.84 8.77 2.93
CA LYS A 4 56.66 9.18 1.77
C LYS A 4 56.25 8.44 0.47
N ASN A 5 55.99 9.07 -0.68
CA ASN A 5 56.68 10.18 -1.33
C ASN A 5 55.93 10.48 -2.68
N GLU A 6 55.70 11.73 -3.08
CA GLU A 6 56.45 12.47 -4.15
C GLU A 6 56.07 12.05 -5.60
N PHE A 7 55.99 12.87 -6.65
CA PHE A 7 56.29 14.29 -6.92
C PHE A 7 55.84 14.62 -8.39
N VAL A 8 55.90 15.91 -8.74
CA VAL A 8 56.10 16.57 -10.06
C VAL A 8 54.84 16.83 -10.92
N GLU A 9 54.35 18.04 -11.24
CA GLU A 9 54.87 19.37 -11.69
C GLU A 9 54.70 19.59 -13.22
N GLU A 10 54.46 20.87 -13.56
CA GLU A 10 54.59 21.57 -14.85
C GLU A 10 53.39 21.66 -15.83
N ASN A 11 52.64 22.76 -15.66
CA ASN A 11 52.54 23.94 -16.55
C ASN A 11 52.58 23.77 -18.08
N GLY A 12 51.60 24.40 -18.74
CA GLY A 12 51.65 24.75 -20.15
C GLY A 12 50.62 25.80 -20.54
N ASP A 13 51.01 27.08 -20.48
CA ASP A 13 50.32 28.25 -21.03
C ASP A 13 50.07 28.15 -22.54
N ARG A 14 48.97 28.78 -23.01
CA ARG A 14 48.97 29.75 -24.14
C ARG A 14 47.59 30.37 -24.41
N ASP A 15 47.56 31.70 -24.25
CA ASP A 15 46.98 32.75 -25.12
C ASP A 15 46.01 32.31 -26.23
N GLY A 16 44.85 32.92 -26.50
CA GLY A 16 44.41 34.30 -26.30
C GLY A 16 43.49 34.68 -27.50
N LEU A 17 42.67 35.73 -27.34
CA LEU A 17 41.59 36.27 -28.23
C LEU A 17 40.20 35.68 -27.90
N GLY A 18 39.21 36.37 -27.34
CA GLY A 18 38.92 37.81 -27.27
C GLY A 18 37.80 38.17 -28.25
N ILE A 19 36.55 38.26 -27.78
CA ILE A 19 35.60 39.39 -27.96
C ILE A 19 34.21 39.03 -27.36
N ASN A 20 33.82 39.88 -26.42
CA ASN A 20 32.57 40.16 -25.70
C ASN A 20 31.21 39.74 -26.29
N GLY A 21 30.32 39.31 -25.38
CA GLY A 21 28.87 39.26 -25.60
C GLY A 21 28.05 38.62 -24.47
N SER A 22 28.02 39.28 -23.32
CA SER A 22 27.16 39.12 -22.14
C SER A 22 25.86 38.29 -22.24
N GLY A 23 25.65 37.40 -21.27
CA GLY A 23 24.34 36.87 -20.90
C GLY A 23 24.47 35.72 -19.88
N PHE A 24 24.59 36.08 -18.59
CA PHE A 24 24.69 35.14 -17.46
C PHE A 24 23.46 34.21 -17.40
N THR A 25 23.65 32.95 -17.77
CA THR A 25 23.10 31.79 -17.06
C THR A 25 24.16 31.34 -16.06
N ASP A 26 23.75 30.84 -14.90
CA ASP A 26 24.08 29.46 -14.53
C ASP A 26 23.48 29.09 -13.17
N ASP A 27 22.87 27.91 -13.23
CA ASP A 27 22.55 26.98 -12.17
C ASP A 27 23.74 26.75 -11.24
N ILE A 28 23.47 26.49 -9.95
CA ILE A 28 24.29 25.56 -9.17
C ILE A 28 23.37 24.65 -8.37
N ASP A 29 23.48 23.37 -8.72
CA ASP A 29 23.00 22.17 -8.04
C ASP A 29 23.30 22.14 -6.54
N LEU A 30 22.32 21.65 -5.80
CA LEU A 30 22.43 21.25 -4.40
C LEU A 30 22.33 19.72 -4.33
N GLU A 31 23.47 19.07 -4.14
CA GLU A 31 23.51 17.71 -3.61
C GLU A 31 24.18 17.66 -2.24
N SER A 32 23.39 17.12 -1.31
CA SER A 32 23.71 16.20 -0.21
C SER A 32 24.87 16.52 0.76
N ARG A 33 24.50 16.66 2.04
CA ARG A 33 24.95 15.73 3.08
C ARG A 33 24.04 15.78 4.32
N GLN A 34 23.58 14.60 4.70
CA GLN A 34 22.72 14.27 5.83
C GLN A 34 23.40 14.61 7.16
N GLY A 35 22.54 14.82 8.16
CA GLY A 35 22.93 15.12 9.53
C GLY A 35 23.38 13.89 10.31
N ASP A 36 23.99 14.17 11.44
CA ASP A 36 24.17 13.22 12.53
C ASP A 36 23.94 13.92 13.88
N SER A 37 23.08 13.28 14.66
CA SER A 37 22.99 13.18 16.13
C SER A 37 23.27 14.40 17.03
N PHE A 38 22.21 14.85 17.71
CA PHE A 38 22.27 15.43 19.05
C PHE A 38 22.36 14.30 20.09
N GLU A 39 23.55 14.07 20.68
CA GLU A 39 23.73 13.86 22.12
C GLU A 39 25.23 13.69 22.47
N LYS A 40 25.62 14.28 23.61
CA LYS A 40 26.94 14.33 24.25
C LYS A 40 27.95 15.36 23.73
N LEU A 41 27.98 16.50 24.42
CA LEU A 41 29.23 17.06 24.97
C LEU A 41 28.91 17.96 26.16
N GLY A 42 29.13 17.41 27.36
CA GLY A 42 29.49 18.23 28.50
C GLY A 42 30.97 18.61 28.39
N GLN A 43 31.28 19.82 28.88
CA GLN A 43 32.61 20.30 29.29
C GLN A 43 33.64 20.51 28.18
N SER A 44 33.85 21.77 27.80
CA SER A 44 35.10 22.49 28.12
C SER A 44 35.01 23.96 27.73
N GLU A 45 35.35 24.78 28.73
CA GLU A 45 36.10 26.04 28.62
C GLU A 45 35.43 27.21 27.89
N SER A 46 34.80 28.10 28.65
CA SER A 46 35.47 29.26 29.26
C SER A 46 36.09 30.17 28.20
N LEU A 47 35.35 31.20 27.81
CA LEU A 47 35.83 32.57 27.53
C LEU A 47 34.65 33.40 27.02
N ARG A 48 33.78 33.81 27.96
CA ARG A 48 32.99 35.05 27.94
C ARG A 48 32.30 35.20 29.30
N GLY A 49 33.13 35.14 30.34
CA GLY A 49 32.81 35.82 31.59
C GLY A 49 33.14 37.30 31.41
N GLU A 50 32.27 38.14 31.97
CA GLU A 50 32.54 39.53 32.35
C GLU A 50 32.82 40.52 31.21
N VAL A 51 31.76 41.00 30.54
CA VAL A 51 31.50 42.46 30.42
C VAL A 51 30.00 42.64 30.24
N LEU A 52 29.43 43.66 30.90
CA LEU A 52 28.05 44.17 30.86
C LEU A 52 27.18 43.81 32.06
N ASP A 53 27.76 43.84 33.25
CA ASP A 53 27.14 44.59 34.34
C ASP A 53 27.84 45.96 34.39
N VAL A 54 27.04 47.02 34.56
CA VAL A 54 27.41 48.45 34.56
C VAL A 54 27.53 49.12 33.18
N LEU A 55 26.39 49.50 32.61
CA LEU A 55 26.26 50.76 31.85
C LEU A 55 25.34 51.64 32.70
N ASP A 56 25.88 52.31 33.72
CA ASP A 56 26.17 53.75 33.68
C ASP A 56 24.89 54.58 33.37
N ASP A 57 24.26 55.08 34.43
CA ASP A 57 23.15 56.06 34.46
C ASP A 57 23.48 57.41 33.78
N GLN A 58 24.52 57.46 32.92
CA GLN A 58 25.06 58.69 32.32
C GLN A 58 25.07 58.72 30.78
N VAL A 59 24.62 57.67 30.08
CA VAL A 59 24.48 57.72 28.61
C VAL A 59 23.01 57.91 28.25
N GLY A 60 22.65 59.12 27.83
CA GLY A 60 21.28 59.44 27.37
C GLY A 60 20.86 58.61 26.16
N ASP A 61 19.54 58.54 25.89
CA ASP A 61 18.97 57.84 24.73
C ASP A 61 19.59 58.37 23.43
N THR A 62 20.45 57.58 22.80
CA THR A 62 21.14 57.96 21.56
C THR A 62 20.30 57.71 20.31
N GLY A 63 19.13 57.07 20.44
CA GLY A 63 18.29 56.63 19.31
C GLY A 63 18.90 55.50 18.45
N LYS A 64 20.11 55.03 18.78
CA LYS A 64 20.85 54.01 18.01
C LYS A 64 20.83 52.61 18.65
N MET A 65 20.44 52.53 19.92
CA MET A 65 20.42 51.29 20.69
C MET A 65 19.00 50.74 20.82
N LEU A 66 18.86 49.42 20.76
CA LEU A 66 17.65 48.73 21.17
C LEU A 66 17.55 48.80 22.70
N LEU A 67 16.49 49.44 23.22
CA LEU A 67 16.24 49.49 24.67
C LEU A 67 15.66 48.18 25.22
N TYR A 68 15.08 47.36 24.34
CA TYR A 68 14.53 46.05 24.67
C TYR A 68 15.17 45.00 23.75
N PRO A 69 16.41 44.58 24.02
CA PRO A 69 17.13 43.61 23.19
C PRO A 69 16.46 42.22 23.20
N ASP A 70 15.89 41.82 24.34
CA ASP A 70 15.27 40.50 24.54
C ASP A 70 13.75 40.49 24.31
N ILE A 71 13.19 41.55 23.72
CA ILE A 71 11.74 41.73 23.55
C ILE A 71 11.09 40.58 22.77
N GLY A 72 11.83 39.93 21.87
CA GLY A 72 11.38 38.77 21.11
C GLY A 72 10.99 37.55 21.96
N SER A 73 11.37 37.54 23.25
CA SER A 73 10.99 36.50 24.23
C SER A 73 9.71 36.80 25.01
N LYS A 74 9.12 38.00 24.85
CA LYS A 74 7.89 38.39 25.55
C LYS A 74 6.66 37.89 24.80
N PHE A 75 5.66 37.42 25.53
CA PHE A 75 4.38 36.92 25.00
C PHE A 75 3.21 37.72 25.60
N PRO A 76 2.13 38.03 24.84
CA PRO A 76 1.88 37.64 23.45
C PRO A 76 2.57 38.53 22.40
N PHE A 77 2.81 37.93 21.23
CA PHE A 77 3.23 38.62 20.02
C PHE A 77 2.06 38.76 19.02
N LYS A 78 1.93 39.93 18.40
CA LYS A 78 0.93 40.25 17.37
C LYS A 78 1.52 41.08 16.23
N THR A 79 0.99 40.91 15.01
CA THR A 79 1.30 41.78 13.86
C THR A 79 0.45 43.05 13.89
N SER A 80 0.84 44.06 13.12
CA SER A 80 0.09 45.32 13.05
C SER A 80 -1.36 45.14 12.56
N ASP A 81 -1.63 44.22 11.64
CA ASP A 81 -3.01 43.89 11.23
C ASP A 81 -3.79 43.19 12.36
N ARG A 82 -3.15 42.29 13.11
CA ARG A 82 -3.81 41.58 14.22
C ARG A 82 -4.16 42.52 15.38
N ILE A 83 -3.24 43.42 15.74
CA ILE A 83 -3.49 44.47 16.73
C ILE A 83 -4.66 45.36 16.31
N LEU A 84 -4.74 45.72 15.02
CA LEU A 84 -5.87 46.48 14.49
C LEU A 84 -7.18 45.71 14.60
N ASP A 85 -7.22 44.42 14.25
CA ASP A 85 -8.43 43.60 14.37
C ASP A 85 -8.89 43.50 15.84
N ASP A 86 -7.94 43.36 16.77
CA ASP A 86 -8.22 43.39 18.21
C ASP A 86 -8.84 44.74 18.62
N ILE A 87 -8.23 45.87 18.23
CA ILE A 87 -8.78 47.22 18.47
C ILE A 87 -10.24 47.34 18.01
N LEU A 88 -10.54 46.82 16.81
CA LEU A 88 -11.88 46.94 16.24
C LEU A 88 -12.90 46.03 16.95
N ARG A 89 -12.48 44.97 17.65
CA ARG A 89 -13.38 44.01 18.28
C ARG A 89 -13.40 44.06 19.80
N ASP A 90 -12.44 44.75 20.40
CA ASP A 90 -12.24 44.82 21.84
C ASP A 90 -13.51 45.25 22.59
N ILE A 91 -14.13 46.34 22.14
CA ILE A 91 -15.37 46.86 22.72
C ILE A 91 -16.54 45.87 22.61
N SER A 92 -16.57 45.01 21.59
CA SER A 92 -17.61 43.99 21.45
C SER A 92 -17.50 42.89 22.50
N PHE A 93 -16.27 42.53 22.90
CA PHE A 93 -16.04 41.60 24.01
C PHE A 93 -16.39 42.24 25.35
N ILE A 94 -15.96 43.49 25.56
CA ILE A 94 -16.19 44.24 26.80
C ILE A 94 -17.69 44.50 27.01
N ASN A 95 -18.46 44.77 25.96
CA ASN A 95 -19.90 45.01 26.06
C ASN A 95 -20.75 43.74 25.86
N SER A 96 -20.14 42.55 25.81
CA SER A 96 -20.90 41.30 25.61
C SER A 96 -21.71 40.94 26.84
N GLU A 97 -23.00 40.65 26.64
CA GLU A 97 -23.91 40.12 27.67
C GLU A 97 -23.91 38.57 27.71
N GLU A 98 -23.11 37.92 26.87
CA GLU A 98 -23.05 36.47 26.81
C GLU A 98 -22.42 35.90 28.09
N HIS A 99 -23.13 34.99 28.77
CA HIS A 99 -22.71 34.44 30.06
C HIS A 99 -21.29 33.84 30.02
N SER A 100 -20.92 33.21 28.91
CA SER A 100 -19.61 32.57 28.77
C SER A 100 -18.45 33.56 28.59
N ILE A 101 -18.73 34.83 28.24
CA ILE A 101 -17.75 35.91 28.11
C ILE A 101 -17.73 36.75 29.38
N LEU A 102 -18.91 37.09 29.90
CA LEU A 102 -19.11 37.96 31.06
C LEU A 102 -18.34 37.48 32.31
N TYR A 103 -18.21 36.17 32.48
CA TYR A 103 -17.48 35.54 33.61
C TYR A 103 -16.08 35.03 33.22
N SER A 104 -15.51 35.54 32.13
CA SER A 104 -14.15 35.20 31.66
C SER A 104 -13.29 36.45 31.53
N ASP A 105 -11.97 36.28 31.40
CA ASP A 105 -11.04 37.40 31.20
C ASP A 105 -11.30 38.17 29.90
N LEU A 106 -12.03 37.60 28.95
CA LEU A 106 -12.43 38.25 27.70
C LEU A 106 -13.27 39.52 27.94
N HIS A 107 -14.02 39.59 29.05
CA HIS A 107 -14.82 40.77 29.39
C HIS A 107 -13.95 41.97 29.77
N ASN A 108 -12.67 41.76 30.10
CA ASN A 108 -11.72 42.82 30.41
C ASN A 108 -11.00 43.39 29.17
N GLY A 109 -11.35 42.91 27.97
CA GLY A 109 -10.69 43.27 26.71
C GLY A 109 -9.73 42.18 26.21
N VAL A 110 -9.44 42.21 24.92
CA VAL A 110 -8.59 41.24 24.20
C VAL A 110 -7.24 41.82 23.77
N LEU A 111 -7.03 43.14 23.89
CA LEU A 111 -5.81 43.79 23.42
C LEU A 111 -4.55 43.18 24.04
N ARG A 112 -4.60 42.82 25.32
CA ARG A 112 -3.48 42.22 26.08
C ARG A 112 -3.49 40.69 26.13
N LEU A 113 -4.59 40.06 25.72
CA LEU A 113 -4.71 38.61 25.80
C LEU A 113 -3.97 37.91 24.66
N PRO A 114 -3.44 36.69 24.91
CA PRO A 114 -2.99 35.79 23.86
C PRO A 114 -4.09 35.47 22.85
N VAL A 115 -3.71 35.35 21.58
CA VAL A 115 -4.65 35.13 20.47
C VAL A 115 -5.52 33.88 20.64
N LEU A 116 -4.97 32.81 21.23
CA LEU A 116 -5.68 31.54 21.44
C LEU A 116 -6.90 31.68 22.37
N ASN A 117 -6.89 32.63 23.30
CA ASN A 117 -7.97 32.81 24.27
C ASN A 117 -9.28 33.28 23.61
N TYR A 118 -9.19 34.00 22.49
CA TYR A 118 -10.35 34.63 21.84
C TYR A 118 -10.51 34.29 20.35
N SER A 119 -9.52 33.69 19.69
CA SER A 119 -9.51 33.48 18.23
C SER A 119 -10.74 32.75 17.71
N ARG A 120 -11.26 31.75 18.43
CA ARG A 120 -12.46 31.00 18.03
C ARG A 120 -13.76 31.80 18.12
N ARG A 121 -13.81 32.83 18.98
CA ARG A 121 -14.99 33.69 19.18
C ARG A 121 -14.98 34.94 18.30
N ILE A 122 -13.85 35.24 17.67
CA ILE A 122 -13.66 36.49 16.91
C ILE A 122 -14.64 36.61 15.74
N VAL A 123 -15.04 35.48 15.14
CA VAL A 123 -15.98 35.40 14.02
C VAL A 123 -17.39 35.83 14.42
N ASP A 124 -17.79 35.50 15.65
CA ASP A 124 -19.13 35.80 16.17
C ASP A 124 -19.26 37.26 16.63
N MET A 125 -18.13 37.92 16.91
CA MET A 125 -18.10 39.31 17.34
C MET A 125 -18.20 40.26 16.16
N GLN A 126 -19.10 41.24 16.25
CA GLN A 126 -19.19 42.30 15.25
C GLN A 126 -18.03 43.29 15.44
N PRO A 127 -17.29 43.66 14.39
CA PRO A 127 -16.24 44.68 14.50
C PRO A 127 -16.84 46.09 14.53
N TYR A 128 -16.33 46.94 15.41
CA TYR A 128 -16.53 48.37 15.38
C TYR A 128 -15.78 48.96 14.17
N SER A 129 -16.25 50.10 13.69
CA SER A 129 -15.60 50.86 12.62
C SER A 129 -14.75 51.97 13.20
N LEU A 130 -13.50 52.10 12.71
CA LEU A 130 -12.62 53.22 13.03
C LEU A 130 -13.07 54.48 12.26
N GLY A 131 -13.75 55.38 12.96
CA GLY A 131 -14.16 56.70 12.48
C GLY A 131 -13.04 57.72 12.66
N THR A 132 -12.71 58.44 11.59
CA THR A 132 -11.64 59.43 11.56
C THR A 132 -12.07 60.71 10.84
N LEU A 133 -11.38 61.82 11.12
CA LEU A 133 -11.51 63.04 10.34
C LEU A 133 -10.64 62.91 9.09
N VAL A 134 -11.13 63.41 7.94
CA VAL A 134 -10.33 63.48 6.71
C VAL A 134 -9.27 64.58 6.82
N ASP A 135 -9.67 65.75 7.31
CA ASP A 135 -8.75 66.81 7.71
C ASP A 135 -8.40 66.65 9.19
N GLN A 136 -7.27 66.02 9.44
CA GLN A 136 -6.77 65.74 10.79
C GLN A 136 -5.94 66.89 11.38
N VAL A 137 -5.64 67.90 10.56
CA VAL A 137 -4.77 69.03 10.95
C VAL A 137 -5.58 70.08 11.71
N VAL A 138 -6.80 70.39 11.24
CA VAL A 138 -7.60 71.49 11.81
C VAL A 138 -7.97 71.31 13.27
N LEU A 139 -8.21 70.06 13.72
CA LEU A 139 -8.47 69.74 15.13
C LEU A 139 -7.27 69.07 15.81
N GLU A 140 -6.13 69.00 15.12
CA GLU A 140 -4.94 68.26 15.58
C GLU A 140 -5.31 66.86 16.08
N SER A 141 -6.20 66.15 15.38
CA SER A 141 -6.53 64.76 15.70
C SER A 141 -5.41 63.81 15.28
N LYS A 142 -4.43 64.30 14.52
CA LYS A 142 -3.14 63.64 14.27
C LYS A 142 -2.04 64.69 14.35
N TYR A 143 -1.00 64.43 15.14
CA TYR A 143 0.13 65.34 15.31
C TYR A 143 1.43 64.59 15.64
N GLU A 144 2.57 65.23 15.39
CA GLU A 144 3.91 64.71 15.67
C GLU A 144 4.56 65.55 16.78
N LEU A 145 5.24 64.89 17.72
CA LEU A 145 6.01 65.52 18.79
C LEU A 145 7.45 65.01 18.75
N PRO A 146 8.45 65.87 19.04
CA PRO A 146 9.80 65.39 19.31
C PRO A 146 9.82 64.56 20.59
N SER A 147 10.62 63.49 20.61
CA SER A 147 10.89 62.74 21.84
C SER A 147 11.59 63.65 22.87
N VAL A 148 11.19 63.53 24.13
CA VAL A 148 11.85 64.15 25.28
C VAL A 148 13.18 63.44 25.56
N SER A 149 13.23 62.11 25.42
CA SER A 149 14.46 61.33 25.67
C SER A 149 15.52 61.52 24.58
N CYS A 150 15.11 61.63 23.31
CA CYS A 150 16.03 61.84 22.18
C CYS A 150 15.39 62.68 21.05
N PRO A 151 15.32 64.02 21.19
CA PRO A 151 14.63 64.89 20.23
C PRO A 151 15.17 64.84 18.80
N GLU A 152 16.46 64.52 18.62
CA GLU A 152 17.13 64.55 17.30
C GLU A 152 16.85 63.30 16.44
N HIS A 153 16.52 62.18 17.08
CA HIS A 153 16.48 60.87 16.40
C HIS A 153 15.20 60.07 16.67
N ASN A 154 14.42 60.45 17.67
CA ASN A 154 13.17 59.79 18.02
C ASN A 154 12.01 60.78 17.93
N LYS A 155 10.86 60.29 17.47
CA LYS A 155 9.64 61.10 17.33
C LYS A 155 8.42 60.32 17.78
N LEU A 156 7.41 61.03 18.24
CA LEU A 156 6.12 60.48 18.65
C LEU A 156 5.04 60.92 17.68
N ASN A 157 4.40 59.96 17.02
CA ASN A 157 3.20 60.19 16.24
C ASN A 157 1.98 59.86 17.09
N VAL A 158 1.09 60.83 17.28
CA VAL A 158 -0.19 60.63 17.99
C VAL A 158 -1.34 60.72 17.01
N PHE A 159 -2.25 59.76 17.10
CA PHE A 159 -3.49 59.72 16.34
C PHE A 159 -4.68 59.49 17.26
N MET A 160 -5.75 60.27 17.06
CA MET A 160 -7.02 60.16 17.77
C MET A 160 -8.17 59.93 16.79
N GLY A 161 -9.02 58.97 17.13
CA GLY A 161 -10.22 58.63 16.38
C GLY A 161 -11.32 58.11 17.29
N VAL A 162 -12.37 57.56 16.68
CA VAL A 162 -13.49 56.96 17.41
C VAL A 162 -13.78 55.55 16.92
N LEU A 163 -14.24 54.69 17.84
CA LEU A 163 -14.74 53.36 17.57
C LEU A 163 -16.26 53.38 17.63
N ILE A 164 -16.89 52.95 16.54
CA ILE A 164 -18.32 53.10 16.31
C ILE A 164 -18.94 51.79 15.81
N ASP A 165 -20.04 51.34 16.44
CA ASP A 165 -20.86 50.25 15.91
C ASP A 165 -21.78 50.78 14.80
N ARG A 166 -21.37 50.60 13.54
CA ARG A 166 -22.13 51.09 12.38
C ARG A 166 -23.46 50.37 12.19
N VAL A 167 -23.55 49.09 12.55
CA VAL A 167 -24.78 48.31 12.35
C VAL A 167 -25.86 48.77 13.32
N LYS A 168 -25.51 49.03 14.58
CA LYS A 168 -26.41 49.69 15.52
C LYS A 168 -26.75 51.11 15.05
N GLN A 169 -25.78 51.84 14.52
CA GLN A 169 -26.01 53.21 14.11
C GLN A 169 -26.97 53.37 12.93
N GLU A 170 -26.92 52.48 11.94
CA GLU A 170 -27.84 52.51 10.80
C GLU A 170 -29.30 52.22 11.22
N LYS A 171 -29.52 51.67 12.42
CA LYS A 171 -30.83 51.37 13.01
C LYS A 171 -31.33 52.41 14.02
N ILE A 172 -30.56 53.47 14.29
CA ILE A 172 -30.95 54.51 15.25
C ILE A 172 -32.18 55.28 14.74
N THR A 173 -33.12 55.52 15.64
CA THR A 173 -34.28 56.41 15.45
C THR A 173 -34.09 57.68 16.30
N PRO A 174 -34.89 58.74 16.09
CA PRO A 174 -34.86 59.91 16.97
C PRO A 174 -35.03 59.59 18.46
N GLU A 175 -35.77 58.53 18.80
CA GLU A 175 -36.00 58.08 20.18
C GLU A 175 -34.79 57.35 20.77
N THR A 176 -34.09 56.54 19.96
CA THR A 176 -32.92 55.74 20.39
C THR A 176 -31.59 56.46 20.17
N PHE A 177 -31.59 57.70 19.70
CA PHE A 177 -30.37 58.50 19.46
C PHE A 177 -29.48 58.60 20.70
N ILE A 178 -30.07 58.65 21.89
CA ILE A 178 -29.36 58.79 23.16
C ILE A 178 -28.57 57.51 23.53
N ASP A 179 -28.94 56.35 22.97
CA ASP A 179 -28.23 55.09 23.19
C ASP A 179 -26.95 54.98 22.32
N SER A 180 -26.67 55.98 21.49
CA SER A 180 -25.48 56.02 20.62
C SER A 180 -24.22 56.25 21.43
N GLN A 181 -23.46 55.18 21.69
CA GLN A 181 -22.16 55.28 22.33
C GLN A 181 -21.04 55.39 21.28
N ILE A 182 -20.18 56.40 21.44
CA ILE A 182 -18.99 56.60 20.61
C ILE A 182 -17.75 56.51 21.50
N TYR A 183 -17.02 55.42 21.36
CA TYR A 183 -15.79 55.19 22.10
C TYR A 183 -14.64 55.94 21.43
N HIS A 184 -13.65 56.37 22.21
CA HIS A 184 -12.48 57.07 21.69
C HIS A 184 -11.28 56.16 21.66
N ILE A 185 -10.45 56.32 20.64
CA ILE A 185 -9.16 55.65 20.56
C ILE A 185 -8.05 56.69 20.39
N LYS A 186 -6.97 56.53 21.15
CA LYS A 186 -5.72 57.25 20.99
C LYS A 186 -4.60 56.24 20.78
N ILE A 187 -3.77 56.50 19.78
CA ILE A 187 -2.64 55.67 19.41
C ILE A 187 -1.40 56.56 19.43
N THR A 188 -0.43 56.21 20.27
CA THR A 188 0.85 56.90 20.37
C THR A 188 1.95 55.97 19.89
N VAL A 189 2.66 56.35 18.82
CA VAL A 189 3.75 55.55 18.24
C VAL A 189 5.06 56.29 18.42
N LYS A 190 6.00 55.72 19.17
CA LYS A 190 7.37 56.22 19.25
C LYS A 190 8.23 55.51 18.21
N THR A 191 8.71 56.27 17.23
CA THR A 191 9.58 55.78 16.16
C THR A 191 11.02 56.16 16.44
N ARG A 192 11.91 55.17 16.44
CA ARG A 192 13.37 55.34 16.53
C ARG A 192 13.95 55.45 15.13
N THR A 193 14.08 56.67 14.62
CA THR A 193 14.32 56.93 13.19
C THR A 193 15.60 56.31 12.66
N ILE A 194 16.68 56.30 13.46
CA ILE A 194 17.93 55.66 13.03
C ILE A 194 17.74 54.14 12.85
N LEU A 195 17.10 53.48 13.82
CA LEU A 195 16.87 52.03 13.75
C LEU A 195 15.98 51.66 12.56
N GLU A 196 14.92 52.42 12.31
CA GLU A 196 14.05 52.23 11.13
C GLU A 196 14.79 52.43 9.80
N GLN A 197 15.71 53.40 9.71
CA GLN A 197 16.54 53.59 8.50
C GLN A 197 17.53 52.46 8.29
N THR A 198 18.08 51.89 9.37
CA THR A 198 19.01 50.76 9.31
C THR A 198 18.33 49.40 9.19
N LYS A 199 16.99 49.34 9.29
CA LYS A 199 16.19 48.12 9.13
C LYS A 199 16.44 47.55 7.73
N LYS A 200 17.20 46.45 7.65
CA LYS A 200 17.32 45.65 6.44
C LYS A 200 15.92 45.13 6.13
N ARG A 201 15.28 45.60 5.04
CA ARG A 201 13.91 45.21 4.63
C ARG A 201 13.81 43.69 4.46
N LEU A 202 13.46 42.96 5.52
CA LEU A 202 13.32 41.50 5.50
C LEU A 202 12.14 41.05 6.37
N GLY A 203 10.92 41.28 5.89
CA GLY A 203 9.69 40.68 6.43
C GLY A 203 8.83 41.63 7.28
N LEU A 204 7.79 41.06 7.87
CA LEU A 204 6.81 41.77 8.71
C LEU A 204 7.38 42.12 10.09
N SER A 205 7.04 43.31 10.58
CA SER A 205 7.36 43.75 11.95
C SER A 205 6.58 42.92 12.95
N ARG A 206 7.26 42.37 13.96
CA ARG A 206 6.64 41.63 15.04
C ARG A 206 6.58 42.45 16.32
N PHE A 207 5.39 42.64 16.89
CA PHE A 207 5.19 43.47 18.08
C PHE A 207 4.85 42.61 19.29
N HIS A 208 5.67 42.69 20.33
CA HIS A 208 5.49 41.94 21.56
C HIS A 208 4.94 42.86 22.65
N MET A 209 4.02 42.33 23.44
CA MET A 209 3.42 43.07 24.54
C MET A 209 4.43 43.28 25.67
N ILE A 210 4.41 44.46 26.27
CA ILE A 210 5.09 44.74 27.53
C ILE A 210 4.11 45.32 28.55
N ASP A 211 4.33 44.98 29.82
CA ASP A 211 3.60 45.59 30.92
C ASP A 211 4.14 47.00 31.20
N GLU A 212 3.30 47.87 31.77
CA GLU A 212 3.70 49.22 32.15
C GLU A 212 4.91 49.23 33.12
N THR A 213 5.04 48.22 33.97
CA THR A 213 6.15 48.07 34.92
C THR A 213 7.48 47.82 34.24
N ASP A 214 7.46 47.21 33.06
CA ASP A 214 8.64 46.80 32.30
C ASP A 214 9.07 47.89 31.30
N LEU A 215 8.35 49.01 31.24
CA LEU A 215 8.63 50.12 30.34
C LEU A 215 9.96 50.81 30.69
N HIS A 216 10.86 50.93 29.71
CA HIS A 216 12.17 51.54 29.91
C HIS A 216 12.03 53.02 30.36
N PRO A 217 12.85 53.53 31.30
CA PRO A 217 12.77 54.90 31.80
C PRO A 217 12.68 55.99 30.72
N PHE A 218 13.50 55.90 29.66
CA PHE A 218 13.44 56.82 28.51
C PHE A 218 12.11 56.81 27.74
N ASP A 219 11.46 55.66 27.58
CA ASP A 219 10.15 55.61 26.94
C ASP A 219 9.04 56.10 27.88
N LYS A 220 9.18 55.84 29.19
CA LYS A 220 8.27 56.40 30.21
C LYS A 220 8.30 57.93 30.26
N MET A 221 9.46 58.54 30.00
CA MET A 221 9.61 60.00 29.88
C MET A 221 8.91 60.59 28.65
N ASP A 222 8.64 59.79 27.62
CA ASP A 222 7.97 60.23 26.40
C ASP A 222 6.45 60.04 26.46
N LEU A 223 5.98 59.03 27.20
CA LEU A 223 4.55 58.71 27.37
C LEU A 223 3.91 59.45 28.56
N LEU A 224 4.22 60.74 28.75
CA LEU A 224 3.84 61.53 29.94
C LEU A 224 2.33 61.68 30.17
N THR A 225 1.51 61.51 29.14
CA THR A 225 0.04 61.63 29.23
C THR A 225 -0.64 60.31 29.61
N PHE A 226 0.07 59.19 29.49
CA PHE A 226 -0.48 57.86 29.75
C PHE A 226 -0.66 57.65 31.25
N ASP A 227 -1.81 57.07 31.62
CA ASP A 227 -2.21 56.82 32.99
C ASP A 227 -3.19 55.64 33.00
N SER A 228 -2.67 54.47 33.35
CA SER A 228 -3.44 53.22 33.38
C SER A 228 -4.56 53.22 34.42
N ASN A 229 -4.50 54.10 35.43
CA ASN A 229 -5.50 54.24 36.49
C ASN A 229 -6.60 55.28 36.13
N ASN A 230 -6.57 55.83 34.92
CA ASN A 230 -7.58 56.80 34.49
C ASN A 230 -8.98 56.14 34.44
N PRO A 231 -9.98 56.65 35.20
CA PRO A 231 -11.30 56.01 35.30
C PRO A 231 -12.10 55.99 33.99
N ARG A 232 -11.70 56.80 33.00
CA ARG A 232 -12.29 56.84 31.67
C ARG A 232 -11.61 55.89 30.67
N LEU A 233 -10.43 55.38 30.99
CA LEU A 233 -9.74 54.38 30.19
C LEU A 233 -10.47 53.04 30.38
N ILE A 234 -10.76 52.37 29.26
CA ILE A 234 -11.48 51.10 29.21
C ILE A 234 -10.47 49.97 29.14
N ASP A 235 -9.61 50.02 28.11
CA ASP A 235 -8.51 49.09 27.92
C ASP A 235 -7.34 49.82 27.27
N TYR A 236 -6.15 49.23 27.41
CA TYR A 236 -4.93 49.73 26.81
C TYR A 236 -3.96 48.57 26.55
N ALA A 237 -3.00 48.79 25.64
CA ALA A 237 -1.88 47.89 25.47
C ALA A 237 -0.63 48.63 25.01
N ILE A 238 0.53 48.12 25.42
CA ILE A 238 1.84 48.62 25.01
C ILE A 238 2.55 47.49 24.25
N TYR A 239 2.98 47.80 23.05
CA TYR A 239 3.61 46.87 22.12
C TYR A 239 4.94 47.43 21.63
N VAL A 240 5.97 46.60 21.59
CA VAL A 240 7.31 47.00 21.12
C VAL A 240 7.76 46.04 20.03
N SER A 241 8.30 46.59 18.93
CA SER A 241 8.83 45.76 17.85
C SER A 241 10.19 45.15 18.19
N GLU A 242 10.40 43.90 17.77
CA GLU A 242 11.65 43.17 18.00
C GLU A 242 12.86 43.71 17.22
N ASP A 243 12.61 44.36 16.09
CA ASP A 243 13.62 44.71 15.10
C ASP A 243 14.17 46.13 15.29
N THR A 244 13.30 47.08 15.66
CA THR A 244 13.63 48.50 15.75
C THR A 244 13.22 49.13 17.09
N ASN A 245 12.62 48.35 17.99
CA ASN A 245 11.97 48.85 19.21
C ASN A 245 11.03 50.03 18.94
N LYS A 246 10.27 49.96 17.83
CA LYS A 246 9.14 50.85 17.58
C LYS A 246 8.08 50.54 18.63
N LEU A 247 7.71 51.54 19.43
CA LEU A 247 6.76 51.38 20.51
C LEU A 247 5.39 51.90 20.08
N ILE A 248 4.34 51.15 20.39
CA ILE A 248 2.94 51.48 20.17
C ILE A 248 2.24 51.45 21.53
N LEU A 249 1.60 52.56 21.91
CA LEU A 249 0.66 52.63 23.02
C LEU A 249 -0.75 52.84 22.45
N ILE A 250 -1.67 51.97 22.80
CA ILE A 250 -3.08 52.02 22.42
C ILE A 250 -3.88 52.33 23.68
N GLU A 251 -4.75 53.35 23.61
CA GLU A 251 -5.62 53.77 24.72
C GLU A 251 -7.06 53.88 24.20
N ILE A 252 -7.99 53.10 24.77
CA ILE A 252 -9.42 53.16 24.43
C ILE A 252 -10.17 53.80 25.60
N PHE A 253 -10.94 54.86 25.33
CA PHE A 253 -11.68 55.61 26.35
C PHE A 253 -13.20 55.56 26.17
N LYS A 254 -13.92 55.71 27.28
CA LYS A 254 -15.38 55.88 27.34
C LYS A 254 -15.84 57.15 26.60
N PRO A 255 -17.06 57.17 26.04
CA PRO A 255 -17.67 58.36 25.42
C PRO A 255 -17.63 59.58 26.35
N GLU A 256 -17.09 60.71 25.89
CA GLU A 256 -16.96 61.96 26.67
C GLU A 256 -18.31 62.48 27.17
N PHE A 257 -19.42 62.12 26.50
CA PHE A 257 -20.78 62.36 26.97
C PHE A 257 -21.43 61.02 27.36
N GLU A 258 -21.50 60.74 28.66
CA GLU A 258 -22.13 59.51 29.18
C GLU A 258 -23.64 59.50 28.92
N LYS A 259 -24.30 58.34 29.01
CA LYS A 259 -25.74 58.20 28.72
C LYS A 259 -26.60 59.17 29.54
N VAL A 260 -26.30 59.34 30.82
CA VAL A 260 -27.02 60.29 31.70
C VAL A 260 -26.83 61.73 31.23
N ASP A 261 -25.63 62.08 30.76
CA ASP A 261 -25.33 63.40 30.22
C ASP A 261 -26.04 63.61 28.88
N ALA A 262 -26.04 62.59 28.02
CA ALA A 262 -26.69 62.59 26.73
C ALA A 262 -28.22 62.71 26.86
N GLU A 263 -28.85 62.06 27.85
CA GLU A 263 -30.27 62.22 28.17
C GLU A 263 -30.60 63.67 28.54
N GLN A 264 -29.78 64.33 29.36
CA GLN A 264 -30.02 65.71 29.78
C GLN A 264 -29.70 66.75 28.70
N LEU A 265 -28.73 66.47 27.82
CA LEU A 265 -28.32 67.38 26.75
C LEU A 265 -29.21 67.26 25.51
N TRP A 266 -29.50 66.02 25.09
CA TRP A 266 -30.00 65.72 23.74
C TRP A 266 -31.42 65.15 23.70
N SER A 267 -32.01 64.70 24.83
CA SER A 267 -33.39 64.19 24.80
C SER A 267 -34.39 65.30 24.49
N GLN A 268 -35.45 64.95 23.75
CA GLN A 268 -36.46 65.93 23.36
C GLN A 268 -37.14 66.55 24.59
N ASP A 269 -37.42 65.76 25.63
CA ASP A 269 -38.01 66.26 26.88
C ASP A 269 -37.08 67.23 27.60
N ALA A 270 -35.79 66.93 27.69
CA ALA A 270 -34.83 67.84 28.32
C ALA A 270 -34.63 69.13 27.53
N ILE A 271 -34.60 69.03 26.18
CA ILE A 271 -34.53 70.20 25.30
C ILE A 271 -35.79 71.07 25.46
N ASN A 272 -36.98 70.48 25.42
CA ASN A 272 -38.25 71.20 25.58
C ASN A 272 -38.28 71.95 26.93
N ASN A 273 -37.97 71.26 28.03
CA ASN A 273 -37.94 71.86 29.37
C ASN A 273 -36.91 73.00 29.47
N ARG A 274 -35.71 72.82 28.88
CA ARG A 274 -34.67 73.85 28.86
C ARG A 274 -35.09 75.06 28.03
N TYR A 275 -35.66 74.82 26.85
CA TYR A 275 -36.10 75.86 25.94
C TYR A 275 -37.26 76.67 26.54
N GLU A 276 -38.21 76.01 27.22
CA GLU A 276 -39.30 76.67 27.95
C GLU A 276 -38.77 77.62 29.04
N ARG A 277 -37.79 77.16 29.84
CA ARG A 277 -37.11 78.02 30.83
C ARG A 277 -36.38 79.18 30.18
N ALA A 278 -35.78 78.99 29.01
CA ALA A 278 -35.14 80.06 28.26
C ALA A 278 -36.15 81.09 27.74
N CYS A 279 -37.33 80.67 27.24
CA CYS A 279 -38.42 81.57 26.85
C CYS A 279 -38.96 82.40 28.02
N GLN A 280 -38.96 81.85 29.24
CA GLN A 280 -39.32 82.61 30.45
C GLN A 280 -38.27 83.68 30.81
N LYS A 281 -37.00 83.45 30.46
CA LYS A 281 -35.88 84.37 30.76
C LYS A 281 -35.66 85.41 29.66
N PHE A 282 -35.91 85.08 28.39
CA PHE A 282 -35.63 85.93 27.24
C PHE A 282 -36.85 86.11 26.33
N GLU A 283 -37.36 87.34 26.24
CA GLU A 283 -38.55 87.68 25.42
C GLU A 283 -38.33 87.50 23.91
N SER A 284 -37.08 87.40 23.45
CA SER A 284 -36.73 87.27 22.03
C SER A 284 -36.92 85.86 21.46
N LEU A 285 -37.26 84.86 22.27
CA LEU A 285 -37.41 83.46 21.85
C LEU A 285 -38.88 83.12 21.53
N ASP A 286 -39.10 82.47 20.39
CA ASP A 286 -40.42 81.98 19.99
C ASP A 286 -40.70 80.60 20.63
N PRO A 287 -41.74 80.46 21.49
CA PRO A 287 -42.10 79.19 22.12
C PRO A 287 -42.50 78.09 21.12
N SER A 288 -42.90 78.44 19.90
CA SER A 288 -43.35 77.48 18.87
C SER A 288 -42.21 76.87 18.06
N ASN A 289 -41.00 77.41 18.14
CA ASN A 289 -39.84 76.98 17.37
C ASN A 289 -38.74 76.39 18.27
N VAL A 290 -39.03 75.23 18.87
CA VAL A 290 -38.09 74.54 19.76
C VAL A 290 -36.88 74.04 18.97
N VAL A 291 -35.69 74.22 19.55
CA VAL A 291 -34.41 73.83 18.96
C VAL A 291 -34.27 72.31 18.87
N CYS A 292 -33.56 71.82 17.86
CA CYS A 292 -33.34 70.38 17.69
C CYS A 292 -32.00 69.91 18.32
N PRO A 293 -31.80 68.59 18.54
CA PRO A 293 -30.54 68.07 19.08
C PRO A 293 -29.30 68.50 18.28
N ALA A 294 -29.40 68.59 16.94
CA ALA A 294 -28.28 69.01 16.09
C ALA A 294 -27.81 70.45 16.37
N GLU A 295 -28.73 71.36 16.71
CA GLU A 295 -28.40 72.74 17.09
C GLU A 295 -27.69 72.81 18.45
N CYS A 296 -28.14 71.99 19.39
CA CYS A 296 -27.53 71.84 20.71
C CYS A 296 -26.09 71.32 20.58
N ILE A 297 -25.89 70.24 19.80
CA ILE A 297 -24.58 69.62 19.55
C ILE A 297 -23.64 70.63 18.85
N ASN A 298 -24.12 71.36 17.83
CA ASN A 298 -23.31 72.36 17.11
C ASN A 298 -22.86 73.52 18.02
N THR A 299 -23.70 73.88 19.00
CA THR A 299 -23.36 74.94 19.96
C THR A 299 -22.25 74.47 20.88
N LEU A 300 -22.38 73.27 21.43
CA LEU A 300 -21.34 72.68 22.27
C LEU A 300 -20.03 72.43 21.50
N PHE A 301 -20.12 72.02 20.23
CA PHE A 301 -18.97 71.86 19.34
C PHE A 301 -18.21 73.17 19.15
N LYS A 302 -18.90 74.30 18.95
CA LYS A 302 -18.26 75.62 18.84
C LYS A 302 -17.59 76.05 20.14
N ILE A 303 -18.20 75.73 21.28
CA ILE A 303 -17.64 76.05 22.61
C ILE A 303 -16.32 75.31 22.81
N PHE A 304 -16.26 73.99 22.55
CA PHE A 304 -15.03 73.22 22.72
C PHE A 304 -13.98 73.47 21.64
N ARG A 305 -14.40 73.79 20.42
CA ARG A 305 -13.47 74.15 19.33
C ARG A 305 -12.80 75.50 19.58
N GLY A 306 -13.47 76.43 20.26
CA GLY A 306 -12.97 77.76 20.57
C GLY A 306 -11.55 77.79 21.14
N PRO A 307 -11.30 77.18 22.32
CA PRO A 307 -9.97 77.17 22.94
C PRO A 307 -8.92 76.35 22.18
N LEU A 308 -9.32 75.37 21.35
CA LEU A 308 -8.39 74.59 20.53
C LEU A 308 -7.77 75.38 19.38
N ASN A 309 -8.50 76.37 18.83
CA ASN A 309 -8.02 77.22 17.75
C ASN A 309 -6.94 78.23 18.20
N ARG A 310 -6.76 78.43 19.51
CA ARG A 310 -5.79 79.37 20.06
C ARG A 310 -4.40 78.75 20.01
N THR A 311 -3.45 79.45 19.38
CA THR A 311 -2.08 78.92 19.14
C THR A 311 -1.04 79.47 20.10
N SER A 312 -1.27 80.67 20.66
CA SER A 312 -0.39 81.35 21.60
C SER A 312 -1.17 81.90 22.79
N ALA A 313 -0.53 81.94 23.96
CA ALA A 313 -1.08 82.59 25.15
C ALA A 313 -1.32 84.10 24.96
N GLU A 314 -0.69 84.71 23.96
CA GLU A 314 -0.81 86.14 23.64
C GLU A 314 -2.09 86.48 22.85
N GLU A 315 -2.71 85.48 22.20
CA GLU A 315 -3.99 85.67 21.51
C GLU A 315 -5.11 85.89 22.53
N PRO A 316 -6.05 86.83 22.28
CA PRO A 316 -7.12 87.15 23.22
C PRO A 316 -8.03 85.93 23.46
N LEU A 317 -8.28 85.63 24.73
CA LEU A 317 -9.21 84.59 25.15
C LEU A 317 -10.65 85.02 24.82
N LYS A 318 -11.35 84.20 24.05
CA LYS A 318 -12.77 84.42 23.73
C LYS A 318 -13.63 83.87 24.86
N THR A 319 -14.23 84.76 25.63
CA THR A 319 -15.15 84.45 26.73
C THR A 319 -16.59 84.38 26.22
N ILE A 320 -17.47 83.74 26.99
CA ILE A 320 -18.88 83.57 26.61
C ILE A 320 -19.75 84.23 27.66
N ASN A 321 -20.51 85.26 27.26
CA ASN A 321 -21.47 85.92 28.14
C ASN A 321 -22.53 84.92 28.69
N SER A 322 -22.73 84.92 30.01
CA SER A 322 -23.67 84.01 30.66
C SER A 322 -25.14 84.23 30.32
N ASP A 323 -25.51 85.44 29.86
CA ASP A 323 -26.84 85.80 29.36
C ASP A 323 -26.98 85.64 27.84
N ASN A 324 -26.03 84.96 27.18
CA ASN A 324 -26.15 84.64 25.77
C ASN A 324 -27.42 83.77 25.53
N VAL A 325 -28.34 84.32 24.71
CA VAL A 325 -29.65 83.69 24.43
C VAL A 325 -29.51 82.30 23.84
N VAL A 326 -28.60 82.13 22.86
CA VAL A 326 -28.36 80.84 22.18
C VAL A 326 -27.76 79.82 23.14
N LEU A 327 -26.84 80.24 24.01
CA LEU A 327 -26.24 79.36 25.00
C LEU A 327 -27.31 78.78 25.94
N ASN A 328 -28.18 79.64 26.49
CA ASN A 328 -29.20 79.26 27.48
C ASN A 328 -30.36 78.46 26.86
N SER A 329 -30.69 78.68 25.58
CA SER A 329 -31.72 77.89 24.90
C SER A 329 -31.20 76.52 24.44
N HIS A 330 -29.92 76.42 24.08
CA HIS A 330 -29.35 75.20 23.49
C HIS A 330 -28.73 74.25 24.53
N ILE A 331 -28.10 74.74 25.60
CA ILE A 331 -27.49 73.92 26.67
C ILE A 331 -27.68 74.56 28.05
N ASP A 332 -27.43 73.82 29.14
CA ASP A 332 -27.37 74.42 30.48
C ASP A 332 -25.98 75.06 30.69
N PRO A 333 -25.86 76.40 30.78
CA PRO A 333 -24.57 77.08 30.89
C PRO A 333 -23.77 76.67 32.14
N LYS A 334 -24.44 76.22 33.22
CA LYS A 334 -23.76 75.79 34.46
C LYS A 334 -22.81 74.62 34.24
N TRP A 335 -23.07 73.81 33.22
CA TRP A 335 -22.22 72.68 32.87
C TRP A 335 -20.81 73.10 32.44
N LEU A 336 -20.66 74.29 31.87
CA LEU A 336 -19.33 74.82 31.50
C LEU A 336 -18.41 74.85 32.73
N THR A 337 -18.92 75.31 33.87
CA THR A 337 -18.16 75.37 35.13
C THR A 337 -18.16 74.06 35.91
N MET A 338 -19.26 73.29 35.89
CA MET A 338 -19.39 72.09 36.72
C MET A 338 -18.71 70.86 36.11
N LYS A 339 -18.62 70.78 34.78
CA LYS A 339 -18.19 69.57 34.06
C LYS A 339 -17.05 69.79 33.06
N TYR A 340 -16.80 71.03 32.62
CA TYR A 340 -15.93 71.29 31.46
C TYR A 340 -14.79 72.30 31.71
N ASP A 341 -14.44 72.54 32.97
CA ASP A 341 -13.29 73.35 33.39
C ASP A 341 -13.30 74.82 32.95
N PHE A 342 -14.47 75.38 32.64
CA PHE A 342 -14.62 76.82 32.45
C PHE A 342 -14.67 77.53 33.81
N ARG A 343 -14.25 78.79 33.83
CA ARG A 343 -14.33 79.65 35.02
C ARG A 343 -15.36 80.74 34.81
N LEU A 344 -16.25 80.93 35.79
CA LEU A 344 -17.17 82.07 35.80
C LEU A 344 -16.47 83.26 36.45
N PHE A 345 -16.37 84.37 35.73
CA PHE A 345 -15.81 85.62 36.25
C PHE A 345 -16.66 86.82 35.78
N MET A 346 -16.46 87.99 36.39
CA MET A 346 -17.15 89.21 35.98
C MET A 346 -16.31 89.92 34.90
N GLY A 347 -16.72 89.78 33.65
CA GLY A 347 -16.15 90.49 32.51
C GLY A 347 -16.73 91.91 32.40
N LYS A 348 -16.04 92.81 31.70
CA LYS A 348 -16.58 94.14 31.38
C LYS A 348 -17.03 94.14 29.93
N ASN A 349 -18.30 94.45 29.69
CA ASN A 349 -18.82 94.59 28.34
C ASN A 349 -18.07 95.72 27.61
N GLU A 350 -17.46 95.41 26.47
CA GLU A 350 -16.65 96.36 25.69
C GLU A 350 -17.48 97.55 25.15
N GLU A 351 -18.80 97.38 24.99
CA GLU A 351 -19.71 98.40 24.44
C GLU A 351 -20.40 99.25 25.51
N THR A 352 -20.74 98.67 26.67
CA THR A 352 -21.51 99.36 27.74
C THR A 352 -20.72 99.64 29.02
N GLY A 353 -19.56 99.00 29.21
CA GLY A 353 -18.75 99.10 30.43
C GLY A 353 -19.34 98.42 31.66
N GLU A 354 -20.51 97.77 31.53
CA GLU A 354 -21.17 97.05 32.61
C GLU A 354 -20.46 95.73 32.93
N GLU A 355 -20.42 95.37 34.22
CA GLU A 355 -19.87 94.09 34.67
C GLU A 355 -20.89 92.98 34.43
N VAL A 356 -20.57 92.06 33.52
CA VAL A 356 -21.44 90.95 33.13
C VAL A 356 -20.74 89.62 33.47
N PRO A 357 -21.44 88.64 34.04
CA PRO A 357 -20.86 87.32 34.28
C PRO A 357 -20.52 86.62 32.95
N GLU A 358 -19.27 86.20 32.78
CA GLU A 358 -18.75 85.53 31.59
C GLU A 358 -18.06 84.20 31.94
N TYR A 359 -18.18 83.24 31.03
CA TYR A 359 -17.49 81.95 31.09
C TYR A 359 -16.16 82.04 30.33
N GLU A 360 -15.06 81.91 31.06
CA GLU A 360 -13.69 81.81 30.54
C GLU A 360 -13.34 80.35 30.25
N PRO A 361 -12.91 80.00 29.03
CA PRO A 361 -12.41 78.66 28.72
C PRO A 361 -11.01 78.41 29.32
N PRO A 362 -10.62 77.14 29.56
CA PRO A 362 -9.26 76.81 30.01
C PRO A 362 -8.22 77.17 28.94
N ASP A 363 -7.00 77.53 29.38
CA ASP A 363 -5.87 77.76 28.49
C ASP A 363 -5.24 76.43 28.05
N LEU A 364 -5.27 76.18 26.73
CA LEU A 364 -4.79 74.94 26.10
C LEU A 364 -3.53 75.16 25.24
N THR A 365 -2.82 76.30 25.40
CA THR A 365 -1.72 76.70 24.51
C THR A 365 -0.35 76.16 24.93
N ASN A 366 -0.08 75.93 26.22
CA ASN A 366 1.23 75.44 26.72
C ASN A 366 1.32 73.89 26.78
N TYR A 367 0.61 73.21 25.88
CA TYR A 367 0.50 71.74 25.87
C TYR A 367 1.83 71.02 25.53
N LEU A 368 2.80 71.70 24.92
CA LEU A 368 4.11 71.10 24.63
C LEU A 368 4.98 70.92 25.90
N LYS A 369 4.84 71.82 26.89
CA LYS A 369 5.64 71.79 28.13
C LYS A 369 4.86 71.31 29.35
N ASP A 370 3.55 71.56 29.40
CA ASP A 370 2.68 71.15 30.50
C ASP A 370 1.82 69.95 30.10
N TRP A 371 2.14 68.78 30.67
CA TRP A 371 1.43 67.53 30.41
C TRP A 371 -0.02 67.53 30.94
N LYS A 372 -0.33 68.30 32.00
CA LYS A 372 -1.70 68.42 32.50
C LYS A 372 -2.57 69.19 31.51
N GLN A 373 -2.02 70.29 30.97
CA GLN A 373 -2.68 71.01 29.88
C GLN A 373 -2.79 70.17 28.62
N ARG A 374 -1.80 69.32 28.31
CA ARG A 374 -1.91 68.35 27.20
C ARG A 374 -3.07 67.37 27.42
N LYS A 375 -3.15 66.70 28.58
CA LYS A 375 -4.25 65.76 28.91
C LYS A 375 -5.62 66.44 28.80
N LEU A 376 -5.73 67.70 29.24
CA LEU A 376 -6.95 68.50 29.08
C LEU A 376 -7.24 68.84 27.62
N ARG A 377 -6.25 69.29 26.85
CA ARG A 377 -6.36 69.57 25.41
C ARG A 377 -6.83 68.33 24.64
N GLU A 378 -6.25 67.17 24.90
CA GLU A 378 -6.66 65.90 24.28
C GLU A 378 -8.12 65.53 24.60
N SER A 379 -8.59 65.81 25.83
CA SER A 379 -10.00 65.63 26.17
C SER A 379 -10.93 66.57 25.39
N PHE A 380 -10.53 67.82 25.17
CA PHE A 380 -11.28 68.75 24.32
C PHE A 380 -11.30 68.29 22.85
N ILE A 381 -10.19 67.75 22.34
CA ILE A 381 -10.13 67.16 20.98
C ILE A 381 -11.11 65.98 20.89
N ARG A 382 -11.09 65.04 21.83
CA ARG A 382 -12.05 63.92 21.88
C ARG A 382 -13.50 64.40 21.92
N LYS A 383 -13.83 65.37 22.79
CA LYS A 383 -15.17 66.00 22.83
C LYS A 383 -15.58 66.56 21.47
N CYS A 384 -14.68 67.27 20.78
CA CYS A 384 -14.95 67.79 19.43
C CYS A 384 -15.17 66.68 18.40
N ILE A 385 -14.35 65.62 18.40
CA ILE A 385 -14.50 64.49 17.47
C ILE A 385 -15.86 63.80 17.72
N GLU A 386 -16.20 63.51 18.97
CA GLU A 386 -17.48 62.90 19.33
C GLU A 386 -18.69 63.73 18.86
N LEU A 387 -18.67 65.05 19.12
CA LEU A 387 -19.74 65.95 18.71
C LEU A 387 -19.84 66.08 17.18
N ILE A 388 -18.74 65.94 16.43
CA ILE A 388 -18.79 65.90 14.97
C ILE A 388 -19.54 64.66 14.49
N PHE A 389 -19.22 63.48 15.03
CA PHE A 389 -19.90 62.24 14.64
C PHE A 389 -21.36 62.25 15.10
N LEU A 390 -21.65 62.58 16.36
CA LEU A 390 -23.02 62.73 16.89
C LEU A 390 -23.83 63.78 16.10
N GLY A 391 -23.23 64.92 15.79
CA GLY A 391 -23.88 66.00 15.03
C GLY A 391 -24.24 65.58 13.61
N LYS A 392 -23.35 64.84 12.94
CA LYS A 392 -23.65 64.23 11.63
C LYS A 392 -24.76 63.20 11.69
N PHE A 393 -24.80 62.36 12.72
CA PHE A 393 -25.90 61.41 12.91
C PHE A 393 -27.21 62.14 13.18
N SER A 394 -27.21 63.13 14.06
CA SER A 394 -28.39 63.93 14.37
C SER A 394 -28.94 64.64 13.13
N VAL A 395 -28.08 65.21 12.28
CA VAL A 395 -28.48 65.81 10.99
C VAL A 395 -29.12 64.78 10.04
N LYS A 396 -28.60 63.54 10.00
CA LYS A 396 -29.18 62.47 9.17
C LYS A 396 -30.59 62.05 9.61
N LEU A 397 -30.93 62.23 10.88
CA LEU A 397 -32.24 61.88 11.45
C LEU A 397 -33.32 62.95 11.20
N LEU A 398 -32.94 64.15 10.72
CA LEU A 398 -33.90 65.22 10.40
C LEU A 398 -34.66 64.90 9.10
N VAL A 399 -35.99 65.11 9.09
CA VAL A 399 -36.88 64.83 7.93
C VAL A 399 -37.81 66.03 7.65
N GLY A 400 -38.16 66.26 6.39
CA GLY A 400 -39.25 67.17 6.02
C GLY A 400 -38.97 68.67 6.27
N GLU A 401 -39.85 69.32 7.06
CA GLU A 401 -39.75 70.77 7.35
C GLU A 401 -38.58 71.11 8.30
N GLU A 402 -38.16 70.20 9.16
CA GLU A 402 -37.05 70.40 10.10
C GLU A 402 -35.70 70.65 9.38
N LEU A 403 -35.45 69.96 8.26
CA LEU A 403 -34.29 70.18 7.40
C LEU A 403 -34.21 71.63 6.87
N LYS A 404 -35.37 72.26 6.63
CA LYS A 404 -35.44 73.65 6.12
C LYS A 404 -35.19 74.69 7.22
N LYS A 405 -35.43 74.35 8.49
CA LYS A 405 -35.25 75.25 9.63
C LYS A 405 -33.78 75.47 10.00
N VAL A 406 -32.90 74.48 9.78
CA VAL A 406 -31.49 74.51 10.29
C VAL A 406 -30.38 74.42 9.22
N PRO A 407 -30.42 75.18 8.10
CA PRO A 407 -29.45 75.04 7.00
C PRO A 407 -27.99 75.38 7.40
N ARG A 408 -27.81 76.26 8.38
CA ARG A 408 -26.48 76.64 8.89
C ARG A 408 -25.81 75.50 9.65
N VAL A 409 -26.57 74.70 10.39
CA VAL A 409 -26.06 73.56 11.17
C VAL A 409 -25.68 72.41 10.24
N ILE A 410 -26.54 72.11 9.27
CA ILE A 410 -26.27 71.12 8.22
C ILE A 410 -24.97 71.46 7.50
N ARG A 411 -24.80 72.72 7.09
CA ARG A 411 -23.55 73.18 6.46
C ARG A 411 -22.33 73.04 7.38
N ALA A 412 -22.46 73.35 8.67
CA ALA A 412 -21.36 73.25 9.62
C ALA A 412 -20.81 71.82 9.74
N PHE A 413 -21.68 70.81 9.85
CA PHE A 413 -21.25 69.41 9.93
C PHE A 413 -20.88 68.80 8.56
N ASN A 414 -21.46 69.28 7.45
CA ASN A 414 -21.09 68.82 6.11
C ASN A 414 -19.71 69.33 5.65
N ILE A 415 -19.27 70.49 6.13
CA ILE A 415 -17.92 71.00 5.85
C ILE A 415 -16.84 70.07 6.41
N VAL A 416 -17.07 69.52 7.61
CA VAL A 416 -16.12 68.59 8.23
C VAL A 416 -16.28 67.22 7.58
N GLN A 417 -15.29 66.76 6.82
CA GLN A 417 -15.33 65.43 6.22
C GLN A 417 -14.88 64.35 7.21
N THR A 418 -15.63 63.24 7.27
CA THR A 418 -15.35 62.09 8.15
C THR A 418 -15.26 60.84 7.30
N ALA A 419 -14.37 59.91 7.65
CA ALA A 419 -14.19 58.64 6.95
C ALA A 419 -14.15 57.48 7.94
N TYR A 420 -14.71 56.34 7.53
CA TYR A 420 -14.52 55.06 8.23
C TYR A 420 -13.41 54.31 7.51
N THR A 421 -12.19 54.36 8.04
CA THR A 421 -11.01 53.82 7.37
C THR A 421 -9.94 53.43 8.39
N THR A 422 -9.23 52.36 8.06
CA THR A 422 -8.07 51.87 8.84
C THR A 422 -6.74 52.44 8.34
N SER A 423 -6.74 53.19 7.24
CA SER A 423 -5.52 53.81 6.69
C SER A 423 -4.73 54.66 7.71
N PRO A 424 -5.35 55.45 8.60
CA PRO A 424 -4.63 56.20 9.61
C PRO A 424 -3.80 55.36 10.57
N TRP A 425 -4.20 54.11 10.86
CA TRP A 425 -3.40 53.17 11.66
C TRP A 425 -2.05 52.91 11.00
N PHE A 426 -2.06 52.41 9.76
CA PHE A 426 -0.86 52.08 9.01
C PHE A 426 0.01 53.32 8.74
N HIS A 427 -0.61 54.46 8.43
CA HIS A 427 0.12 55.72 8.28
C HIS A 427 0.80 56.21 9.56
N THR A 428 0.29 55.84 10.74
CA THR A 428 0.91 56.23 12.03
C THR A 428 2.08 55.32 12.37
N LEU A 429 2.03 54.06 11.93
CA LEU A 429 3.13 53.09 12.03
C LEU A 429 4.23 53.27 10.97
N GLU A 430 4.00 54.14 9.98
CA GLU A 430 4.85 54.31 8.79
C GLU A 430 4.94 53.01 7.95
N GLU A 431 3.88 52.20 7.97
CA GLU A 431 3.74 50.98 7.18
C GLU A 431 2.88 51.24 5.92
N TYR A 432 3.34 50.79 4.76
CA TYR A 432 2.61 50.94 3.50
C TYR A 432 1.90 49.63 3.14
N LYS A 433 0.57 49.63 3.23
CA LYS A 433 -0.24 48.51 2.72
C LYS A 433 -0.26 48.57 1.20
N SER A 434 0.11 47.50 0.52
CA SER A 434 0.01 47.43 -0.95
C SER A 434 -1.45 47.62 -1.35
N ILE A 435 -1.72 48.57 -2.25
CA ILE A 435 -3.06 48.92 -2.76
C ILE A 435 -3.71 47.73 -3.51
N SER A 436 -2.94 46.68 -3.80
CA SER A 436 -3.33 45.50 -4.59
C SER A 436 -4.00 44.36 -3.81
N GLY A 437 -4.11 44.44 -2.47
CA GLY A 437 -4.73 43.39 -1.66
C GLY A 437 -6.22 43.69 -1.41
N ASP A 438 -7.08 42.71 -1.67
CA ASP A 438 -8.51 42.78 -1.34
C ASP A 438 -8.66 43.10 0.16
N PRO A 439 -9.21 44.26 0.54
CA PRO A 439 -9.31 44.65 1.94
C PRO A 439 -10.35 43.76 2.62
N SER A 440 -9.86 42.85 3.46
CA SER A 440 -10.59 41.83 4.23
C SER A 440 -11.02 40.60 3.42
N SER A 441 -10.08 39.67 3.24
CA SER A 441 -10.48 38.30 2.94
C SER A 441 -11.27 37.78 4.14
N THR A 442 -12.41 37.12 3.91
CA THR A 442 -13.15 36.42 4.98
C THR A 442 -12.30 35.36 5.70
N LEU A 443 -11.15 34.99 5.11
CA LEU A 443 -10.16 34.11 5.71
C LEU A 443 -9.39 34.78 6.85
N ASP A 444 -9.20 36.11 6.84
CA ASP A 444 -8.40 36.82 7.85
C ASP A 444 -9.03 36.79 9.25
N THR A 445 -10.36 36.58 9.29
CA THR A 445 -11.13 36.42 10.52
C THR A 445 -11.25 34.95 10.96
N ASN A 446 -10.78 33.99 10.15
CA ASN A 446 -10.77 32.59 10.54
C ASN A 446 -9.76 32.37 11.67
N TYR A 447 -10.13 31.59 12.69
CA TYR A 447 -9.31 31.40 13.88
C TYR A 447 -7.92 30.82 13.60
N HIS A 448 -7.72 30.05 12.53
CA HIS A 448 -6.39 29.55 12.15
C HIS A 448 -5.46 30.71 11.74
N PHE A 449 -5.94 31.67 10.95
CA PHE A 449 -5.16 32.88 10.60
C PHE A 449 -4.88 33.73 11.84
N VAL A 450 -5.86 33.82 12.75
CA VAL A 450 -5.75 34.54 14.02
C VAL A 450 -4.72 33.91 14.94
N ASN A 451 -4.72 32.58 15.09
CA ASN A 451 -3.79 31.84 15.94
C ASN A 451 -2.32 32.11 15.60
N LEU A 452 -2.01 32.29 14.31
CA LEU A 452 -0.65 32.63 13.86
C LEU A 452 -0.39 34.13 13.72
N SER A 453 -1.33 35.00 14.09
CA SER A 453 -1.21 36.45 13.86
C SER A 453 -0.93 36.78 12.38
N THR A 454 -1.59 36.08 11.45
CA THR A 454 -1.36 36.18 10.00
C THR A 454 -2.58 36.68 9.24
N CYS A 455 -2.35 37.23 8.04
CA CYS A 455 -3.36 37.53 7.05
C CYS A 455 -3.10 36.74 5.76
N HIS A 456 -4.14 36.53 4.97
CA HIS A 456 -4.11 35.79 3.71
C HIS A 456 -3.11 36.36 2.70
N TYR A 457 -2.90 37.68 2.69
CA TYR A 457 -1.97 38.35 1.78
C TYR A 457 -0.49 38.29 2.21
N TYR A 458 -0.18 37.76 3.39
CA TYR A 458 1.20 37.61 3.85
C TYR A 458 1.96 36.57 3.02
N VAL A 459 3.25 36.81 2.80
CA VAL A 459 4.13 35.87 2.09
C VAL A 459 4.45 34.68 2.98
N ASP A 460 4.70 33.53 2.35
CA ASP A 460 4.86 32.24 3.05
C ASP A 460 6.00 32.27 4.07
N ARG A 461 7.09 32.97 3.77
CA ARG A 461 8.21 33.17 4.69
C ARG A 461 7.80 33.84 6.00
N ASP A 462 6.91 34.84 5.95
CA ASP A 462 6.49 35.57 7.14
C ASP A 462 5.47 34.76 7.95
N ILE A 463 4.62 33.97 7.29
CA ILE A 463 3.71 33.01 7.94
C ILE A 463 4.51 31.96 8.71
N ILE A 464 5.55 31.38 8.09
CA ILE A 464 6.44 30.42 8.75
C ILE A 464 7.12 31.05 9.96
N LYS A 465 7.70 32.24 9.83
CA LYS A 465 8.34 32.92 10.96
C LYS A 465 7.36 33.20 12.10
N ASN A 466 6.13 33.58 11.79
CA ASN A 466 5.12 33.78 12.83
C ASN A 466 4.77 32.48 13.55
N TYR A 467 4.63 31.37 12.82
CA TYR A 467 4.47 30.03 13.40
C TYR A 467 5.65 29.66 14.31
N GLU A 468 6.88 29.81 13.83
CA GLU A 468 8.10 29.54 14.61
C GLU A 468 8.13 30.40 15.89
N THR A 469 7.80 31.68 15.77
CA THR A 469 7.74 32.60 16.92
C THR A 469 6.69 32.16 17.94
N GLN A 470 5.49 31.78 17.50
CA GLN A 470 4.44 31.27 18.39
C GLN A 470 4.89 29.97 19.09
N CYS A 471 5.55 29.06 18.39
CA CYS A 471 6.04 27.80 18.98
C CYS A 471 7.13 28.03 20.03
N VAL A 472 8.00 29.03 19.84
CA VAL A 472 9.04 29.39 20.80
C VAL A 472 8.44 30.05 22.05
N LEU A 473 7.43 30.91 21.88
CA LEU A 473 6.82 31.66 22.98
C LEU A 473 5.77 30.86 23.76
N ASP A 474 5.07 29.93 23.10
CA ASP A 474 4.00 29.11 23.67
C ASP A 474 4.16 27.66 23.23
N SER A 475 5.13 26.98 23.84
CA SER A 475 5.49 25.60 23.51
C SER A 475 4.41 24.57 23.88
N GLU A 476 3.51 24.90 24.80
CA GLU A 476 2.43 23.99 25.22
C GLU A 476 1.37 23.83 24.11
N ASN A 477 1.21 24.84 23.26
CA ASN A 477 0.16 24.88 22.22
C ASN A 477 0.69 24.68 20.79
N ILE A 478 1.89 24.14 20.62
CA ILE A 478 2.51 23.88 19.31
C ILE A 478 1.57 23.12 18.36
N GLY A 479 0.85 22.11 18.86
CA GLY A 479 -0.12 21.35 18.06
C GLY A 479 -1.24 22.22 17.47
N ILE A 480 -1.75 23.19 18.23
CA ILE A 480 -2.81 24.12 17.77
C ILE A 480 -2.26 25.06 16.69
N TYR A 481 -1.03 25.55 16.86
CA TYR A 481 -0.37 26.38 15.86
C TYR A 481 -0.03 25.60 14.59
N PHE A 482 0.30 24.32 14.71
CA PHE A 482 0.60 23.47 13.56
C PHE A 482 -0.64 23.13 12.73
N ASP A 483 -1.79 22.89 13.38
CA ASP A 483 -3.07 22.78 12.67
C ASP A 483 -3.40 24.08 11.94
N ALA A 484 -3.18 25.23 12.60
CA ALA A 484 -3.39 26.52 11.97
C ALA A 484 -2.48 26.73 10.75
N LEU A 485 -1.19 26.38 10.84
CA LEU A 485 -0.25 26.44 9.71
C LEU A 485 -0.68 25.54 8.56
N THR A 486 -1.07 24.31 8.87
CA THR A 486 -1.52 23.31 7.88
C THR A 486 -2.81 23.75 7.19
N PHE A 487 -3.76 24.32 7.95
CA PHE A 487 -4.97 24.92 7.38
C PHE A 487 -4.64 26.07 6.43
N ILE A 488 -3.75 26.98 6.83
CA ILE A 488 -3.34 28.13 5.99
C ILE A 488 -2.62 27.65 4.74
N ALA A 489 -1.71 26.67 4.85
CA ALA A 489 -0.99 26.06 3.74
C ALA A 489 -1.96 25.52 2.68
N ASN A 490 -2.98 24.76 3.12
CA ASN A 490 -4.00 24.19 2.26
C ASN A 490 -4.93 25.25 1.65
N ARG A 491 -5.36 26.26 2.42
CA ARG A 491 -6.25 27.33 1.93
C ARG A 491 -5.57 28.28 0.95
N LYS A 492 -4.27 28.56 1.15
CA LYS A 492 -3.47 29.34 0.19
C LYS A 492 -3.03 28.52 -1.03
N GLY A 493 -3.00 27.18 -0.92
CA GLY A 493 -2.46 26.30 -1.96
C GLY A 493 -0.95 26.50 -2.19
N SER A 494 -0.22 26.96 -1.17
CA SER A 494 1.22 27.21 -1.29
C SER A 494 2.01 25.93 -1.14
N PHE A 495 2.75 25.55 -2.20
CA PHE A 495 3.66 24.42 -2.16
C PHE A 495 4.77 24.60 -1.11
N GLN A 496 5.27 25.83 -0.90
CA GLN A 496 6.31 26.10 0.09
C GLN A 496 5.83 25.84 1.51
N LEU A 497 4.60 26.25 1.85
CA LEU A 497 4.01 26.00 3.17
C LEU A 497 3.71 24.52 3.36
N ILE A 498 3.14 23.85 2.35
CA ILE A 498 2.85 22.41 2.41
C ILE A 498 4.14 21.59 2.60
N ALA A 499 5.20 21.91 1.85
CA ALA A 499 6.50 21.28 1.99
C ALA A 499 7.14 21.56 3.35
N TYR A 500 6.96 22.78 3.89
CA TYR A 500 7.44 23.10 5.24
C TYR A 500 6.69 22.29 6.30
N CYS A 501 5.36 22.22 6.26
CA CYS A 501 4.56 21.40 7.17
C CYS A 501 4.98 19.92 7.13
N GLY A 502 5.22 19.37 5.93
CA GLY A 502 5.66 17.98 5.76
C GLY A 502 7.02 17.67 6.38
N LYS A 503 7.89 18.67 6.57
CA LYS A 503 9.20 18.52 7.24
C LYS A 503 9.12 18.62 8.77
N GLN A 504 8.00 19.07 9.33
CA GLN A 504 7.87 19.23 10.78
C GLN A 504 7.49 17.92 11.45
N ASP A 505 8.21 17.57 12.51
CA ASP A 505 7.88 16.43 13.35
C ASP A 505 6.88 16.79 14.46
N VAL A 506 5.78 17.42 14.06
CA VAL A 506 4.71 17.87 14.95
C VAL A 506 3.40 17.19 14.56
N VAL A 507 2.55 16.94 15.56
CA VAL A 507 1.18 16.46 15.40
C VAL A 507 0.23 17.58 15.78
N GLY A 508 -0.72 17.86 14.90
CA GLY A 508 -1.76 18.86 15.17
C GLY A 508 -2.75 18.39 16.24
N GLN A 509 -3.16 19.29 17.14
CA GLN A 509 -4.06 18.97 18.25
C GLN A 509 -5.49 18.63 17.79
N GLU A 510 -6.07 19.39 16.86
CA GLU A 510 -7.39 19.10 16.28
C GLU A 510 -7.36 17.80 15.48
N SER A 511 -6.26 17.57 14.78
CA SER A 511 -6.00 16.33 14.04
C SER A 511 -5.89 15.12 14.99
N LEU A 512 -5.24 15.31 16.15
CA LEU A 512 -5.14 14.32 17.23
C LEU A 512 -6.49 14.04 17.89
N ASP A 513 -7.23 15.08 18.27
CA ASP A 513 -8.56 14.95 18.86
C ASP A 513 -9.52 14.19 17.92
N HIS A 514 -9.46 14.46 16.62
CA HIS A 514 -10.23 13.72 15.62
C HIS A 514 -9.80 12.25 15.54
N ALA A 515 -8.51 11.96 15.53
CA ALA A 515 -7.98 10.59 15.54
C ALA A 515 -8.42 9.81 16.78
N LEU A 516 -8.40 10.42 17.97
CA LEU A 516 -8.82 9.78 19.22
C LEU A 516 -10.31 9.50 19.27
N ARG A 517 -11.14 10.41 18.74
CA ARG A 517 -12.59 10.17 18.62
C ARG A 517 -12.92 8.97 17.74
N LEU A 518 -12.13 8.72 16.69
CA LEU A 518 -12.29 7.51 15.87
C LEU A 518 -11.99 6.22 16.65
N PHE A 519 -11.13 6.30 17.67
CA PHE A 519 -10.84 5.22 18.62
C PHE A 519 -11.82 5.19 19.81
N GLY A 520 -12.83 6.07 19.83
CA GLY A 520 -13.80 6.19 20.93
C GLY A 520 -13.20 6.79 22.22
N ILE A 521 -12.05 7.47 22.13
CA ILE A 521 -11.34 8.07 23.26
C ILE A 521 -11.61 9.57 23.27
N ASP A 522 -12.04 10.10 24.42
CA ASP A 522 -12.15 11.55 24.63
C ASP A 522 -10.82 12.10 25.16
N SER A 523 -10.19 13.00 24.39
CA SER A 523 -8.91 13.63 24.73
C SER A 523 -8.99 14.53 25.97
N LYS A 524 -10.20 14.91 26.42
CA LYS A 524 -10.39 15.71 27.63
C LYS A 524 -10.43 14.88 28.92
N GLU A 525 -10.75 13.60 28.82
CA GLU A 525 -10.91 12.72 29.98
C GLU A 525 -9.67 11.84 30.20
N ILE A 526 -8.97 11.46 29.13
CA ILE A 526 -7.89 10.48 29.18
C ILE A 526 -6.63 11.05 28.51
N ASP A 527 -5.52 11.07 29.24
CA ASP A 527 -4.21 11.37 28.68
C ASP A 527 -3.72 10.22 27.81
N VAL A 528 -3.62 10.47 26.51
CA VAL A 528 -3.18 9.52 25.47
C VAL A 528 -1.77 8.99 25.74
N SER A 529 -0.90 9.79 26.37
CA SER A 529 0.45 9.38 26.70
C SER A 529 0.46 8.15 27.63
N THR A 530 -0.56 8.02 28.49
CA THR A 530 -0.68 6.96 29.50
C THR A 530 -1.29 5.65 28.98
N ILE A 531 -1.95 5.68 27.82
CA ILE A 531 -2.59 4.48 27.25
C ILE A 531 -1.52 3.52 26.74
N ASN A 532 -1.61 2.24 27.10
CA ASN A 532 -0.71 1.21 26.59
C ASN A 532 -1.01 0.93 25.10
N ASP A 533 0.04 0.84 24.29
CA ASP A 533 -0.04 0.55 22.85
C ASP A 533 -0.86 -0.70 22.55
N SER A 534 -0.82 -1.74 23.41
CA SER A 534 -1.62 -2.95 23.22
C SER A 534 -3.13 -2.67 23.19
N VAL A 535 -3.62 -1.73 23.99
CA VAL A 535 -5.04 -1.36 24.04
C VAL A 535 -5.44 -0.65 22.75
N LEU A 536 -4.60 0.27 22.27
CA LEU A 536 -4.83 0.98 21.00
C LEU A 536 -4.84 0.02 19.81
N ILE A 537 -3.95 -0.97 19.80
CA ILE A 537 -3.93 -2.04 18.79
C ILE A 537 -5.23 -2.86 18.83
N THR A 538 -5.69 -3.28 20.00
CA THR A 538 -6.94 -4.04 20.14
C THR A 538 -8.16 -3.24 19.68
N ILE A 539 -8.23 -1.94 20.02
CA ILE A 539 -9.31 -1.05 19.54
C ILE A 539 -9.26 -0.95 18.02
N TYR A 540 -8.08 -0.68 17.45
CA TYR A 540 -7.89 -0.57 15.99
C TYR A 540 -8.31 -1.84 15.25
N GLN A 541 -7.90 -3.02 15.74
CA GLN A 541 -8.24 -4.31 15.15
C GLN A 541 -9.76 -4.57 15.22
N THR A 542 -10.36 -4.32 16.38
CA THR A 542 -11.81 -4.51 16.60
C THR A 542 -12.64 -3.60 15.69
N GLU A 543 -12.29 -2.31 15.63
CA GLU A 543 -13.01 -1.33 14.83
C GLU A 543 -12.80 -1.50 13.32
N SER A 544 -11.67 -2.06 12.90
CA SER A 544 -11.37 -2.37 11.49
C SER A 544 -12.21 -3.53 10.94
N LEU A 545 -12.66 -4.45 11.80
CA LEU A 545 -13.53 -5.58 11.43
C LEU A 545 -15.02 -5.19 11.31
N ASN A 546 -15.43 -4.06 11.90
CA ASN A 546 -16.81 -3.58 11.87
C ASN A 546 -17.14 -2.92 10.51
N HIS A 547 -17.77 -3.70 9.61
CA HIS A 547 -18.08 -3.34 8.21
C HIS A 547 -19.20 -2.31 7.96
N SER A 548 -19.36 -1.29 8.80
CA SER A 548 -20.50 -0.36 8.64
C SER A 548 -20.32 0.70 7.54
N TYR A 549 -19.10 1.04 7.09
CA TYR A 549 -18.88 2.13 6.11
C TYR A 549 -17.62 1.94 5.22
N PRO A 550 -17.64 2.39 3.95
CA PRO A 550 -16.58 2.12 2.96
C PRO A 550 -15.21 2.78 3.25
N ASN A 551 -15.17 3.93 3.93
CA ASN A 551 -13.92 4.69 4.18
C ASN A 551 -13.40 4.59 5.62
N LYS A 552 -14.12 3.91 6.52
CA LYS A 552 -13.79 3.90 7.95
C LYS A 552 -12.39 3.34 8.23
N HIS A 553 -11.93 2.37 7.44
CA HIS A 553 -10.62 1.74 7.62
C HIS A 553 -9.44 2.64 7.24
N SER A 554 -9.55 3.41 6.13
CA SER A 554 -8.50 4.38 5.79
C SER A 554 -8.41 5.49 6.84
N ASP A 555 -9.57 5.92 7.34
CA ASP A 555 -9.64 6.96 8.38
C ASP A 555 -9.03 6.45 9.70
N LEU A 556 -9.34 5.20 10.09
CA LEU A 556 -8.73 4.53 11.24
C LEU A 556 -7.23 4.32 11.09
N LYS A 557 -6.74 3.94 9.90
CA LYS A 557 -5.31 3.78 9.63
C LYS A 557 -4.57 5.12 9.74
N ASN A 558 -5.11 6.17 9.12
CA ASN A 558 -4.54 7.51 9.22
C ASN A 558 -4.54 8.02 10.67
N ALA A 559 -5.60 7.73 11.42
CA ALA A 559 -5.67 8.02 12.86
C ALA A 559 -4.61 7.24 13.65
N LEU A 560 -4.38 5.96 13.34
CA LEU A 560 -3.34 5.15 13.97
C LEU A 560 -1.94 5.71 13.68
N CYS A 561 -1.64 6.10 12.44
CA CYS A 561 -0.35 6.75 12.08
C CYS A 561 -0.13 8.03 12.90
N LEU A 562 -1.19 8.84 13.07
CA LEU A 562 -1.12 10.10 13.78
C LEU A 562 -0.93 9.88 15.30
N ILE A 563 -1.62 8.91 15.88
CA ILE A 563 -1.44 8.50 17.29
C ILE A 563 -0.04 7.92 17.50
N ALA A 564 0.46 7.11 16.55
CA ALA A 564 1.81 6.55 16.60
C ALA A 564 2.89 7.65 16.62
N LYS A 565 2.74 8.66 15.75
CA LYS A 565 3.61 9.84 15.72
C LYS A 565 3.53 10.63 17.03
N TYR A 566 2.32 10.86 17.56
CA TYR A 566 2.15 11.60 18.81
C TYR A 566 2.78 10.90 20.03
N LYS A 567 2.58 9.58 20.16
CA LYS A 567 3.16 8.79 21.25
C LYS A 567 4.64 8.47 21.06
N ASN A 568 5.23 8.79 19.90
CA ASN A 568 6.54 8.28 19.48
C ASN A 568 6.65 6.75 19.68
N SER A 569 5.56 6.02 19.39
CA SER A 569 5.54 4.56 19.54
C SER A 569 6.03 3.90 18.25
N PRO A 570 7.21 3.26 18.26
CA PRO A 570 7.72 2.58 17.08
C PRO A 570 6.87 1.34 16.75
N LYS A 571 6.21 0.74 17.74
CA LYS A 571 5.31 -0.41 17.57
C LYS A 571 4.02 -0.05 16.84
N LEU A 572 3.37 1.05 17.22
CA LEU A 572 2.15 1.52 16.54
C LEU A 572 2.47 1.98 15.12
N LYS A 573 3.63 2.63 14.93
CA LYS A 573 4.11 3.05 13.62
C LYS A 573 4.35 1.84 12.71
N PHE A 574 5.09 0.85 13.19
CA PHE A 574 5.30 -0.41 12.47
C PHE A 574 3.98 -1.06 12.03
N LEU A 575 3.00 -1.17 12.94
CA LEU A 575 1.70 -1.76 12.61
C LEU A 575 0.98 -0.97 11.50
N ALA A 576 1.01 0.35 11.58
CA ALA A 576 0.34 1.21 10.61
C ALA A 576 1.02 1.16 9.23
N ASP A 577 2.35 1.16 9.18
CA ASP A 577 3.14 1.16 7.95
C ASP A 577 3.03 -0.19 7.23
N TYR A 578 3.16 -1.31 7.94
CA TYR A 578 3.25 -2.65 7.37
C TYR A 578 1.93 -3.46 7.35
N GLU A 579 0.81 -2.86 7.72
CA GLU A 579 -0.50 -3.52 7.62
C GLU A 579 -0.76 -4.07 6.20
N PRO A 580 -1.09 -5.35 5.98
CA PRO A 580 -1.27 -5.93 4.65
C PRO A 580 -2.32 -5.21 3.77
N TYR A 581 -2.19 -5.33 2.44
CA TYR A 581 -3.22 -4.84 1.53
C TYR A 581 -4.47 -5.73 1.60
N LYS A 582 -5.65 -5.11 1.66
CA LYS A 582 -6.93 -5.84 1.63
C LYS A 582 -7.17 -6.62 0.34
N LEU A 583 -6.66 -6.08 -0.78
CA LEU A 583 -6.75 -6.72 -2.09
C LEU A 583 -5.35 -7.18 -2.49
N VAL A 584 -5.22 -8.48 -2.70
CA VAL A 584 -3.92 -9.11 -3.00
C VAL A 584 -3.38 -8.68 -4.36
N SER A 585 -4.23 -8.39 -5.35
CA SER A 585 -3.79 -7.93 -6.67
C SER A 585 -2.96 -6.65 -6.59
N LYS A 586 -3.28 -5.74 -5.65
CA LYS A 586 -2.50 -4.51 -5.45
C LYS A 586 -1.06 -4.79 -5.01
N ALA A 587 -0.82 -5.86 -4.25
CA ALA A 587 0.52 -6.26 -3.85
C ALA A 587 1.33 -6.78 -5.06
N TYR A 588 0.70 -7.57 -5.92
CA TYR A 588 1.29 -8.04 -7.18
C TYR A 588 1.58 -6.88 -8.15
N ASP A 589 0.66 -5.91 -8.28
CA ASP A 589 0.85 -4.69 -9.07
C ASP A 589 2.03 -3.85 -8.55
N ILE A 590 2.16 -3.70 -7.23
CA ILE A 590 3.28 -2.99 -6.62
C ILE A 590 4.60 -3.71 -6.87
N LEU A 591 4.63 -5.04 -6.90
CA LEU A 591 5.85 -5.78 -7.23
C LEU A 591 6.07 -5.96 -8.74
N GLU A 592 5.12 -5.51 -9.58
CA GLU A 592 5.12 -5.68 -11.05
C GLU A 592 5.27 -7.14 -11.50
N VAL A 593 4.66 -8.06 -10.75
CA VAL A 593 4.70 -9.49 -11.05
C VAL A 593 3.30 -10.08 -11.11
N ASP A 594 3.09 -11.03 -12.03
CA ASP A 594 1.82 -11.73 -12.14
C ASP A 594 1.60 -12.69 -10.95
N GLN A 595 0.34 -12.96 -10.60
CA GLN A 595 0.00 -13.83 -9.48
C GLN A 595 0.50 -15.29 -9.66
N SER A 596 0.72 -15.73 -10.90
CA SER A 596 1.17 -17.09 -11.23
C SER A 596 2.66 -17.34 -11.07
N VAL A 597 3.49 -16.30 -10.85
CA VAL A 597 4.94 -16.46 -10.80
C VAL A 597 5.39 -17.21 -9.54
N ASP A 598 6.52 -17.92 -9.65
CA ASP A 598 7.14 -18.65 -8.53
C ASP A 598 7.75 -17.71 -7.48
N GLU A 599 8.01 -18.24 -6.27
CA GLU A 599 8.48 -17.45 -5.11
C GLU A 599 9.83 -16.78 -5.35
N ASP A 600 10.75 -17.45 -6.05
CA ASP A 600 12.08 -16.91 -6.38
C ASP A 600 11.99 -15.67 -7.29
N VAL A 601 11.02 -15.66 -8.20
CA VAL A 601 10.74 -14.52 -9.09
C VAL A 601 10.20 -13.34 -8.26
N ILE A 602 9.36 -13.61 -7.26
CA ILE A 602 8.85 -12.58 -6.34
C ILE A 602 9.98 -11.98 -5.51
N GLN A 603 10.87 -12.79 -4.95
CA GLN A 603 12.03 -12.31 -4.18
C GLN A 603 12.96 -11.46 -5.06
N THR A 604 13.17 -11.89 -6.30
CA THR A 604 13.99 -11.15 -7.29
C THR A 604 13.34 -9.82 -7.66
N ALA A 605 12.06 -9.82 -8.01
CA ALA A 605 11.32 -8.61 -8.38
C ALA A 605 11.26 -7.60 -7.23
N TYR A 606 11.03 -8.07 -6.00
CA TYR A 606 11.13 -7.25 -4.81
C TYR A 606 12.51 -6.60 -4.67
N SER A 607 13.58 -7.39 -4.82
CA SER A 607 14.96 -6.91 -4.65
C SER A 607 15.31 -5.83 -5.68
N ILE A 608 14.90 -6.03 -6.94
CA ILE A 608 15.07 -5.05 -8.02
C ILE A 608 14.31 -3.77 -7.67
N LYS A 609 13.02 -3.88 -7.33
CA LYS A 609 12.18 -2.71 -7.12
C LYS A 609 12.55 -1.90 -5.88
N ALA A 610 12.93 -2.57 -4.80
CA ALA A 610 13.41 -1.92 -3.58
C ALA A 610 14.72 -1.16 -3.80
N ASN A 611 15.59 -1.66 -4.69
CA ASN A 611 16.86 -1.00 -5.04
C ASN A 611 16.68 0.13 -6.06
N ASP A 612 15.86 -0.07 -7.08
CA ASP A 612 15.60 0.92 -8.13
C ASP A 612 14.77 2.10 -7.61
N SER A 613 13.92 1.86 -6.61
CA SER A 613 13.05 2.89 -6.02
C SER A 613 13.05 2.81 -4.49
N PRO A 614 14.11 3.29 -3.81
CA PRO A 614 14.23 3.23 -2.34
C PRO A 614 13.08 3.92 -1.60
N GLY A 615 12.46 4.94 -2.20
CA GLY A 615 11.29 5.63 -1.64
C GLY A 615 10.03 4.77 -1.55
N LEU A 616 9.96 3.64 -2.26
CA LEU A 616 8.85 2.68 -2.23
C LEU A 616 9.16 1.44 -1.39
N LYS A 617 10.26 1.42 -0.63
CA LYS A 617 10.68 0.26 0.17
C LYS A 617 9.58 -0.23 1.11
N ILE A 618 8.91 0.67 1.83
CA ILE A 618 7.81 0.33 2.75
C ILE A 618 6.64 -0.32 2.00
N ASP A 619 6.26 0.22 0.83
CA ASP A 619 5.21 -0.38 0.00
C ASP A 619 5.63 -1.74 -0.56
N CYS A 620 6.89 -1.93 -0.92
CA CYS A 620 7.45 -3.21 -1.36
C CYS A 620 7.43 -4.25 -0.23
N ASP A 621 7.84 -3.88 0.99
CA ASP A 621 7.83 -4.74 2.17
C ASP A 621 6.40 -5.17 2.52
N ARG A 622 5.47 -4.20 2.48
CA ARG A 622 4.04 -4.42 2.70
C ARG A 622 3.43 -5.31 1.62
N ALA A 623 3.84 -5.15 0.37
CA ALA A 623 3.42 -6.00 -0.74
C ALA A 623 3.94 -7.43 -0.56
N LEU A 624 5.22 -7.59 -0.25
CA LEU A 624 5.84 -8.89 0.05
C LEU A 624 5.15 -9.58 1.22
N TYR A 625 4.85 -8.86 2.31
CA TYR A 625 4.11 -9.41 3.45
C TYR A 625 2.70 -9.86 3.07
N THR A 626 1.99 -9.07 2.26
CA THR A 626 0.65 -9.43 1.75
C THR A 626 0.71 -10.71 0.90
N VAL A 627 1.71 -10.81 0.00
CA VAL A 627 1.90 -11.98 -0.85
C VAL A 627 2.32 -13.21 -0.02
N ALA A 628 3.18 -13.05 0.99
CA ALA A 628 3.59 -14.10 1.90
C ALA A 628 2.40 -14.69 2.68
N ILE A 629 1.49 -13.83 3.18
CA ILE A 629 0.23 -14.26 3.83
C ILE A 629 -0.66 -15.02 2.83
N HIS A 630 -0.87 -14.47 1.63
CA HIS A 630 -1.75 -15.08 0.63
C HIS A 630 -1.25 -16.44 0.15
N LYS A 631 0.06 -16.56 -0.14
CA LYS A 631 0.69 -17.83 -0.53
C LYS A 631 0.94 -18.75 0.67
N LYS A 632 0.81 -18.25 1.91
CA LYS A 632 1.15 -18.95 3.15
C LYS A 632 2.58 -19.51 3.13
N SER A 633 3.51 -18.76 2.53
CA SER A 633 4.88 -19.21 2.26
C SER A 633 5.83 -18.84 3.39
N LEU A 634 6.45 -19.85 4.02
CA LEU A 634 7.48 -19.66 5.05
C LEU A 634 8.74 -19.01 4.47
N SER A 635 9.11 -19.35 3.22
CA SER A 635 10.29 -18.80 2.54
C SER A 635 10.19 -17.28 2.36
N LEU A 636 9.02 -16.79 1.94
CA LEU A 636 8.78 -15.35 1.75
C LEU A 636 8.73 -14.61 3.09
N PHE A 637 8.29 -15.26 4.18
CA PHE A 637 8.39 -14.71 5.53
C PHE A 637 9.83 -14.62 6.03
N ASP A 638 10.67 -15.62 5.77
CA ASP A 638 12.10 -15.56 6.08
C ASP A 638 12.80 -14.46 5.27
N PHE A 639 12.52 -14.40 3.98
CA PHE A 639 13.04 -13.35 3.11
C PHE A 639 12.62 -11.95 3.59
N LEU A 640 11.34 -11.77 3.98
CA LEU A 640 10.85 -10.52 4.56
C LEU A 640 11.59 -10.13 5.84
N MET A 641 11.83 -11.08 6.75
CA MET A 641 12.54 -10.84 8.02
C MET A 641 13.99 -10.42 7.79
N VAL A 642 14.65 -10.98 6.76
CA VAL A 642 16.02 -10.62 6.37
C VAL A 642 16.06 -9.22 5.73
N GLN A 643 15.11 -8.92 4.86
CA GLN A 643 15.08 -7.65 4.11
C GLN A 643 14.54 -6.46 4.91
N CYS A 644 13.78 -6.74 5.98
CA CYS A 644 13.17 -5.74 6.85
C CYS A 644 13.38 -6.14 8.34
N PRO A 645 14.49 -5.67 8.96
CA PRO A 645 14.86 -6.05 10.34
C PRO A 645 13.81 -5.71 11.40
N GLU A 646 12.92 -4.74 11.12
CA GLU A 646 11.84 -4.33 12.02
C GLU A 646 10.84 -5.48 12.27
N PHE A 647 10.62 -6.35 11.28
CA PHE A 647 9.79 -7.55 11.48
C PHE A 647 10.43 -8.51 12.49
N GLU A 648 11.75 -8.68 12.45
CA GLU A 648 12.48 -9.52 13.42
C GLU A 648 12.50 -8.86 14.82
N GLU A 649 12.55 -7.53 14.90
CA GLU A 649 12.49 -6.82 16.18
C GLU A 649 11.20 -7.08 16.95
N TYR A 650 10.05 -7.08 16.26
CA TYR A 650 8.73 -7.23 16.87
C TYR A 650 8.20 -8.67 16.89
N TYR A 651 8.56 -9.49 15.89
CA TYR A 651 8.05 -10.86 15.72
C TYR A 651 9.16 -11.92 15.69
N GLY A 652 10.40 -11.57 16.06
CA GLY A 652 11.49 -12.51 16.14
C GLY A 652 11.27 -13.60 17.19
N SER A 653 11.85 -14.77 16.95
CA SER A 653 11.71 -15.94 17.84
C SER A 653 12.23 -15.68 19.25
N SER A 654 13.20 -14.78 19.41
CA SER A 654 13.81 -14.39 20.69
C SER A 654 12.88 -13.66 21.66
N ARG A 655 11.75 -13.12 21.17
CA ARG A 655 10.76 -12.40 21.98
C ARG A 655 9.83 -13.31 22.77
N LEU A 656 9.76 -14.59 22.41
CA LEU A 656 8.89 -15.58 23.03
C LEU A 656 9.70 -16.48 23.98
N SER A 657 9.19 -16.67 25.19
CA SER A 657 9.66 -17.77 26.03
C SER A 657 9.18 -19.12 25.47
N TYR A 658 9.85 -20.21 25.87
CA TYR A 658 9.46 -21.56 25.46
C TYR A 658 8.02 -21.90 25.88
N MET A 659 7.62 -21.49 27.10
CA MET A 659 6.26 -21.71 27.62
C MET A 659 5.21 -20.90 26.84
N GLU A 660 5.47 -19.63 26.54
CA GLU A 660 4.54 -18.80 25.74
C GLU A 660 4.39 -19.35 24.31
N ALA A 661 5.45 -19.87 23.71
CA ALA A 661 5.41 -20.50 22.39
C ALA A 661 4.52 -21.77 22.39
N LEU A 662 4.62 -22.59 23.44
CA LEU A 662 3.76 -23.78 23.63
C LEU A 662 2.29 -23.38 23.84
N GLU A 663 2.01 -22.36 24.64
CA GLU A 663 0.65 -21.85 24.87
C GLU A 663 0.01 -21.29 23.59
N LEU A 664 0.78 -20.55 22.78
CA LEU A 664 0.32 -19.97 21.51
C LEU A 664 -0.08 -21.06 20.51
N LEU A 665 0.70 -22.15 20.44
CA LEU A 665 0.34 -23.33 19.66
C LEU A 665 -0.67 -24.25 20.35
N GLN A 666 -0.98 -24.02 21.63
CA GLN A 666 -1.84 -24.86 22.49
C GLN A 666 -1.33 -26.31 22.59
N ILE A 667 -0.03 -26.45 22.84
CA ILE A 667 0.69 -27.72 22.86
C ILE A 667 1.18 -28.03 24.29
N ASN A 668 1.13 -29.30 24.69
CA ASN A 668 1.73 -29.78 25.93
C ASN A 668 3.24 -30.02 25.74
N GLU A 669 4.06 -29.72 26.75
CA GLU A 669 5.52 -29.90 26.73
C GLU A 669 5.96 -31.30 26.26
N ASN A 670 5.17 -32.33 26.54
CA ASN A 670 5.44 -33.73 26.15
C ASN A 670 5.05 -34.11 24.71
N ALA A 671 4.52 -33.19 23.89
CA ALA A 671 4.14 -33.50 22.51
C ALA A 671 5.38 -33.87 21.67
N SER A 672 5.24 -34.83 20.75
CA SER A 672 6.30 -35.16 19.79
C SER A 672 6.42 -34.07 18.71
N ASP A 673 7.56 -34.01 18.04
CA ASP A 673 7.81 -33.01 16.99
C ASP A 673 6.83 -33.14 15.82
N ASP A 674 6.38 -34.36 15.49
CA ASP A 674 5.32 -34.62 14.50
C ASP A 674 3.99 -33.99 14.91
N THR A 675 3.58 -34.16 16.17
CA THR A 675 2.35 -33.56 16.71
C THR A 675 2.44 -32.04 16.74
N ILE A 676 3.63 -31.49 17.02
CA ILE A 676 3.89 -30.06 16.98
C ILE A 676 3.70 -29.50 15.57
N LEU A 677 4.28 -30.15 14.55
CA LEU A 677 4.13 -29.75 13.16
C LEU A 677 2.69 -29.91 12.67
N GLU A 678 1.99 -31.00 13.03
CA GLU A 678 0.58 -31.21 12.67
C GLU A 678 -0.31 -30.08 13.22
N ILE A 679 -0.14 -29.73 14.50
CA ILE A 679 -0.90 -28.65 15.14
C ILE A 679 -0.57 -27.30 14.49
N PHE A 680 0.72 -27.04 14.21
CA PHE A 680 1.14 -25.84 13.52
C PHE A 680 0.51 -25.75 12.13
N GLN A 681 0.63 -26.79 11.29
CA GLN A 681 0.08 -26.83 9.94
C GLN A 681 -1.44 -26.66 9.94
N ARG A 682 -2.14 -27.33 10.87
CA ARG A 682 -3.58 -27.14 11.03
C ARG A 682 -3.94 -25.68 11.31
N LYS A 683 -3.20 -24.99 12.18
CA LYS A 683 -3.41 -23.55 12.46
C LYS A 683 -2.97 -22.65 11.30
N TRP A 684 -1.91 -23.02 10.58
CA TRP A 684 -1.38 -22.28 9.43
C TRP A 684 -2.35 -22.31 8.24
N TYR A 685 -2.97 -23.45 7.99
CA TYR A 685 -3.89 -23.64 6.87
C TYR A 685 -5.37 -23.40 7.22
N ALA A 686 -5.73 -23.21 8.49
CA ALA A 686 -7.10 -22.91 8.91
C ALA A 686 -7.70 -21.70 8.16
N GLU A 687 -8.94 -21.85 7.69
CA GLU A 687 -9.65 -20.84 6.86
C GLU A 687 -10.07 -19.57 7.63
N HIS A 688 -10.01 -19.58 8.97
CA HIS A 688 -10.60 -18.55 9.84
C HIS A 688 -9.56 -17.71 10.63
N ASN A 689 -8.33 -17.57 10.15
CA ASN A 689 -7.36 -16.67 10.79
C ASN A 689 -7.72 -15.20 10.48
N PHE A 690 -8.39 -14.53 11.41
CA PHE A 690 -8.88 -13.16 11.24
C PHE A 690 -7.79 -12.07 11.32
N GLU A 691 -6.63 -12.35 11.92
CA GLU A 691 -5.56 -11.36 12.12
C GLU A 691 -4.30 -11.75 11.35
N SER A 692 -3.75 -10.80 10.59
CA SER A 692 -2.60 -11.01 9.71
C SER A 692 -1.30 -11.31 10.45
N ASP A 693 -1.12 -10.74 11.64
CA ASP A 693 0.07 -10.91 12.48
C ASP A 693 0.15 -12.30 13.14
N ASN A 694 -0.94 -13.07 13.15
CA ASN A 694 -0.94 -14.44 13.66
C ASN A 694 -0.01 -15.36 12.87
N PHE A 695 0.16 -15.15 11.56
CA PHE A 695 1.15 -15.93 10.77
C PHE A 695 2.56 -15.70 11.30
N LEU A 696 2.94 -14.45 11.57
CA LEU A 696 4.25 -14.12 12.14
C LEU A 696 4.42 -14.71 13.55
N LYS A 697 3.41 -14.57 14.42
CA LYS A 697 3.40 -15.14 15.78
C LYS A 697 3.54 -16.66 15.79
N LEU A 698 2.80 -17.37 14.92
CA LEU A 698 2.86 -18.82 14.79
C LEU A 698 4.25 -19.27 14.32
N LYS A 699 4.82 -18.62 13.29
CA LYS A 699 6.17 -18.91 12.79
C LYS A 699 7.23 -18.68 13.87
N ALA A 700 7.13 -17.58 14.61
CA ALA A 700 8.02 -17.27 15.72
C ALA A 700 7.96 -18.32 16.84
N ALA A 701 6.75 -18.75 17.21
CA ALA A 701 6.53 -19.80 18.20
C ALA A 701 7.15 -21.15 17.76
N LEU A 702 6.92 -21.55 16.50
CA LEU A 702 7.50 -22.80 15.96
C LEU A 702 9.03 -22.74 15.92
N THR A 703 9.59 -21.60 15.51
CA THR A 703 11.05 -21.36 15.48
C THR A 703 11.63 -21.45 16.88
N ARG A 704 10.98 -20.85 17.87
CA ARG A 704 11.42 -20.90 19.27
C ARG A 704 11.44 -22.34 19.82
N ILE A 705 10.41 -23.12 19.53
CA ILE A 705 10.30 -24.53 19.93
C ILE A 705 11.37 -25.38 19.24
N GLY A 706 11.59 -25.17 17.94
CA GLY A 706 12.62 -25.89 17.17
C GLY A 706 14.04 -25.65 17.71
N LEU A 707 14.35 -24.40 18.08
CA LEU A 707 15.65 -24.02 18.66
C LEU A 707 15.86 -24.61 20.07
N GLU A 708 14.88 -24.47 20.96
CA GLU A 708 14.99 -24.98 22.35
C GLU A 708 15.05 -26.51 22.42
N ARG A 709 14.30 -27.20 21.55
CA ARG A 709 14.34 -28.68 21.47
C ARG A 709 15.51 -29.20 20.62
N ASN A 710 16.27 -28.31 19.98
CA ASN A 710 17.31 -28.64 19.00
C ASN A 710 16.79 -29.62 17.92
N SER A 711 15.55 -29.44 17.49
CA SER A 711 14.87 -30.35 16.57
C SER A 711 15.25 -30.02 15.13
N LYS A 712 16.09 -30.87 14.53
CA LYS A 712 16.42 -30.76 13.10
C LYS A 712 15.19 -30.89 12.21
N PHE A 713 14.18 -31.63 12.66
CA PHE A 713 12.93 -31.84 11.94
C PHE A 713 12.09 -30.57 11.84
N ILE A 714 11.88 -29.88 12.98
CA ILE A 714 11.15 -28.62 13.01
C ILE A 714 11.94 -27.51 12.30
N LEU A 715 13.24 -27.43 12.53
CA LEU A 715 14.10 -26.42 11.90
C LEU A 715 14.19 -26.60 10.38
N HIS A 716 14.25 -27.83 9.89
CA HIS A 716 14.20 -28.09 8.44
C HIS A 716 12.86 -27.64 7.85
N PHE A 717 11.74 -28.00 8.49
CA PHE A 717 10.41 -27.59 8.03
C PHE A 717 10.26 -26.07 7.98
N ILE A 718 10.83 -25.33 8.93
CA ILE A 718 10.82 -23.85 8.91
C ILE A 718 11.54 -23.32 7.67
N ASN A 719 12.71 -23.88 7.33
CA ASN A 719 13.55 -23.40 6.24
C ASN A 719 13.00 -23.76 4.84
N THR A 720 12.43 -24.95 4.68
CA THR A 720 12.01 -25.45 3.36
C THR A 720 10.51 -25.41 3.15
N GLY A 721 9.71 -25.22 4.20
CA GLY A 721 8.26 -25.34 4.18
C GLY A 721 7.76 -26.77 3.90
N ILE A 722 8.67 -27.72 3.77
CA ILE A 722 8.40 -29.11 3.44
C ILE A 722 8.77 -29.94 4.66
N ILE A 723 7.89 -30.87 5.04
CA ILE A 723 8.25 -31.90 6.00
C ILE A 723 9.26 -32.80 5.31
N ASP A 724 10.54 -32.57 5.57
CA ASP A 724 11.59 -33.44 5.05
C ASP A 724 11.60 -34.76 5.82
N ALA A 725 11.07 -35.76 5.14
CA ALA A 725 11.02 -37.12 5.65
C ALA A 725 12.42 -37.76 5.77
N SER A 726 13.48 -37.13 5.25
CA SER A 726 14.87 -37.50 5.54
C SER A 726 15.23 -37.35 7.03
N CYS A 727 14.51 -36.48 7.75
CA CYS A 727 14.64 -36.24 9.18
C CYS A 727 13.76 -37.17 10.05
N LEU A 728 12.83 -37.93 9.45
CA LEU A 728 12.09 -39.01 10.11
C LEU A 728 12.98 -40.27 10.24
N PRO A 729 12.70 -41.25 11.11
CA PRO A 729 13.45 -42.51 11.11
C PRO A 729 13.37 -43.20 9.75
N ALA A 730 14.52 -43.55 9.17
CA ALA A 730 14.59 -44.01 7.79
C ALA A 730 13.79 -45.31 7.51
N ASN A 731 13.47 -46.10 8.54
CA ASN A 731 12.73 -47.36 8.44
C ASN A 731 11.27 -47.21 8.00
N ASP A 732 10.69 -46.02 8.15
CA ASP A 732 9.27 -45.76 7.84
C ASP A 732 9.03 -45.08 6.49
N TRP A 733 10.08 -44.87 5.70
CA TRP A 733 10.04 -44.11 4.44
C TRP A 733 10.55 -44.94 3.24
N PRO A 734 9.92 -44.83 2.06
CA PRO A 734 10.43 -45.45 0.84
C PRO A 734 11.73 -44.77 0.37
N ILE A 735 12.47 -45.43 -0.52
CA ILE A 735 13.79 -45.00 -0.98
C ILE A 735 13.70 -44.32 -2.35
N GLY A 736 14.35 -43.17 -2.53
CA GLY A 736 14.45 -42.49 -3.82
C GLY A 736 15.42 -43.17 -4.79
N LEU A 737 15.42 -42.74 -6.05
CA LEU A 737 16.38 -43.18 -7.07
C LEU A 737 17.16 -42.00 -7.62
N ASN A 738 18.48 -42.02 -7.51
CA ASN A 738 19.31 -40.96 -8.08
C ASN A 738 19.14 -40.93 -9.60
N ASN A 739 18.90 -39.76 -10.17
CA ASN A 739 18.76 -39.61 -11.61
C ASN A 739 20.14 -39.59 -12.30
N ILE A 740 20.40 -40.58 -13.15
CA ILE A 740 21.68 -40.75 -13.87
C ILE A 740 21.68 -40.05 -15.24
N GLY A 741 21.01 -38.89 -15.35
CA GLY A 741 20.90 -38.09 -16.56
C GLY A 741 19.45 -37.74 -16.90
N ASN A 742 19.04 -37.88 -18.16
CA ASN A 742 17.65 -37.65 -18.60
C ASN A 742 16.78 -38.91 -18.42
N THR A 743 16.90 -39.59 -17.26
CA THR A 743 16.29 -40.91 -17.01
C THR A 743 15.17 -40.89 -15.96
N CYS A 744 14.63 -39.71 -15.62
CA CYS A 744 13.59 -39.56 -14.59
C CYS A 744 12.32 -40.40 -14.85
N TYR A 745 12.02 -40.64 -16.13
CA TYR A 745 10.95 -41.55 -16.51
C TYR A 745 11.24 -43.02 -16.12
N LEU A 746 12.47 -43.49 -16.34
CA LEU A 746 12.89 -44.84 -15.93
C LEU A 746 12.82 -44.99 -14.40
N ASN A 747 13.22 -43.97 -13.63
CA ASN A 747 13.08 -43.97 -12.18
C ASN A 747 11.62 -44.14 -11.75
N SER A 748 10.70 -43.43 -12.40
CA SER A 748 9.26 -43.56 -12.17
C SER A 748 8.76 -44.99 -12.45
N LEU A 749 9.25 -45.64 -13.51
CA LEU A 749 8.94 -47.03 -13.83
C LEU A 749 9.48 -48.02 -12.81
N LEU A 750 10.73 -47.87 -12.40
CA LEU A 750 11.37 -48.77 -11.43
C LEU A 750 10.64 -48.72 -10.07
N GLN A 751 10.26 -47.52 -9.61
CA GLN A 751 9.46 -47.33 -8.40
C GLN A 751 8.06 -47.93 -8.52
N TYR A 752 7.44 -47.78 -9.69
CA TYR A 752 6.16 -48.40 -10.02
C TYR A 752 6.23 -49.93 -9.94
N TYR A 753 7.20 -50.56 -10.60
CA TYR A 753 7.37 -52.02 -10.58
C TYR A 753 7.73 -52.55 -9.19
N PHE A 754 8.56 -51.83 -8.43
CA PHE A 754 8.88 -52.17 -7.05
C PHE A 754 7.66 -52.17 -6.13
N SER A 755 6.71 -51.27 -6.38
CA SER A 755 5.47 -51.14 -5.59
C SER A 755 4.48 -52.28 -5.80
N ILE A 756 4.62 -53.07 -6.87
CA ILE A 756 3.76 -54.22 -7.16
C ILE A 756 4.37 -55.44 -6.47
N ALA A 757 3.84 -55.82 -5.30
CA ALA A 757 4.41 -56.86 -4.46
C ALA A 757 4.59 -58.22 -5.17
N PRO A 758 3.61 -58.75 -5.93
CA PRO A 758 3.78 -60.00 -6.67
C PRO A 758 4.96 -59.98 -7.65
N LEU A 759 5.17 -58.84 -8.33
CA LEU A 759 6.28 -58.67 -9.27
C LEU A 759 7.62 -58.53 -8.54
N ARG A 760 7.67 -57.70 -7.48
CA ARG A 760 8.86 -57.51 -6.66
C ARG A 760 9.34 -58.82 -6.04
N GLU A 761 8.44 -59.58 -5.42
CA GLU A 761 8.80 -60.86 -4.80
C GLU A 761 9.27 -61.89 -5.84
N TRP A 762 8.70 -61.86 -7.06
CA TRP A 762 9.18 -62.70 -8.16
C TRP A 762 10.61 -62.34 -8.59
N VAL A 763 10.93 -61.05 -8.73
CA VAL A 763 12.28 -60.57 -9.06
C VAL A 763 13.28 -60.93 -7.95
N LEU A 764 12.93 -60.74 -6.67
CA LEU A 764 13.79 -61.05 -5.53
C LEU A 764 14.11 -62.54 -5.42
N ASN A 765 13.15 -63.42 -5.76
CA ASN A 765 13.29 -64.87 -5.68
C ASN A 765 13.72 -65.53 -7.01
N TYR A 766 14.20 -64.76 -7.98
CA TYR A 766 14.45 -65.23 -9.36
C TYR A 766 15.43 -66.42 -9.48
N ASN A 767 16.29 -66.64 -8.49
CA ASN A 767 17.23 -67.77 -8.46
C ASN A 767 16.54 -69.15 -8.57
N SER A 768 15.30 -69.30 -8.08
CA SER A 768 14.54 -70.54 -8.26
C SER A 768 14.03 -70.69 -9.69
N THR A 769 13.54 -69.61 -10.29
CA THR A 769 13.01 -69.59 -11.66
C THR A 769 14.08 -69.93 -12.71
N ILE A 770 15.33 -69.47 -12.51
CA ILE A 770 16.45 -69.83 -13.39
C ILE A 770 16.72 -71.34 -13.38
N LYS A 771 16.58 -72.01 -12.22
CA LYS A 771 16.77 -73.46 -12.14
C LYS A 771 15.75 -74.18 -13.01
N ASP A 772 14.49 -73.77 -12.94
CA ASP A 772 13.40 -74.33 -13.76
C ASP A 772 13.60 -74.05 -15.25
N LEU A 773 14.06 -72.83 -15.59
CA LEU A 773 14.37 -72.43 -16.96
C LEU A 773 15.55 -73.24 -17.54
N LYS A 774 16.59 -73.51 -16.74
CA LYS A 774 17.75 -74.32 -17.14
C LYS A 774 17.45 -75.83 -17.18
N SER A 775 16.60 -76.34 -16.29
CA SER A 775 16.29 -77.79 -16.22
C SER A 775 15.30 -78.24 -17.31
N ASN A 776 14.34 -77.37 -17.68
CA ASN A 776 13.26 -77.71 -18.61
C ASN A 776 13.33 -76.97 -19.97
N GLY A 777 14.14 -75.91 -20.09
CA GLY A 777 14.06 -74.95 -21.20
C GLY A 777 14.86 -75.26 -22.47
N ARG A 778 15.64 -76.36 -22.54
CA ARG A 778 16.48 -76.64 -23.74
C ARG A 778 15.71 -77.13 -24.99
N ASN A 779 14.39 -77.34 -24.94
CA ASN A 779 13.66 -78.02 -26.03
C ASN A 779 12.25 -77.46 -26.37
N THR A 780 11.87 -76.26 -25.92
CA THR A 780 10.54 -75.68 -26.25
C THR A 780 10.68 -74.36 -26.99
N SER A 781 10.25 -74.31 -28.26
CA SER A 781 10.03 -73.04 -28.96
C SER A 781 8.94 -72.25 -28.22
N ARG A 782 9.31 -71.09 -27.65
CA ARG A 782 8.40 -70.19 -26.93
C ARG A 782 8.18 -68.94 -27.76
N ARG A 783 6.93 -68.48 -27.83
CA ARG A 783 6.57 -67.22 -28.47
C ARG A 783 6.14 -66.18 -27.44
N ILE A 784 6.62 -64.96 -27.62
CA ILE A 784 6.27 -63.79 -26.82
C ILE A 784 5.94 -62.66 -27.79
N GLY A 785 4.71 -62.14 -27.72
CA GLY A 785 4.24 -61.12 -28.65
C GLY A 785 4.14 -61.64 -30.09
N GLY A 786 3.89 -62.94 -30.27
CA GLY A 786 3.76 -63.55 -31.60
C GLY A 786 5.08 -63.84 -32.32
N ARG A 787 6.24 -63.62 -31.70
CA ARG A 787 7.56 -63.98 -32.26
C ARG A 787 8.26 -65.02 -31.39
N GLU A 788 9.02 -65.92 -32.01
CA GLU A 788 9.88 -66.86 -31.27
C GLU A 788 11.05 -66.11 -30.63
N VAL A 789 11.36 -66.43 -29.38
CA VAL A 789 12.43 -65.78 -28.61
C VAL A 789 13.72 -66.57 -28.73
N SER A 790 14.81 -65.89 -29.09
CA SER A 790 16.14 -66.51 -29.23
C SER A 790 16.83 -66.74 -27.88
N ASP A 791 17.73 -67.72 -27.82
CA ASP A 791 18.53 -67.99 -26.61
C ASP A 791 19.37 -66.78 -26.17
N SER A 792 19.85 -65.97 -27.13
CA SER A 792 20.57 -64.71 -26.85
C SER A 792 19.70 -63.66 -26.18
N GLU A 793 18.44 -63.52 -26.59
CA GLU A 793 17.48 -62.60 -25.95
C GLU A 793 17.14 -63.06 -24.54
N VAL A 794 16.98 -64.37 -24.32
CA VAL A 794 16.75 -64.94 -22.98
C VAL A 794 17.94 -64.66 -22.06
N GLN A 795 19.17 -64.87 -22.53
CA GLN A 795 20.38 -64.60 -21.73
C GLN A 795 20.52 -63.12 -21.36
N ARG A 796 20.27 -62.21 -22.30
CA ARG A 796 20.23 -60.77 -22.04
C ARG A 796 19.17 -60.42 -21.00
N SER A 797 17.98 -60.99 -21.13
CA SER A 797 16.86 -60.75 -20.22
C SER A 797 17.16 -61.25 -18.81
N ILE A 798 17.81 -62.41 -18.66
CA ILE A 798 18.28 -62.92 -17.36
C ILE A 798 19.23 -61.92 -16.69
N TYR A 799 20.17 -61.33 -17.45
CA TYR A 799 21.09 -60.32 -16.91
C TYR A 799 20.33 -59.07 -16.44
N PHE A 800 19.35 -58.59 -17.21
CA PHE A 800 18.48 -57.48 -16.79
C PHE A 800 17.77 -57.76 -15.47
N ILE A 801 17.24 -58.97 -15.26
CA ILE A 801 16.59 -59.35 -13.99
C ILE A 801 17.58 -59.30 -12.82
N TYR A 802 18.84 -59.70 -13.01
CA TYR A 802 19.82 -59.62 -11.92
C TYR A 802 20.14 -58.20 -11.52
N GLU A 803 20.33 -57.30 -12.49
CA GLU A 803 20.56 -55.88 -12.18
C GLU A 803 19.32 -55.26 -11.50
N LEU A 804 18.11 -55.64 -11.94
CA LEU A 804 16.86 -55.20 -11.30
C LEU A 804 16.69 -55.75 -9.88
N ARG A 805 17.05 -57.03 -9.67
CA ARG A 805 17.03 -57.69 -8.35
C ARG A 805 18.00 -57.03 -7.39
N ASP A 806 19.21 -56.75 -7.84
CA ASP A 806 20.21 -56.07 -7.02
C ASP A 806 19.72 -54.68 -6.63
N LEU A 807 19.14 -53.92 -7.57
CA LEU A 807 18.50 -52.65 -7.26
C LEU A 807 17.37 -52.80 -6.24
N PHE A 808 16.45 -53.74 -6.41
CA PHE A 808 15.34 -53.97 -5.46
C PHE A 808 15.85 -54.37 -4.07
N ARG A 809 16.95 -55.14 -4.01
CA ARG A 809 17.60 -55.50 -2.74
C ARG A 809 18.20 -54.27 -2.07
N ASP A 810 18.87 -53.41 -2.82
CA ASP A 810 19.42 -52.15 -2.33
C ASP A 810 18.28 -51.23 -1.85
N MET A 811 17.16 -51.19 -2.58
CA MET A 811 15.99 -50.42 -2.18
C MET A 811 15.37 -50.87 -0.85
N ILE A 812 15.44 -52.17 -0.53
CA ILE A 812 14.88 -52.73 0.72
C ILE A 812 15.84 -52.58 1.89
N HIS A 813 17.14 -52.77 1.67
CA HIS A 813 18.12 -52.95 2.76
C HIS A 813 19.07 -51.77 2.97
N SER A 814 19.14 -50.83 2.02
CA SER A 814 20.02 -49.68 2.16
C SER A 814 19.64 -48.82 3.37
N LYS A 815 20.66 -48.31 4.06
CA LYS A 815 20.50 -47.29 5.10
C LYS A 815 20.29 -45.91 4.50
N GLU A 816 20.74 -45.71 3.26
CA GLU A 816 20.64 -44.46 2.52
C GLU A 816 19.18 -44.14 2.13
N ARG A 817 18.93 -42.87 1.78
CA ARG A 817 17.61 -42.37 1.38
C ARG A 817 17.31 -42.51 -0.10
N CYS A 818 18.36 -42.59 -0.90
CA CYS A 818 18.28 -42.87 -2.32
C CYS A 818 19.34 -43.91 -2.68
N VAL A 819 19.06 -44.68 -3.73
CA VAL A 819 20.04 -45.59 -4.35
C VAL A 819 20.18 -45.24 -5.81
N THR A 820 21.33 -45.54 -6.40
CA THR A 820 21.60 -45.24 -7.80
C THR A 820 21.36 -46.48 -8.66
N PRO A 821 20.43 -46.46 -9.62
CA PRO A 821 20.35 -47.50 -10.64
C PRO A 821 21.68 -47.62 -11.37
N ARG A 822 22.19 -48.85 -11.57
CA ARG A 822 23.44 -49.06 -12.31
C ARG A 822 23.24 -48.68 -13.78
N GLU A 823 24.25 -48.08 -14.40
CA GLU A 823 24.22 -47.66 -15.81
C GLU A 823 23.84 -48.80 -16.77
N LYS A 824 24.28 -50.03 -16.48
CA LYS A 824 23.94 -51.24 -17.24
C LYS A 824 22.44 -51.56 -17.21
N LEU A 825 21.77 -51.31 -16.08
CA LEU A 825 20.32 -51.50 -15.96
C LEU A 825 19.58 -50.53 -16.87
N ALA A 826 19.97 -49.26 -16.85
CA ALA A 826 19.39 -48.23 -17.72
C ALA A 826 19.66 -48.52 -19.21
N PHE A 827 20.88 -48.90 -19.56
CA PHE A 827 21.23 -49.32 -20.92
C PHE A 827 20.31 -50.44 -21.42
N LEU A 828 20.14 -51.50 -20.61
CA LEU A 828 19.31 -52.65 -20.99
C LEU A 828 17.83 -52.31 -21.06
N ALA A 829 17.34 -51.36 -20.26
CA ALA A 829 15.96 -50.89 -20.29
C ALA A 829 15.61 -50.14 -21.59
N PHE A 830 16.54 -49.32 -22.12
CA PHE A 830 16.34 -48.55 -23.36
C PHE A 830 16.70 -49.32 -24.63
N ALA A 831 17.65 -50.26 -24.55
CA ALA A 831 18.12 -50.97 -25.74
C ALA A 831 16.98 -51.79 -26.40
N PRO A 832 16.77 -51.67 -27.72
CA PRO A 832 15.74 -52.41 -28.44
C PRO A 832 15.87 -53.92 -28.22
N SER A 833 14.73 -54.62 -28.20
CA SER A 833 14.67 -56.06 -27.96
C SER A 833 15.41 -56.90 -29.01
N SER A 834 15.64 -56.36 -30.21
CA SER A 834 16.37 -57.00 -31.31
C SER A 834 17.90 -56.82 -31.27
N MET A 835 18.43 -55.99 -30.36
CA MET A 835 19.87 -55.71 -30.30
C MET A 835 20.64 -56.86 -29.62
N ILE A 836 21.60 -57.44 -30.34
CA ILE A 836 22.48 -58.52 -29.86
C ILE A 836 23.57 -57.91 -28.97
N VAL A 837 23.77 -58.47 -27.77
CA VAL A 837 24.79 -58.03 -26.81
C VAL A 837 25.81 -59.15 -26.61
N ASP A 838 27.08 -58.90 -26.94
CA ASP A 838 28.18 -59.88 -26.79
C ASP A 838 28.66 -59.98 -25.33
N LEU A 839 28.63 -61.20 -24.76
CA LEU A 839 29.14 -61.50 -23.41
C LEU A 839 30.46 -62.29 -23.47
N LYS A 840 31.55 -61.79 -22.85
CA LYS A 840 32.81 -62.54 -22.63
C LYS A 840 33.30 -62.45 -21.17
N LEU A 841 34.07 -63.47 -20.75
CA LEU A 841 34.59 -63.66 -19.39
C LEU A 841 35.67 -62.64 -19.02
N LEU A 842 35.59 -62.09 -17.80
CA LEU A 842 36.56 -61.17 -17.21
C LEU A 842 37.79 -61.93 -16.68
N SER A 843 38.81 -62.10 -17.53
CA SER A 843 40.17 -62.40 -17.07
C SER A 843 41.16 -61.84 -18.08
N ASP A 844 41.47 -60.54 -17.97
CA ASP A 844 42.73 -59.92 -18.39
C ASP A 844 42.65 -58.40 -18.17
N SER A 845 43.19 -57.92 -17.06
CA SER A 845 43.51 -56.51 -16.85
C SER A 845 44.78 -56.43 -16.00
N ASN A 846 45.88 -55.97 -16.60
CA ASN A 846 46.98 -55.32 -15.91
C ASN A 846 47.12 -53.91 -16.50
N ASP A 847 47.16 -52.93 -15.62
CA ASP A 847 47.29 -51.49 -15.88
C ASP A 847 48.73 -51.05 -16.21
N ASP A 848 48.80 -49.83 -16.74
CA ASP A 848 49.84 -48.79 -16.63
C ASP A 848 51.01 -48.70 -17.64
N GLU A 849 51.01 -47.58 -18.38
CA GLU A 849 52.09 -46.61 -18.71
C GLU A 849 51.60 -45.79 -19.95
N GLU A 850 51.70 -44.47 -20.14
CA GLU A 850 52.70 -43.47 -19.74
C GLU A 850 52.17 -42.02 -20.03
N LYS A 851 52.46 -41.10 -19.10
CA LYS A 851 53.14 -39.78 -19.25
C LYS A 851 52.77 -38.68 -20.29
N LEU A 852 52.71 -37.47 -19.70
CA LEU A 852 53.41 -36.21 -20.02
C LEU A 852 52.85 -35.13 -21.00
N LYS A 853 52.66 -33.95 -20.38
CA LYS A 853 53.07 -32.56 -20.79
C LYS A 853 52.39 -31.93 -22.01
N SER A 854 51.48 -30.97 -21.80
CA SER A 854 51.70 -29.52 -21.53
C SER A 854 52.09 -28.69 -22.75
N ASN A 855 51.21 -27.78 -23.21
CA ASN A 855 51.40 -26.31 -23.16
C ASN A 855 50.56 -25.53 -24.19
N GLY A 856 50.09 -24.36 -23.73
CA GLY A 856 49.80 -23.15 -24.53
C GLY A 856 48.34 -23.03 -24.96
N ALA A 857 47.45 -22.29 -24.31
CA ALA A 857 47.42 -20.89 -23.85
C ALA A 857 47.11 -19.85 -24.96
N HIS A 858 46.10 -19.03 -24.64
CA HIS A 858 45.59 -17.82 -25.27
C HIS A 858 44.70 -17.98 -26.52
N ALA A 859 43.68 -17.17 -26.76
CA ALA A 859 42.82 -16.22 -26.03
C ALA A 859 42.10 -15.46 -27.16
N ASP A 860 40.78 -15.34 -27.04
CA ASP A 860 39.93 -14.27 -27.57
C ASP A 860 39.98 -13.93 -29.07
N HIS A 861 38.89 -14.21 -29.79
CA HIS A 861 37.83 -13.21 -30.00
C HIS A 861 36.70 -13.77 -30.89
N GLU A 862 35.48 -13.55 -30.40
CA GLU A 862 34.27 -13.07 -31.07
C GLU A 862 33.81 -13.57 -32.46
N GLU A 863 32.50 -13.84 -32.43
CA GLU A 863 31.47 -13.56 -33.44
C GLU A 863 31.20 -14.54 -34.58
N SER A 864 29.95 -15.01 -34.52
CA SER A 864 28.99 -15.21 -35.62
C SER A 864 29.14 -16.45 -36.51
N ALA A 865 28.16 -17.36 -36.34
CA ALA A 865 27.24 -17.97 -37.32
C ALA A 865 27.70 -18.15 -38.81
N PRO A 866 27.10 -19.08 -39.61
CA PRO A 866 26.24 -20.23 -39.30
C PRO A 866 26.51 -21.50 -40.18
N VAL A 867 25.84 -22.60 -39.83
CA VAL A 867 25.02 -23.50 -40.68
C VAL A 867 25.49 -23.97 -42.08
N ASN A 868 25.29 -25.29 -42.27
CA ASN A 868 25.01 -26.07 -43.48
C ASN A 868 26.16 -26.76 -44.24
N GLY A 869 25.95 -28.06 -44.45
CA GLY A 869 25.83 -28.56 -45.83
C GLY A 869 26.69 -29.76 -46.18
N GLU A 870 26.20 -30.94 -45.80
CA GLU A 870 26.15 -32.19 -46.57
C GLU A 870 27.37 -32.69 -47.39
N ALA A 871 27.71 -33.94 -47.03
CA ALA A 871 27.91 -35.10 -47.88
C ALA A 871 29.05 -35.09 -48.91
N SER A 872 29.97 -36.06 -48.77
CA SER A 872 30.01 -37.23 -49.67
C SER A 872 31.33 -38.04 -49.62
N LEU A 873 31.17 -39.37 -49.48
CA LEU A 873 31.71 -40.41 -50.37
C LEU A 873 33.18 -40.95 -50.22
N ILE A 874 33.21 -42.22 -49.75
CA ILE A 874 33.89 -43.47 -50.21
C ILE A 874 35.43 -43.68 -50.11
N ASP A 875 35.75 -44.94 -49.75
CA ASP A 875 36.83 -45.86 -50.20
C ASP A 875 38.15 -45.81 -49.41
N PHE A 876 38.82 -46.88 -48.93
CA PHE A 876 38.68 -48.34 -48.80
C PHE A 876 40.14 -48.88 -48.66
N LYS A 877 40.33 -49.97 -47.88
CA LYS A 877 41.32 -51.07 -48.05
C LYS A 877 42.78 -51.01 -47.55
N ASP A 878 43.02 -51.91 -46.59
CA ASP A 878 43.83 -53.16 -46.63
C ASP A 878 45.36 -53.19 -46.41
N GLU A 879 45.71 -54.19 -45.57
CA GLU A 879 46.79 -55.20 -45.66
C GLU A 879 48.06 -55.14 -44.75
N ASP A 880 48.05 -56.07 -43.78
CA ASP A 880 49.00 -57.20 -43.58
C ASP A 880 50.28 -57.14 -42.69
N LYS A 881 50.22 -57.99 -41.64
CA LYS A 881 51.08 -59.18 -41.32
C LYS A 881 52.28 -59.13 -40.33
N ASP A 882 52.07 -59.96 -39.29
CA ASP A 882 52.84 -61.14 -38.82
C ASP A 882 54.07 -61.08 -37.87
N GLU A 883 53.85 -61.79 -36.74
CA GLU A 883 54.62 -62.89 -36.13
C GLU A 883 55.72 -62.69 -35.04
N ASN A 884 55.37 -63.21 -33.84
CA ASN A 884 56.01 -64.26 -33.00
C ASN A 884 57.22 -64.02 -32.04
N MET A 885 56.90 -64.26 -30.75
CA MET A 885 57.49 -65.20 -29.75
C MET A 885 58.69 -64.87 -28.82
N GLU A 886 58.43 -65.25 -27.55
CA GLU A 886 59.25 -65.92 -26.50
C GLU A 886 59.83 -65.15 -25.27
N LEU A 887 59.49 -65.73 -24.09
CA LEU A 887 59.89 -65.52 -22.68
C LEU A 887 61.26 -66.22 -22.35
N PRO A 888 61.75 -66.48 -21.09
CA PRO A 888 61.27 -66.19 -19.70
C PRO A 888 62.39 -65.84 -18.64
N LEU A 889 61.99 -65.78 -17.35
CA LEU A 889 62.66 -66.25 -16.08
C LEU A 889 63.11 -65.23 -15.00
N ASP A 890 62.27 -65.10 -13.96
CA ASP A 890 62.37 -65.49 -12.52
C ASP A 890 63.49 -65.11 -11.50
N GLU A 891 63.00 -65.01 -10.24
CA GLU A 891 63.54 -65.39 -8.90
C GLU A 891 64.09 -64.39 -7.82
N THR A 892 63.55 -64.57 -6.59
CA THR A 892 64.09 -64.42 -5.19
C THR A 892 64.21 -63.02 -4.52
N GLU A 893 64.04 -62.78 -3.20
CA GLU A 893 63.41 -63.43 -2.01
C GLU A 893 63.50 -62.43 -0.80
N GLU A 894 62.82 -62.78 0.30
CA GLU A 894 63.01 -62.37 1.73
C GLU A 894 62.32 -61.15 2.39
N ASN A 895 61.87 -61.42 3.64
CA ASN A 895 60.92 -60.73 4.54
C ASN A 895 61.60 -60.62 5.94
N PRO A 896 61.14 -59.82 6.95
CA PRO A 896 60.25 -60.41 7.98
C PRO A 896 59.33 -59.46 8.83
N GLN A 897 58.09 -59.94 9.05
CA GLN A 897 57.30 -60.12 10.30
C GLN A 897 57.13 -59.08 11.45
N CYS A 898 55.86 -58.92 11.88
CA CYS A 898 55.25 -59.43 13.15
C CYS A 898 53.70 -59.29 13.05
N ASN A 899 52.88 -60.36 12.91
CA ASN A 899 52.28 -61.30 13.91
C ASN A 899 51.53 -60.60 15.07
N ASP A 900 50.33 -60.99 15.51
CA ASP A 900 49.62 -62.29 15.59
C ASP A 900 48.08 -62.03 15.59
N ASN A 901 47.25 -62.76 14.84
CA ASN A 901 46.67 -64.11 15.07
C ASN A 901 45.61 -64.21 16.19
N THR A 902 44.40 -64.65 15.82
CA THR A 902 43.83 -66.02 16.06
C THR A 902 42.44 -66.08 15.39
N VAL A 903 42.20 -66.86 14.33
CA VAL A 903 42.04 -68.34 14.22
C VAL A 903 40.64 -68.79 14.73
N ASN A 904 39.86 -69.68 14.09
CA ASN A 904 39.76 -70.25 12.74
C ASN A 904 38.59 -71.29 12.79
N GLU A 905 38.21 -71.81 11.62
CA GLU A 905 37.57 -73.14 11.38
C GLU A 905 36.03 -73.26 11.52
N ASN A 906 35.27 -73.95 10.65
CA ASN A 906 35.53 -74.57 9.34
C ASN A 906 34.18 -74.99 8.69
N GLU A 907 34.19 -74.99 7.35
CA GLU A 907 33.63 -75.99 6.40
C GLU A 907 32.14 -76.41 6.45
N ASP A 908 31.41 -76.05 5.38
CA ASP A 908 30.99 -77.00 4.31
C ASP A 908 30.38 -76.21 3.13
N ILE A 909 31.16 -76.02 2.05
CA ILE A 909 30.73 -75.29 0.84
C ILE A 909 30.04 -76.26 -0.12
N ASN A 910 28.79 -75.93 -0.45
CA ASN A 910 27.91 -76.68 -1.33
C ASN A 910 28.25 -76.33 -2.79
N MET A 911 28.33 -77.35 -3.66
CA MET A 911 28.61 -77.30 -5.12
C MET A 911 27.66 -76.42 -5.97
N LEU A 912 26.82 -75.58 -5.35
CA LEU A 912 25.91 -74.63 -5.97
C LEU A 912 26.46 -73.18 -5.97
N ASP A 913 27.45 -72.88 -5.12
CA ASP A 913 28.07 -71.55 -5.06
C ASP A 913 29.09 -71.33 -6.19
N LEU A 914 29.69 -72.41 -6.70
CA LEU A 914 30.69 -72.36 -7.77
C LEU A 914 30.12 -71.98 -9.16
N GLU A 915 28.81 -72.14 -9.40
CA GLU A 915 28.19 -71.75 -10.67
C GLU A 915 27.48 -70.37 -10.62
N GLN A 916 27.28 -69.80 -9.42
CA GLN A 916 26.87 -68.39 -9.30
C GLN A 916 28.00 -67.45 -9.75
N GLU A 917 29.25 -67.86 -9.59
CA GLU A 917 30.43 -67.13 -10.06
C GLU A 917 30.56 -67.13 -11.60
N GLU A 918 30.13 -68.19 -12.32
CA GLU A 918 30.28 -68.27 -13.78
C GLU A 918 29.37 -67.30 -14.58
N MET A 919 28.21 -66.92 -14.04
CA MET A 919 27.32 -65.94 -14.67
C MET A 919 27.48 -64.52 -14.11
N GLY A 920 27.94 -64.37 -12.87
CA GLY A 920 28.37 -63.07 -12.32
C GLY A 920 29.59 -62.50 -13.06
N ASN A 921 30.44 -63.36 -13.64
CA ASN A 921 31.67 -62.97 -14.36
C ASN A 921 31.49 -62.71 -15.87
N LYS A 922 30.26 -62.74 -16.39
CA LYS A 922 29.95 -62.33 -17.77
C LYS A 922 29.27 -60.97 -17.77
N SER A 923 30.06 -59.91 -17.90
CA SER A 923 29.54 -58.56 -18.09
C SER A 923 29.40 -58.25 -19.59
N PRO A 924 28.31 -57.60 -20.03
CA PRO A 924 28.23 -57.08 -21.40
C PRO A 924 29.34 -56.03 -21.61
N LYS A 925 30.15 -56.18 -22.67
CA LYS A 925 31.08 -55.12 -23.10
C LYS A 925 30.24 -54.03 -23.76
N ILE A 926 29.81 -53.05 -22.98
CA ILE A 926 29.14 -51.84 -23.46
C ILE A 926 30.25 -50.80 -23.61
N SER A 927 30.54 -50.36 -24.84
CA SER A 927 31.49 -49.24 -25.01
C SER A 927 30.88 -47.95 -24.42
N PRO A 928 31.70 -46.98 -23.99
CA PRO A 928 31.20 -45.66 -23.57
C PRO A 928 30.28 -45.05 -24.62
N ASP A 929 30.64 -45.16 -25.90
CA ASP A 929 29.82 -44.70 -27.03
C ASP A 929 28.49 -45.45 -27.15
N GLN A 930 28.44 -46.76 -26.86
CA GLN A 930 27.20 -47.53 -26.86
C GLN A 930 26.29 -47.14 -25.69
N LEU A 931 26.89 -46.87 -24.53
CA LEU A 931 26.17 -46.39 -23.35
C LEU A 931 25.60 -44.99 -23.58
N GLU A 932 26.41 -44.08 -24.11
CA GLU A 932 25.99 -42.73 -24.46
C GLU A 932 24.91 -42.74 -25.55
N ASN A 933 25.06 -43.55 -26.60
CA ASN A 933 24.03 -43.71 -27.63
C ASN A 933 22.73 -44.29 -27.06
N ALA A 934 22.77 -45.26 -26.13
CA ALA A 934 21.55 -45.80 -25.52
C ALA A 934 20.87 -44.79 -24.58
N LEU A 935 21.65 -43.98 -23.85
CA LEU A 935 21.13 -42.89 -23.03
C LEU A 935 20.56 -41.75 -23.90
N GLU A 936 21.16 -41.44 -25.05
CA GLU A 936 20.63 -40.53 -26.07
C GLU A 936 19.36 -41.11 -26.75
N MET A 937 19.31 -42.41 -27.02
CA MET A 937 18.09 -43.09 -27.50
C MET A 937 16.97 -42.98 -26.46
N GLY A 938 17.28 -43.09 -25.17
CA GLY A 938 16.33 -42.82 -24.08
C GLY A 938 15.77 -41.39 -24.10
N ARG A 939 16.47 -40.40 -24.68
CA ARG A 939 15.94 -39.04 -24.89
C ARG A 939 14.94 -38.95 -26.05
N GLN A 940 14.94 -39.93 -26.97
CA GLN A 940 14.13 -39.95 -28.19
C GLN A 940 12.98 -40.97 -28.17
N GLN A 941 13.02 -41.96 -27.27
CA GLN A 941 12.01 -43.03 -27.16
C GLN A 941 10.77 -42.59 -26.37
N ASP A 942 9.60 -43.09 -26.75
CA ASP A 942 8.35 -42.91 -26.00
C ASP A 942 8.39 -43.76 -24.71
N VAL A 943 7.79 -43.21 -23.65
CA VAL A 943 7.50 -43.84 -22.35
C VAL A 943 7.03 -45.28 -22.49
N THR A 944 6.12 -45.52 -23.43
CA THR A 944 5.51 -46.83 -23.69
C THR A 944 6.43 -47.81 -24.39
N GLU A 945 7.38 -47.33 -25.19
CA GLU A 945 8.42 -48.15 -25.79
C GLU A 945 9.32 -48.73 -24.70
N CYS A 946 9.71 -47.91 -23.72
CA CYS A 946 10.49 -48.36 -22.57
C CYS A 946 9.70 -49.33 -21.68
N ILE A 947 8.40 -49.13 -21.45
CA ILE A 947 7.54 -50.12 -20.76
C ILE A 947 7.55 -51.44 -21.54
N GLY A 948 7.33 -51.39 -22.85
CA GLY A 948 7.34 -52.57 -23.71
C GLY A 948 8.66 -53.34 -23.64
N ASN A 949 9.79 -52.63 -23.66
CA ASN A 949 11.12 -53.22 -23.58
C ASN A 949 11.40 -53.87 -22.22
N VAL A 950 11.00 -53.21 -21.11
CA VAL A 950 11.17 -53.77 -19.75
C VAL A 950 10.26 -54.99 -19.56
N LEU A 951 8.99 -54.90 -19.95
CA LEU A 951 8.06 -56.03 -19.85
C LEU A 951 8.50 -57.21 -20.73
N PHE A 952 8.97 -56.96 -21.95
CA PHE A 952 9.50 -58.01 -22.82
C PHE A 952 10.70 -58.74 -22.18
N GLN A 953 11.58 -58.03 -21.50
CA GLN A 953 12.69 -58.64 -20.75
C GLN A 953 12.18 -59.46 -19.56
N LEU A 954 11.20 -58.95 -18.81
CA LEU A 954 10.55 -59.71 -17.73
C LEU A 954 9.90 -61.00 -18.25
N GLU A 955 9.16 -60.94 -19.36
CA GLU A 955 8.50 -62.09 -19.98
C GLU A 955 9.52 -63.11 -20.50
N SER A 956 10.56 -62.66 -21.23
CA SER A 956 11.59 -63.52 -21.81
C SER A 956 12.40 -64.28 -20.75
N ALA A 957 12.65 -63.61 -19.62
CA ALA A 957 13.32 -64.18 -18.45
C ALA A 957 12.38 -65.05 -17.59
N SER A 958 11.07 -64.99 -17.78
CA SER A 958 10.11 -65.76 -16.98
C SER A 958 9.93 -67.20 -17.48
N TYR A 959 9.51 -68.06 -16.55
CA TYR A 959 9.12 -69.43 -16.85
C TYR A 959 7.63 -69.47 -17.20
N PRO A 960 7.21 -70.11 -18.30
CA PRO A 960 5.81 -70.18 -18.70
C PRO A 960 4.96 -70.90 -17.65
N ILE A 961 3.87 -70.27 -17.19
CA ILE A 961 2.84 -70.93 -16.37
C ILE A 961 2.12 -71.97 -17.23
N ASN A 962 1.76 -71.58 -18.46
CA ASN A 962 1.27 -72.48 -19.50
C ASN A 962 1.60 -71.91 -20.90
N LEU A 963 1.46 -72.74 -21.94
CA LEU A 963 1.63 -72.35 -23.34
C LEU A 963 0.26 -72.38 -24.04
N GLY A 964 -0.04 -71.33 -24.80
CA GLY A 964 -1.20 -71.27 -25.69
C GLY A 964 -1.11 -72.23 -26.87
N GLU A 965 -2.18 -72.32 -27.66
CA GLU A 965 -2.26 -73.21 -28.84
C GLU A 965 -1.19 -72.90 -29.91
N ASP A 966 -0.69 -71.66 -29.94
CA ASP A 966 0.31 -71.18 -30.87
C ASP A 966 1.72 -71.06 -30.26
N ASN A 967 1.96 -71.75 -29.13
CA ASN A 967 3.16 -71.68 -28.29
C ASN A 967 3.42 -70.29 -27.68
N GLU A 968 2.43 -69.39 -27.66
CA GLU A 968 2.53 -68.13 -26.92
C GLU A 968 2.56 -68.42 -25.41
N GLN A 969 3.55 -67.87 -24.72
CA GLN A 969 3.74 -68.06 -23.29
C GLN A 969 2.71 -67.25 -22.49
N ASN A 970 2.03 -67.87 -21.54
CA ASN A 970 1.35 -67.15 -20.45
C ASN A 970 2.20 -67.24 -19.18
N ASP A 971 2.39 -66.10 -18.51
CA ASP A 971 3.27 -65.92 -17.36
C ASP A 971 2.66 -64.90 -16.39
N LEU A 972 3.36 -64.64 -15.29
CA LEU A 972 2.94 -63.67 -14.27
C LEU A 972 2.77 -62.26 -14.85
N VAL A 973 3.62 -61.86 -15.80
CA VAL A 973 3.55 -60.53 -16.41
C VAL A 973 2.26 -60.38 -17.21
N LYS A 974 1.88 -61.42 -17.96
CA LYS A 974 0.60 -61.44 -18.69
C LYS A 974 -0.62 -61.45 -17.77
N GLU A 975 -0.60 -62.19 -16.66
CA GLU A 975 -1.70 -62.18 -15.67
C GLU A 975 -1.86 -60.82 -14.97
N LEU A 976 -0.75 -60.12 -14.72
CA LEU A 976 -0.78 -58.82 -14.06
C LEU A 976 -1.23 -57.70 -15.00
N PHE A 977 -0.68 -57.62 -16.21
CA PHE A 977 -0.79 -56.42 -17.04
C PHE A 977 -1.61 -56.57 -18.34
N TYR A 978 -1.88 -57.79 -18.81
CA TYR A 978 -2.53 -57.99 -20.11
C TYR A 978 -4.01 -58.36 -19.95
N GLY A 979 -4.85 -57.75 -20.78
CA GLY A 979 -6.26 -58.13 -20.96
C GLY A 979 -6.55 -58.58 -22.40
N ASN A 980 -7.79 -59.00 -22.65
CA ASN A 980 -8.28 -59.39 -23.98
C ASN A 980 -9.42 -58.48 -24.45
N ILE A 981 -9.29 -57.93 -25.65
CA ILE A 981 -10.33 -57.19 -26.36
C ILE A 981 -10.87 -58.04 -27.51
N LYS A 982 -12.20 -58.08 -27.62
CA LYS A 982 -12.93 -58.64 -28.74
C LYS A 982 -13.33 -57.53 -29.70
N GLN A 983 -12.87 -57.68 -30.93
CA GLN A 983 -13.24 -56.84 -32.06
C GLN A 983 -14.21 -57.59 -32.97
N ASN A 984 -15.39 -57.01 -33.19
CA ASN A 984 -16.33 -57.51 -34.18
C ASN A 984 -16.35 -56.57 -35.40
N ILE A 985 -16.22 -57.14 -36.59
CA ILE A 985 -16.43 -56.45 -37.86
C ILE A 985 -17.76 -56.95 -38.41
N VAL A 986 -18.77 -56.08 -38.41
CA VAL A 986 -20.13 -56.36 -38.84
C VAL A 986 -20.36 -55.66 -40.19
N PRO A 987 -20.45 -56.41 -41.30
CA PRO A 987 -20.78 -55.82 -42.60
C PRO A 987 -22.17 -55.16 -42.57
N LEU A 988 -22.30 -53.97 -43.15
CA LEU A 988 -23.61 -53.31 -43.29
C LEU A 988 -24.47 -53.97 -44.37
N ASN A 989 -23.84 -54.73 -45.27
CA ASN A 989 -24.50 -55.52 -46.30
C ASN A 989 -24.72 -56.96 -45.81
N ILE A 990 -25.97 -57.45 -45.90
CA ILE A 990 -26.49 -58.60 -45.13
C ILE A 990 -25.90 -59.97 -45.56
N GLU A 991 -25.16 -60.03 -46.67
CA GLU A 991 -24.69 -61.30 -47.27
C GLU A 991 -23.42 -61.91 -46.62
N ALA A 992 -22.70 -61.16 -45.78
CA ALA A 992 -21.45 -61.62 -45.15
C ALA A 992 -21.58 -61.79 -43.63
N GLY A 993 -20.98 -62.85 -43.09
CA GLY A 993 -20.99 -63.15 -41.64
C GLY A 993 -20.12 -62.20 -40.82
N VAL A 994 -20.42 -62.05 -39.52
CA VAL A 994 -19.64 -61.23 -38.58
C VAL A 994 -18.27 -61.85 -38.35
N ARG A 995 -17.20 -61.09 -38.60
CA ARG A 995 -15.83 -61.52 -38.28
C ARG A 995 -15.47 -61.06 -36.88
N THR A 996 -15.14 -62.01 -36.00
CA THR A 996 -14.71 -61.75 -34.63
C THR A 996 -13.21 -62.02 -34.52
N LYS A 997 -12.46 -61.10 -33.91
CA LYS A 997 -11.04 -61.27 -33.56
C LYS A 997 -10.87 -60.94 -32.08
N ILE A 998 -10.14 -61.77 -31.34
CA ILE A 998 -9.75 -61.49 -29.96
C ILE A 998 -8.26 -61.16 -29.96
N GLU A 999 -7.89 -60.04 -29.38
CA GLU A 999 -6.51 -59.56 -29.30
C GLU A 999 -6.18 -59.19 -27.86
N ARG A 1000 -4.92 -59.44 -27.48
CA ARG A 1000 -4.39 -59.00 -26.19
C ARG A 1000 -4.07 -57.52 -26.23
N PHE A 1001 -4.31 -56.82 -25.13
CA PHE A 1001 -3.91 -55.42 -24.95
C PHE A 1001 -3.14 -55.25 -23.64
N LEU A 1002 -2.14 -54.38 -23.67
CA LEU A 1002 -1.35 -53.99 -22.50
C LEU A 1002 -1.92 -52.72 -21.85
N SER A 1003 -2.25 -51.72 -22.67
CA SER A 1003 -2.84 -50.45 -22.24
C SER A 1003 -4.00 -50.05 -23.14
N LEU A 1004 -4.91 -49.24 -22.59
CA LEU A 1004 -5.97 -48.58 -23.36
C LEU A 1004 -5.48 -47.18 -23.75
N LEU A 1005 -5.36 -46.91 -25.04
CA LEU A 1005 -4.89 -45.63 -25.57
C LEU A 1005 -6.07 -44.68 -25.80
N VAL A 1006 -6.23 -43.69 -24.93
CA VAL A 1006 -7.32 -42.71 -25.02
C VAL A 1006 -6.83 -41.37 -25.56
N ASN A 1007 -7.64 -40.76 -26.43
CA ASN A 1007 -7.40 -39.43 -27.00
C ASN A 1007 -8.16 -38.37 -26.20
N ILE A 1008 -7.55 -37.21 -25.98
CA ILE A 1008 -8.21 -36.07 -25.32
C ILE A 1008 -9.10 -35.30 -26.32
N GLY A 1009 -8.66 -35.18 -27.57
CA GLY A 1009 -9.41 -34.53 -28.66
C GLY A 1009 -9.81 -33.08 -28.36
N ASP A 1010 -10.71 -32.52 -29.15
CA ASP A 1010 -11.33 -31.21 -28.88
C ASP A 1010 -12.40 -31.35 -27.77
N HIS A 1011 -11.95 -31.54 -26.52
CA HIS A 1011 -12.73 -31.40 -25.27
C HIS A 1011 -13.41 -32.65 -24.66
N SER A 1012 -12.67 -33.74 -24.42
CA SER A 1012 -13.13 -34.78 -23.49
C SER A 1012 -13.35 -34.21 -22.09
N LYS A 1013 -14.55 -34.37 -21.52
CA LYS A 1013 -14.91 -33.76 -20.22
C LYS A 1013 -14.33 -34.51 -19.03
N ASP A 1014 -14.23 -35.84 -19.13
CA ASP A 1014 -13.71 -36.73 -18.11
C ASP A 1014 -13.15 -38.02 -18.73
N ILE A 1015 -12.59 -38.89 -17.89
CA ILE A 1015 -12.04 -40.18 -18.30
C ILE A 1015 -13.05 -41.12 -18.96
N TYR A 1016 -14.33 -41.06 -18.58
CA TYR A 1016 -15.36 -41.91 -19.19
C TYR A 1016 -15.70 -41.46 -20.60
N ASP A 1017 -15.75 -40.15 -20.86
CA ASP A 1017 -15.93 -39.64 -22.22
C ASP A 1017 -14.75 -40.03 -23.12
N ALA A 1018 -13.52 -40.00 -22.61
CA ALA A 1018 -12.33 -40.45 -23.34
C ALA A 1018 -12.37 -41.97 -23.66
N LEU A 1019 -12.79 -42.79 -22.69
CA LEU A 1019 -12.97 -44.24 -22.89
C LEU A 1019 -14.16 -44.56 -23.80
N ASP A 1020 -15.28 -43.84 -23.69
CA ASP A 1020 -16.44 -43.98 -24.56
C ASP A 1020 -16.07 -43.70 -26.02
N SER A 1021 -15.18 -42.74 -26.26
CA SER A 1021 -14.63 -42.49 -27.61
C SER A 1021 -13.79 -43.66 -28.11
N TYR A 1022 -12.96 -44.26 -27.25
CA TYR A 1022 -12.13 -45.42 -27.61
C TYR A 1022 -12.96 -46.66 -27.96
N PHE A 1023 -14.03 -46.93 -27.20
CA PHE A 1023 -14.93 -48.05 -27.42
C PHE A 1023 -16.10 -47.73 -28.37
N SER A 1024 -16.07 -46.57 -29.03
CA SER A 1024 -17.12 -46.16 -29.96
C SER A 1024 -17.13 -47.03 -31.22
N ASP A 1025 -18.29 -47.12 -31.85
CA ASP A 1025 -18.43 -47.88 -33.09
C ASP A 1025 -17.79 -47.11 -34.26
N GLU A 1026 -16.83 -47.72 -34.94
CA GLU A 1026 -16.17 -47.15 -36.12
C GLU A 1026 -16.77 -47.70 -37.41
N TYR A 1027 -17.08 -46.81 -38.36
CA TYR A 1027 -17.56 -47.19 -39.69
C TYR A 1027 -16.39 -47.11 -40.68
N LEU A 1028 -16.01 -48.25 -41.23
CA LEU A 1028 -14.83 -48.40 -42.10
C LEU A 1028 -15.26 -48.92 -43.47
N THR A 1029 -14.53 -48.54 -44.51
CA THR A 1029 -14.69 -49.12 -45.85
C THR A 1029 -13.56 -50.12 -46.06
N MET A 1030 -13.89 -51.41 -46.17
CA MET A 1030 -12.92 -52.48 -46.43
C MET A 1030 -13.09 -53.00 -47.86
N GLU A 1031 -11.98 -53.20 -48.57
CA GLU A 1031 -11.98 -53.67 -49.96
C GLU A 1031 -12.70 -55.02 -50.13
N GLU A 1032 -12.63 -55.91 -49.13
CA GLU A 1032 -13.21 -57.26 -49.17
C GLU A 1032 -14.70 -57.33 -48.76
N TYR A 1033 -15.20 -56.37 -47.97
CA TYR A 1033 -16.52 -56.44 -47.31
C TYR A 1033 -17.41 -55.22 -47.53
N GLY A 1034 -16.93 -54.19 -48.24
CA GLY A 1034 -17.63 -52.92 -48.40
C GLY A 1034 -17.66 -52.11 -47.10
N GLU A 1035 -18.77 -51.42 -46.84
CA GLU A 1035 -18.95 -50.67 -45.60
C GLU A 1035 -19.20 -51.62 -44.41
N VAL A 1036 -18.36 -51.53 -43.39
CA VAL A 1036 -18.40 -52.38 -42.20
C VAL A 1036 -18.44 -51.51 -40.93
N LYS A 1037 -19.09 -52.03 -39.89
CA LYS A 1037 -19.11 -51.46 -38.54
C LYS A 1037 -18.17 -52.27 -37.63
N ARG A 1038 -17.14 -51.63 -37.09
CA ARG A 1038 -16.21 -52.18 -36.11
C ARG A 1038 -16.70 -51.85 -34.70
N THR A 1039 -16.87 -52.86 -33.87
CA THR A 1039 -17.24 -52.70 -32.45
C THR A 1039 -16.20 -53.36 -31.54
N LEU A 1040 -15.96 -52.75 -30.39
CA LEU A 1040 -14.96 -53.18 -29.41
C LEU A 1040 -15.61 -53.47 -28.05
N ALA A 1041 -15.19 -54.56 -27.42
CA ALA A 1041 -15.56 -54.88 -26.05
C ALA A 1041 -14.43 -55.65 -25.36
N VAL A 1042 -14.24 -55.46 -24.06
CA VAL A 1042 -13.25 -56.20 -23.28
C VAL A 1042 -13.85 -57.53 -22.83
N THR A 1043 -13.19 -58.64 -23.17
CA THR A 1043 -13.58 -59.98 -22.72
C THR A 1043 -12.94 -60.36 -21.38
N GLU A 1044 -11.71 -59.92 -21.17
CA GLU A 1044 -10.94 -60.22 -19.95
C GLU A 1044 -10.13 -58.99 -19.55
N PHE A 1045 -10.26 -58.58 -18.29
CA PHE A 1045 -9.55 -57.42 -17.75
C PHE A 1045 -8.32 -57.85 -16.95
N PRO A 1046 -7.19 -57.12 -17.07
CA PRO A 1046 -5.98 -57.41 -16.29
C PRO A 1046 -6.16 -57.09 -14.80
N THR A 1047 -5.30 -57.63 -13.96
CA THR A 1047 -5.24 -57.25 -12.53
C THR A 1047 -4.85 -55.78 -12.37
N ILE A 1048 -3.90 -55.32 -13.18
CA ILE A 1048 -3.43 -53.94 -13.25
C ILE A 1048 -3.85 -53.35 -14.61
N LEU A 1049 -4.84 -52.46 -14.57
CA LEU A 1049 -5.37 -51.79 -15.75
C LEU A 1049 -4.57 -50.51 -16.02
N GLN A 1050 -3.98 -50.44 -17.21
CA GLN A 1050 -3.18 -49.31 -17.66
C GLN A 1050 -3.95 -48.49 -18.71
N ILE A 1051 -4.03 -47.18 -18.52
CA ILE A 1051 -4.65 -46.24 -19.46
C ILE A 1051 -3.62 -45.20 -19.87
N GLN A 1052 -3.29 -45.18 -21.16
CA GLN A 1052 -2.37 -44.21 -21.75
C GLN A 1052 -3.16 -43.04 -22.33
N ILE A 1053 -2.73 -41.83 -22.00
CA ILE A 1053 -3.38 -40.60 -22.46
C ILE A 1053 -2.55 -39.96 -23.58
N GLN A 1054 -3.08 -39.98 -24.80
CA GLN A 1054 -2.42 -39.37 -25.95
C GLN A 1054 -2.61 -37.85 -25.93
N ARG A 1055 -1.54 -37.13 -25.58
CA ARG A 1055 -1.51 -35.65 -25.50
C ARG A 1055 -0.78 -34.98 -26.65
N VAL A 1056 0.10 -35.70 -27.35
CA VAL A 1056 0.91 -35.12 -28.43
C VAL A 1056 0.15 -35.24 -29.74
N TYR A 1057 -0.11 -34.10 -30.36
CA TYR A 1057 -0.77 -33.96 -31.66
C TYR A 1057 0.19 -33.27 -32.65
N TYR A 1058 0.04 -33.55 -33.94
CA TYR A 1058 0.81 -32.85 -34.97
C TYR A 1058 0.04 -31.60 -35.43
N ASP A 1059 0.58 -30.42 -35.12
CA ASP A 1059 0.04 -29.17 -35.62
C ASP A 1059 0.39 -29.01 -37.11
N ARG A 1060 -0.63 -29.13 -37.97
CA ARG A 1060 -0.46 -29.04 -39.43
C ARG A 1060 -0.15 -27.63 -39.91
N GLU A 1061 -0.44 -26.59 -39.13
CA GLU A 1061 -0.11 -25.21 -39.47
C GLU A 1061 1.33 -24.88 -39.08
N ARG A 1062 1.78 -25.36 -37.92
CA ARG A 1062 3.13 -25.09 -37.38
C ARG A 1062 4.18 -26.12 -37.79
N PHE A 1063 3.78 -27.23 -38.40
CA PHE A 1063 4.66 -28.37 -38.76
C PHE A 1063 5.49 -28.89 -37.57
N MET A 1064 4.91 -28.91 -36.37
CA MET A 1064 5.58 -29.37 -35.15
C MET A 1064 4.65 -30.16 -34.24
N PRO A 1065 5.18 -31.10 -33.43
CA PRO A 1065 4.39 -31.78 -32.41
C PRO A 1065 4.04 -30.80 -31.27
N VAL A 1066 2.76 -30.75 -30.91
CA VAL A 1066 2.23 -29.92 -29.83
C VAL A 1066 1.57 -30.82 -28.79
N LYS A 1067 1.90 -30.61 -27.52
CA LYS A 1067 1.29 -31.32 -26.39
C LYS A 1067 0.06 -30.55 -25.89
N SER A 1068 -1.10 -31.19 -25.86
CA SER A 1068 -2.29 -30.66 -25.22
C SER A 1068 -2.13 -30.67 -23.69
N ILE A 1069 -2.35 -29.50 -23.10
CA ILE A 1069 -2.42 -29.30 -21.64
C ILE A 1069 -3.86 -29.33 -21.12
N ASP A 1070 -4.83 -29.74 -21.95
CA ASP A 1070 -6.22 -29.77 -21.55
C ASP A 1070 -6.43 -30.70 -20.34
N PRO A 1071 -7.21 -30.25 -19.34
CA PRO A 1071 -7.47 -31.04 -18.16
C PRO A 1071 -8.32 -32.27 -18.54
N LEU A 1072 -7.91 -33.44 -18.05
CA LEU A 1072 -8.70 -34.67 -18.14
C LEU A 1072 -9.03 -35.14 -16.72
N PRO A 1073 -10.19 -34.74 -16.16
CA PRO A 1073 -10.65 -35.22 -14.86
C PRO A 1073 -10.80 -36.75 -14.83
N PHE A 1074 -10.23 -37.37 -13.79
CA PHE A 1074 -10.37 -38.80 -13.49
C PHE A 1074 -10.64 -39.02 -12.00
N ASN A 1075 -11.21 -40.18 -11.67
CA ASN A 1075 -11.66 -40.52 -10.32
C ASN A 1075 -10.77 -41.59 -9.69
N GLN A 1076 -10.77 -41.67 -8.36
CA GLN A 1076 -10.08 -42.74 -7.64
C GLN A 1076 -10.65 -44.13 -7.95
N LEU A 1077 -11.96 -44.23 -8.22
CA LEU A 1077 -12.63 -45.48 -8.59
C LEU A 1077 -13.13 -45.40 -10.03
N LEU A 1078 -12.75 -46.40 -10.84
CA LEU A 1078 -13.18 -46.57 -12.22
C LEU A 1078 -14.02 -47.85 -12.35
N TYR A 1079 -15.21 -47.75 -12.95
CA TYR A 1079 -16.10 -48.89 -13.18
C TYR A 1079 -16.11 -49.27 -14.66
N MET A 1080 -15.60 -50.44 -14.98
CA MET A 1080 -15.41 -50.91 -16.36
C MET A 1080 -16.57 -51.76 -16.91
N ASP A 1081 -17.66 -51.92 -16.13
CA ASP A 1081 -18.86 -52.69 -16.50
C ASP A 1081 -19.38 -52.33 -17.89
N ARG A 1082 -19.40 -51.04 -18.24
CA ARG A 1082 -19.92 -50.58 -19.53
C ARG A 1082 -19.04 -50.95 -20.73
N TYR A 1083 -17.80 -51.41 -20.54
CA TYR A 1083 -16.91 -51.78 -21.65
C TYR A 1083 -16.74 -53.29 -21.80
N THR A 1084 -17.37 -54.09 -20.94
CA THR A 1084 -17.28 -55.55 -20.99
C THR A 1084 -18.11 -56.16 -22.13
N ASP A 1085 -17.64 -57.28 -22.71
CA ASP A 1085 -18.44 -58.14 -23.59
C ASP A 1085 -19.51 -58.82 -22.73
N THR A 1086 -20.76 -58.42 -22.88
CA THR A 1086 -21.88 -58.85 -22.03
C THR A 1086 -23.11 -59.18 -22.83
N THR A 1087 -23.89 -60.14 -22.32
CA THR A 1087 -25.22 -60.49 -22.82
C THR A 1087 -26.34 -59.89 -21.98
N ASP A 1088 -26.04 -59.07 -20.97
CA ASP A 1088 -27.04 -58.42 -20.13
C ASP A 1088 -27.88 -57.43 -20.95
N LYS A 1089 -29.18 -57.75 -21.07
CA LYS A 1089 -30.14 -56.94 -21.83
C LYS A 1089 -30.33 -55.55 -21.24
N VAL A 1090 -30.24 -55.37 -19.93
CA VAL A 1090 -30.46 -54.07 -19.28
C VAL A 1090 -29.31 -53.12 -19.60
N LEU A 1091 -28.07 -53.58 -19.46
CA LEU A 1091 -26.88 -52.80 -19.80
C LEU A 1091 -26.83 -52.45 -21.30
N LEU A 1092 -27.16 -53.40 -22.18
CA LEU A 1092 -27.22 -53.15 -23.62
C LEU A 1092 -28.28 -52.10 -24.01
N GLU A 1093 -29.44 -52.09 -23.33
CA GLU A 1093 -30.47 -51.07 -23.58
C GLU A 1093 -30.02 -49.69 -23.06
N ARG A 1094 -29.44 -49.60 -21.87
CA ARG A 1094 -28.86 -48.34 -21.33
C ARG A 1094 -27.78 -47.77 -22.23
N LYS A 1095 -26.96 -48.62 -22.86
CA LYS A 1095 -25.98 -48.18 -23.88
C LYS A 1095 -26.65 -47.52 -25.08
N ARG A 1096 -27.71 -48.13 -25.64
CA ARG A 1096 -28.47 -47.56 -26.78
C ARG A 1096 -29.15 -46.25 -26.42
N GLU A 1097 -29.79 -46.18 -25.25
CA GLU A 1097 -30.41 -44.95 -24.75
C GLU A 1097 -29.39 -43.83 -24.61
N THR A 1098 -28.21 -44.15 -24.04
CA THR A 1098 -27.13 -43.18 -23.87
C THR A 1098 -26.60 -42.68 -25.21
N GLU A 1099 -26.41 -43.57 -26.19
CA GLU A 1099 -25.98 -43.18 -27.54
C GLU A 1099 -27.01 -42.26 -28.23
N ALA A 1100 -28.31 -42.55 -28.07
CA ALA A 1100 -29.39 -41.70 -28.58
C ALA A 1100 -29.36 -40.31 -27.93
N MET A 1101 -29.22 -40.24 -26.61
CA MET A 1101 -29.09 -38.97 -25.87
C MET A 1101 -27.83 -38.18 -26.27
N LYS A 1102 -26.69 -38.85 -26.49
CA LYS A 1102 -25.46 -38.19 -26.97
C LYS A 1102 -25.64 -37.62 -28.38
N LYS A 1103 -26.35 -38.33 -29.28
CA LYS A 1103 -26.69 -37.82 -30.63
C LYS A 1103 -27.62 -36.61 -30.56
N GLU A 1104 -28.64 -36.65 -29.71
CA GLU A 1104 -29.56 -35.53 -29.49
C GLU A 1104 -28.82 -34.30 -28.95
N LEU A 1105 -27.96 -34.49 -27.94
CA LEU A 1105 -27.14 -33.42 -27.36
C LEU A 1105 -26.24 -32.75 -28.41
N LEU A 1106 -25.62 -33.55 -29.31
CA LEU A 1106 -24.80 -33.01 -30.39
C LEU A 1106 -25.62 -32.16 -31.38
N GLN A 1107 -26.83 -32.58 -31.72
CA GLN A 1107 -27.73 -31.82 -32.58
C GLN A 1107 -28.16 -30.50 -31.94
N LEU A 1108 -28.52 -30.52 -30.65
CA LEU A 1108 -28.89 -29.32 -29.90
C LEU A 1108 -27.73 -28.32 -29.80
N LYS A 1109 -26.51 -28.79 -29.49
CA LYS A 1109 -25.31 -27.94 -29.43
C LYS A 1109 -24.94 -27.36 -30.80
N LYS A 1110 -25.09 -28.12 -31.87
CA LYS A 1110 -24.90 -27.61 -33.24
C LYS A 1110 -25.89 -26.48 -33.53
N ARG A 1111 -27.17 -26.68 -33.20
CA ARG A 1111 -28.20 -25.65 -33.40
C ARG A 1111 -27.95 -24.39 -32.56
N GLN A 1112 -27.50 -24.55 -31.32
CA GLN A 1112 -27.10 -23.45 -30.45
C GLN A 1112 -25.93 -22.64 -31.07
N LYS A 1113 -24.89 -23.33 -31.56
CA LYS A 1113 -23.74 -22.69 -32.23
C LYS A 1113 -24.15 -21.95 -33.50
N GLU A 1114 -25.08 -22.50 -34.27
CA GLU A 1114 -25.64 -21.83 -35.46
C GLU A 1114 -26.36 -20.52 -35.10
N LEU A 1115 -27.19 -20.50 -34.04
CA LEU A 1115 -27.89 -19.30 -33.59
C LEU A 1115 -26.95 -18.22 -33.03
N LEU A 1116 -25.85 -18.63 -32.42
CA LEU A 1116 -24.84 -17.73 -31.84
C LEU A 1116 -23.74 -17.33 -32.84
N SER A 1117 -23.74 -17.90 -34.04
CA SER A 1117 -22.72 -17.61 -35.05
C SER A 1117 -22.68 -16.12 -35.43
N THR A 1118 -21.47 -15.60 -35.59
CA THR A 1118 -21.18 -14.23 -35.99
C THR A 1118 -20.69 -14.19 -37.43
N ASN A 1119 -20.98 -13.10 -38.15
CA ASN A 1119 -20.39 -12.87 -39.48
C ASN A 1119 -18.92 -12.41 -39.39
N GLU A 1120 -18.29 -12.14 -40.54
CA GLU A 1120 -16.91 -11.62 -40.63
C GLU A 1120 -16.67 -10.30 -39.88
N LEU A 1121 -17.74 -9.58 -39.54
CA LEU A 1121 -17.71 -8.32 -38.78
C LEU A 1121 -17.98 -8.54 -37.28
N GLY A 1122 -18.07 -9.79 -36.80
CA GLY A 1122 -18.32 -10.12 -35.40
C GLY A 1122 -19.76 -9.90 -34.93
N ILE A 1123 -20.71 -9.66 -35.85
CA ILE A 1123 -22.11 -9.38 -35.52
C ILE A 1123 -22.94 -10.66 -35.61
N SER A 1124 -23.63 -11.00 -34.52
CA SER A 1124 -24.57 -12.13 -34.49
C SER A 1124 -25.89 -11.78 -35.20
N ARG A 1125 -26.64 -12.80 -35.65
CA ARG A 1125 -27.95 -12.60 -36.29
C ARG A 1125 -28.91 -11.77 -35.42
N LYS A 1126 -28.93 -12.03 -34.11
CA LYS A 1126 -29.71 -11.25 -33.13
C LYS A 1126 -29.22 -9.81 -33.04
N ALA A 1127 -27.91 -9.60 -32.96
CA ALA A 1127 -27.33 -8.25 -32.89
C ALA A 1127 -27.66 -7.43 -34.14
N ALA A 1128 -27.63 -8.05 -35.33
CA ALA A 1128 -28.03 -7.41 -36.58
C ALA A 1128 -29.49 -6.95 -36.56
N TYR A 1129 -30.42 -7.78 -36.04
CA TYR A 1129 -31.83 -7.38 -35.86
C TYR A 1129 -31.99 -6.23 -34.87
N ILE A 1130 -31.26 -6.24 -33.76
CA ILE A 1130 -31.29 -5.17 -32.74
C ILE A 1130 -30.79 -3.85 -33.34
N GLU A 1131 -29.64 -3.85 -34.00
CA GLU A 1131 -29.09 -2.63 -34.60
C GLU A 1131 -29.96 -2.10 -35.74
N THR A 1132 -30.52 -2.98 -36.57
CA THR A 1132 -31.47 -2.58 -37.62
C THR A 1132 -32.73 -1.96 -37.01
N SER A 1133 -33.27 -2.54 -35.94
CA SER A 1133 -34.41 -2.00 -35.19
C SER A 1133 -34.11 -0.63 -34.56
N LYS A 1134 -32.89 -0.40 -34.08
CA LYS A 1134 -32.45 0.91 -33.55
C LYS A 1134 -32.36 1.96 -34.66
N ILE A 1135 -31.76 1.62 -35.79
CA ILE A 1135 -31.67 2.52 -36.96
C ILE A 1135 -33.06 2.91 -37.43
N LEU A 1136 -33.98 1.95 -37.55
CA LEU A 1136 -35.37 2.22 -37.91
C LEU A 1136 -36.08 3.16 -36.94
N LYS A 1137 -35.71 3.22 -35.66
CA LYS A 1137 -36.29 4.17 -34.70
C LYS A 1137 -35.58 5.52 -34.63
N SER A 1138 -34.37 5.63 -35.18
CA SER A 1138 -33.57 6.85 -35.10
C SER A 1138 -34.00 7.90 -36.13
N ASP A 1139 -33.73 9.17 -35.80
CA ASP A 1139 -33.98 10.31 -36.69
C ASP A 1139 -32.99 10.35 -37.88
N ILE A 1140 -32.03 9.42 -37.94
CA ILE A 1140 -30.99 9.36 -38.99
C ILE A 1140 -31.64 9.21 -40.38
N LEU A 1141 -32.69 8.39 -40.49
CA LEU A 1141 -33.37 8.15 -41.77
C LEU A 1141 -34.13 9.40 -42.25
N GLU A 1142 -34.71 10.16 -41.32
CA GLU A 1142 -35.43 11.41 -41.59
C GLU A 1142 -34.44 12.52 -41.96
N SER A 1143 -33.28 12.58 -41.30
CA SER A 1143 -32.21 13.54 -41.60
C SER A 1143 -31.59 13.37 -43.00
N GLN A 1144 -31.71 12.17 -43.60
CA GLN A 1144 -31.18 11.83 -44.92
C GLN A 1144 -32.26 11.83 -46.03
N ASN A 1145 -33.49 12.29 -45.73
CA ASN A 1145 -34.64 12.28 -46.66
C ASN A 1145 -34.99 10.87 -47.22
N ILE A 1146 -34.79 9.80 -46.43
CA ILE A 1146 -35.12 8.43 -46.86
C ILE A 1146 -36.50 8.05 -46.31
N GLU A 1147 -37.51 8.00 -47.18
CA GLU A 1147 -38.87 7.64 -46.82
C GLU A 1147 -39.09 6.12 -46.93
N ILE A 1148 -39.27 5.44 -45.79
CA ILE A 1148 -39.48 3.99 -45.72
C ILE A 1148 -40.97 3.69 -45.51
N THR A 1149 -41.61 3.09 -46.51
CA THR A 1149 -42.99 2.60 -46.42
C THR A 1149 -43.07 1.36 -45.50
N GLY A 1150 -44.01 1.34 -44.56
CA GLY A 1150 -44.20 0.19 -43.65
C GLY A 1150 -43.19 0.07 -42.50
N LYS A 1151 -42.53 1.17 -42.11
CA LYS A 1151 -41.53 1.26 -41.02
C LYS A 1151 -41.94 0.53 -39.73
N ASP A 1152 -43.16 0.77 -39.25
CA ASP A 1152 -43.65 0.17 -38.00
C ASP A 1152 -43.93 -1.34 -38.12
N GLU A 1153 -44.42 -1.79 -39.29
CA GLU A 1153 -44.68 -3.21 -39.55
C GLU A 1153 -43.36 -3.99 -39.60
N LEU A 1154 -42.34 -3.43 -40.24
CA LEU A 1154 -40.99 -4.01 -40.28
C LEU A 1154 -40.37 -4.06 -38.88
N PHE A 1155 -40.49 -2.99 -38.09
CA PHE A 1155 -40.00 -2.94 -36.71
C PHE A 1155 -40.66 -4.01 -35.83
N GLN A 1156 -41.98 -4.21 -35.96
CA GLN A 1156 -42.70 -5.27 -35.24
C GLN A 1156 -42.22 -6.67 -35.65
N LYS A 1157 -42.01 -6.91 -36.96
CA LYS A 1157 -41.47 -8.20 -37.46
C LYS A 1157 -40.06 -8.48 -36.91
N LEU A 1158 -39.18 -7.48 -36.89
CA LEU A 1158 -37.82 -7.63 -36.36
C LEU A 1158 -37.79 -7.95 -34.86
N ASN A 1159 -38.62 -7.29 -34.05
CA ASN A 1159 -38.75 -7.65 -32.63
C ASN A 1159 -39.37 -9.03 -32.41
N GLY A 1160 -40.29 -9.45 -33.29
CA GLY A 1160 -40.78 -10.82 -33.33
C GLY A 1160 -39.65 -11.82 -33.50
N PHE A 1161 -38.79 -11.63 -34.50
CA PHE A 1161 -37.62 -12.50 -34.73
C PHE A 1161 -36.61 -12.49 -33.58
N ILE A 1162 -36.38 -11.35 -32.92
CA ILE A 1162 -35.51 -11.28 -31.72
C ILE A 1162 -36.10 -12.15 -30.60
N SER A 1163 -37.40 -12.03 -30.34
CA SER A 1163 -38.11 -12.82 -29.33
C SER A 1163 -38.10 -14.31 -29.66
N GLU A 1164 -38.28 -14.69 -30.93
CA GLU A 1164 -38.20 -16.09 -31.38
C GLU A 1164 -36.82 -16.69 -31.10
N VAL A 1165 -35.74 -15.98 -31.45
CA VAL A 1165 -34.36 -16.44 -31.19
C VAL A 1165 -34.10 -16.60 -29.69
N ASP A 1166 -34.58 -15.66 -28.86
CA ASP A 1166 -34.41 -15.72 -27.41
C ASP A 1166 -35.17 -16.89 -26.77
N ASN A 1167 -36.40 -17.14 -27.23
CA ASN A 1167 -37.18 -18.28 -26.77
C ASN A 1167 -36.56 -19.62 -27.21
N GLU A 1168 -36.03 -19.71 -28.44
CA GLU A 1168 -35.34 -20.91 -28.93
C GLU A 1168 -34.05 -21.17 -28.15
N LEU A 1169 -33.20 -20.15 -27.94
CA LEU A 1169 -31.99 -20.28 -27.14
C LEU A 1169 -32.29 -20.72 -25.71
N THR A 1170 -33.33 -20.15 -25.07
CA THR A 1170 -33.72 -20.51 -23.70
C THR A 1170 -34.13 -21.99 -23.60
N LYS A 1171 -34.89 -22.50 -24.58
CA LYS A 1171 -35.25 -23.93 -24.65
C LYS A 1171 -34.02 -24.81 -24.86
N LEU A 1172 -33.15 -24.44 -25.80
CA LEU A 1172 -31.91 -25.18 -26.08
C LEU A 1172 -31.01 -25.26 -24.84
N TYR A 1173 -30.82 -24.16 -24.10
CA TYR A 1173 -30.04 -24.17 -22.86
C TYR A 1173 -30.61 -25.14 -21.82
N HIS A 1174 -31.94 -25.16 -21.65
CA HIS A 1174 -32.60 -26.06 -20.70
C HIS A 1174 -32.49 -27.54 -21.10
N GLU A 1175 -32.71 -27.87 -22.37
CA GLU A 1175 -32.61 -29.24 -22.89
C GLU A 1175 -31.17 -29.76 -22.85
N ILE A 1176 -30.20 -28.94 -23.26
CA ILE A 1176 -28.76 -29.25 -23.18
C ILE A 1176 -28.37 -29.55 -21.73
N GLN A 1177 -28.74 -28.66 -20.78
CA GLN A 1177 -28.44 -28.86 -19.36
C GLN A 1177 -29.06 -30.15 -18.80
N THR A 1178 -30.31 -30.45 -19.19
CA THR A 1178 -31.01 -31.66 -18.76
C THR A 1178 -30.30 -32.94 -19.24
N LEU A 1179 -29.89 -32.98 -20.52
CA LEU A 1179 -29.14 -34.11 -21.07
C LEU A 1179 -27.74 -34.24 -20.48
N GLU A 1180 -27.02 -33.13 -20.29
CA GLU A 1180 -25.68 -33.12 -19.68
C GLU A 1180 -25.69 -33.61 -18.22
N LEU A 1181 -26.78 -33.43 -17.48
CA LEU A 1181 -26.96 -33.98 -16.13
C LEU A 1181 -27.37 -35.46 -16.12
N LYS A 1182 -28.08 -35.92 -17.16
CA LYS A 1182 -28.66 -37.26 -17.24
C LYS A 1182 -27.69 -38.29 -17.79
N ILE A 1183 -26.87 -37.93 -18.78
CA ILE A 1183 -25.95 -38.84 -19.49
C ILE A 1183 -24.92 -39.49 -18.53
N PRO A 1184 -24.19 -38.74 -17.66
CA PRO A 1184 -23.17 -39.36 -16.79
C PRO A 1184 -23.74 -40.38 -15.81
N LYS A 1185 -25.00 -40.18 -15.37
CA LYS A 1185 -25.68 -41.02 -14.37
C LYS A 1185 -26.30 -42.30 -14.94
N GLN A 1186 -26.21 -42.53 -16.26
CA GLN A 1186 -26.86 -43.68 -16.92
C GLN A 1186 -26.35 -45.03 -16.43
N PHE A 1187 -25.10 -45.08 -15.96
CA PHE A 1187 -24.42 -46.30 -15.57
C PHE A 1187 -24.15 -46.42 -14.06
N ASP A 1188 -24.74 -45.56 -13.23
CA ASP A 1188 -24.51 -45.53 -11.77
C ASP A 1188 -24.92 -46.83 -11.06
N ASP A 1189 -25.82 -47.59 -11.66
CA ASP A 1189 -26.33 -48.88 -11.17
C ASP A 1189 -25.35 -50.06 -11.45
N PHE A 1190 -24.37 -49.90 -12.34
CA PHE A 1190 -23.45 -50.96 -12.78
C PHE A 1190 -22.05 -50.78 -12.16
N LYS A 1191 -21.79 -51.49 -11.06
CA LYS A 1191 -20.60 -51.29 -10.20
C LYS A 1191 -19.84 -52.59 -9.89
N ASN A 1192 -19.95 -53.62 -10.73
CA ASN A 1192 -19.37 -54.94 -10.44
C ASN A 1192 -17.88 -55.03 -10.80
N LEU A 1193 -17.42 -54.28 -11.80
CA LEU A 1193 -16.03 -54.30 -12.28
C LEU A 1193 -15.31 -53.00 -11.87
N ALA A 1194 -15.03 -52.88 -10.58
CA ALA A 1194 -14.37 -51.72 -10.00
C ALA A 1194 -12.84 -51.84 -10.01
N TYR A 1195 -12.19 -50.72 -10.29
CA TYR A 1195 -10.73 -50.54 -10.33
C TYR A 1195 -10.35 -49.33 -9.46
N SER A 1196 -9.35 -49.51 -8.59
CA SER A 1196 -8.86 -48.52 -7.64
C SER A 1196 -7.57 -47.88 -8.17
N LEU A 1197 -7.53 -46.56 -8.32
CA LEU A 1197 -6.35 -45.82 -8.77
C LEU A 1197 -5.24 -45.94 -7.72
N PHE A 1198 -4.06 -46.36 -8.13
CA PHE A 1198 -2.91 -46.43 -7.23
C PHE A 1198 -1.64 -45.77 -7.78
N ALA A 1199 -1.53 -45.56 -9.11
CA ALA A 1199 -0.39 -44.82 -9.65
C ALA A 1199 -0.77 -43.87 -10.79
N VAL A 1200 -0.13 -42.70 -10.82
CA VAL A 1200 -0.33 -41.65 -11.84
C VAL A 1200 1.03 -41.13 -12.29
N PHE A 1201 1.37 -41.36 -13.56
CA PHE A 1201 2.57 -40.79 -14.17
C PHE A 1201 2.28 -39.40 -14.68
N ILE A 1202 3.08 -38.44 -14.25
CA ILE A 1202 2.96 -37.04 -14.62
C ILE A 1202 4.13 -36.65 -15.52
N HIS A 1203 3.83 -35.85 -16.54
CA HIS A 1203 4.83 -35.25 -17.40
C HIS A 1203 4.64 -33.72 -17.44
N ARG A 1204 5.68 -32.97 -17.05
CA ARG A 1204 5.75 -31.51 -17.18
C ARG A 1204 6.83 -31.12 -18.19
N GLY A 1205 6.44 -30.41 -19.24
CA GLY A 1205 7.32 -30.08 -20.36
C GLY A 1205 6.60 -30.09 -21.70
N GLU A 1206 7.36 -29.92 -22.77
CA GLU A 1206 6.90 -29.92 -24.15
C GLU A 1206 6.71 -31.35 -24.69
N ALA A 1207 6.48 -31.50 -26.00
CA ALA A 1207 6.35 -32.81 -26.62
C ALA A 1207 7.70 -33.54 -26.76
N SER A 1208 8.82 -32.81 -26.87
CA SER A 1208 10.16 -33.33 -27.13
C SER A 1208 11.05 -33.44 -25.89
N TYR A 1209 10.76 -32.69 -24.83
CA TYR A 1209 11.50 -32.74 -23.57
C TYR A 1209 10.60 -32.40 -22.39
N GLY A 1210 10.93 -32.96 -21.23
CA GLY A 1210 10.27 -32.63 -19.98
C GLY A 1210 10.70 -33.53 -18.84
N HIS A 1211 10.07 -33.31 -17.70
CA HIS A 1211 10.37 -34.00 -16.45
C HIS A 1211 9.22 -34.92 -16.06
N TYR A 1212 9.58 -36.14 -15.64
CA TYR A 1212 8.65 -37.18 -15.25
C TYR A 1212 8.76 -37.48 -13.76
N TRP A 1213 7.61 -37.69 -13.14
CA TRP A 1213 7.52 -38.25 -11.79
C TRP A 1213 6.24 -39.09 -11.70
N ILE A 1214 6.13 -39.86 -10.62
CA ILE A 1214 4.96 -40.71 -10.37
C ILE A 1214 4.37 -40.45 -9.00
N TYR A 1215 3.05 -40.34 -8.93
CA TYR A 1215 2.32 -40.46 -7.67
C TYR A 1215 1.96 -41.91 -7.44
N ILE A 1216 2.25 -42.46 -6.26
CA ILE A 1216 1.85 -43.81 -5.87
C ILE A 1216 1.09 -43.75 -4.54
N LYS A 1217 -0.06 -44.41 -4.49
CA LYS A 1217 -0.91 -44.52 -3.30
C LYS A 1217 -0.50 -45.70 -2.44
N ASP A 1218 -0.30 -45.45 -1.16
CA ASP A 1218 -0.09 -46.48 -0.14
C ASP A 1218 -1.43 -46.79 0.56
N SER A 1219 -2.02 -47.92 0.19
CA SER A 1219 -3.31 -48.35 0.74
C SER A 1219 -3.23 -48.85 2.19
N TYR A 1220 -2.03 -49.14 2.72
CA TYR A 1220 -1.83 -49.71 4.06
C TYR A 1220 -1.72 -48.64 5.15
N LYS A 1221 -1.08 -47.49 4.88
CA LYS A 1221 -0.98 -46.35 5.80
C LYS A 1221 -2.03 -45.29 5.48
N ASN A 1222 -3.29 -45.49 5.87
CA ASN A 1222 -4.39 -44.50 5.75
C ASN A 1222 -4.72 -43.98 4.33
N GLY A 1223 -4.20 -44.59 3.26
CA GLY A 1223 -4.44 -44.14 1.88
C GLY A 1223 -3.60 -42.92 1.47
N ILE A 1224 -2.40 -42.77 2.02
CA ILE A 1224 -1.49 -41.66 1.73
C ILE A 1224 -1.00 -41.72 0.27
N TRP A 1225 -0.90 -40.56 -0.37
CA TRP A 1225 -0.23 -40.40 -1.65
C TRP A 1225 1.21 -39.94 -1.46
N ARG A 1226 2.12 -40.54 -2.21
CA ARG A 1226 3.52 -40.11 -2.26
C ARG A 1226 3.91 -39.76 -3.68
N LYS A 1227 4.64 -38.66 -3.81
CA LYS A 1227 5.28 -38.19 -5.04
C LYS A 1227 6.69 -38.74 -5.07
N TYR A 1228 6.97 -39.63 -6.02
CA TYR A 1228 8.29 -40.19 -6.27
C TYR A 1228 8.93 -39.38 -7.40
N ASN A 1229 9.81 -38.46 -7.01
CA ASN A 1229 10.49 -37.54 -7.90
C ASN A 1229 12.00 -37.74 -7.79
N ASP A 1230 12.50 -38.74 -8.52
CA ASP A 1230 13.90 -39.18 -8.49
C ASP A 1230 14.40 -39.49 -7.06
N GLU A 1231 15.44 -38.81 -6.58
CA GLU A 1231 16.01 -39.01 -5.25
C GLU A 1231 15.06 -38.59 -4.11
N THR A 1232 14.05 -37.77 -4.43
CA THR A 1232 13.16 -37.16 -3.45
C THR A 1232 11.79 -37.81 -3.48
N ILE A 1233 11.36 -38.31 -2.32
CA ILE A 1233 9.99 -38.81 -2.11
C ILE A 1233 9.30 -37.98 -1.06
N THR A 1234 8.16 -37.37 -1.40
CA THR A 1234 7.34 -36.56 -0.50
C THR A 1234 5.93 -37.11 -0.38
N GLU A 1235 5.30 -36.96 0.80
CA GLU A 1235 3.86 -37.16 0.93
C GLU A 1235 3.11 -35.95 0.36
N VAL A 1236 2.02 -36.21 -0.35
CA VAL A 1236 1.21 -35.19 -1.01
C VAL A 1236 -0.28 -35.39 -0.71
N PRO A 1237 -1.08 -34.31 -0.60
CA PRO A 1237 -2.51 -34.43 -0.42
C PRO A 1237 -3.19 -34.91 -1.71
N GLU A 1238 -4.36 -35.55 -1.58
CA GLU A 1238 -5.16 -35.98 -2.74
C GLU A 1238 -5.49 -34.82 -3.69
N SER A 1239 -5.67 -33.62 -3.17
CA SER A 1239 -5.93 -32.41 -3.97
C SER A 1239 -4.81 -32.05 -4.94
N GLU A 1240 -3.56 -32.44 -4.69
CA GLU A 1240 -2.45 -32.26 -5.64
C GLU A 1240 -2.56 -33.25 -6.80
N VAL A 1241 -2.88 -34.52 -6.50
CA VAL A 1241 -3.03 -35.59 -7.50
C VAL A 1241 -4.22 -35.34 -8.42
N PHE A 1242 -5.32 -34.81 -7.86
CA PHE A 1242 -6.55 -34.48 -8.58
C PHE A 1242 -6.65 -32.99 -8.96
N ASN A 1243 -5.52 -32.34 -9.24
CA ASN A 1243 -5.49 -30.93 -9.67
C ASN A 1243 -5.74 -30.79 -11.18
N PHE A 1244 -7.00 -30.50 -11.54
CA PHE A 1244 -7.46 -30.30 -12.92
C PHE A 1244 -7.60 -28.83 -13.34
N ALA A 1245 -6.92 -27.90 -12.65
CA ALA A 1245 -6.98 -26.48 -12.99
C ALA A 1245 -6.36 -26.19 -14.37
N SER A 1246 -6.97 -25.28 -15.14
CA SER A 1246 -6.51 -24.94 -16.51
C SER A 1246 -5.11 -24.33 -16.59
N GLY A 1247 -4.53 -23.88 -15.47
CA GLY A 1247 -3.14 -23.40 -15.39
C GLY A 1247 -2.11 -24.47 -15.05
N ASN A 1248 -2.53 -25.71 -14.78
CA ASN A 1248 -1.62 -26.79 -14.42
C ASN A 1248 -0.89 -27.33 -15.66
N THR A 1249 0.43 -27.08 -15.74
CA THR A 1249 1.28 -27.55 -16.84
C THR A 1249 1.77 -28.99 -16.65
N ALA A 1250 1.61 -29.56 -15.45
CA ALA A 1250 1.96 -30.93 -15.12
C ALA A 1250 0.78 -31.84 -15.41
N THR A 1251 0.82 -32.53 -16.55
CA THR A 1251 -0.33 -33.29 -17.04
C THR A 1251 -0.15 -34.80 -16.90
N PRO A 1252 -1.22 -35.54 -16.57
CA PRO A 1252 -1.18 -36.99 -16.47
C PRO A 1252 -0.97 -37.60 -17.86
N TYR A 1253 0.04 -38.46 -17.97
CA TYR A 1253 0.38 -39.18 -19.20
C TYR A 1253 -0.09 -40.64 -19.15
N PHE A 1254 -0.04 -41.26 -17.97
CA PHE A 1254 -0.35 -42.67 -17.77
C PHE A 1254 -1.08 -42.87 -16.44
N LEU A 1255 -2.24 -43.51 -16.47
CA LEU A 1255 -3.03 -43.83 -15.27
C LEU A 1255 -2.99 -45.33 -15.03
N VAL A 1256 -2.76 -45.73 -13.78
CA VAL A 1256 -2.69 -47.14 -13.41
C VAL A 1256 -3.65 -47.45 -12.27
N TYR A 1257 -4.52 -48.41 -12.53
CA TYR A 1257 -5.50 -48.90 -11.58
C TYR A 1257 -5.26 -50.36 -11.25
N VAL A 1258 -5.57 -50.75 -10.02
CA VAL A 1258 -5.59 -52.15 -9.57
C VAL A 1258 -7.03 -52.61 -9.41
N LYS A 1259 -7.31 -53.87 -9.78
CA LYS A 1259 -8.63 -54.46 -9.63
C LYS A 1259 -9.06 -54.44 -8.17
N LYS A 1260 -10.31 -54.06 -7.91
CA LYS A 1260 -10.84 -54.00 -6.54
C LYS A 1260 -10.82 -55.38 -5.87
N GLY A 1261 -10.24 -55.46 -4.68
CA GLY A 1261 -9.93 -56.69 -3.96
C GLY A 1261 -8.44 -57.07 -3.99
N ASN A 1262 -7.67 -56.53 -4.93
CA ASN A 1262 -6.22 -56.74 -5.08
C ASN A 1262 -5.39 -55.53 -4.59
N GLU A 1263 -5.97 -54.58 -3.86
CA GLU A 1263 -5.23 -53.41 -3.36
C GLU A 1263 -4.07 -53.77 -2.42
N ALA A 1264 -4.14 -54.93 -1.76
CA ALA A 1264 -3.08 -55.47 -0.93
C ALA A 1264 -1.82 -55.85 -1.73
N ASP A 1265 -1.94 -56.07 -3.04
CA ASP A 1265 -0.80 -56.39 -3.89
C ASP A 1265 0.06 -55.14 -4.19
N ILE A 1266 -0.39 -53.95 -3.78
CA ILE A 1266 0.32 -52.68 -3.94
C ILE A 1266 0.97 -52.29 -2.60
N GLU A 1267 2.27 -52.57 -2.47
CA GLU A 1267 3.08 -52.34 -1.27
C GLU A 1267 4.29 -51.44 -1.62
N PRO A 1268 4.12 -50.10 -1.69
CA PRO A 1268 5.18 -49.19 -2.08
C PRO A 1268 6.27 -49.02 -0.99
N LEU A 1269 5.93 -49.20 0.29
CA LEU A 1269 6.87 -49.11 1.40
C LEU A 1269 7.36 -50.51 1.81
N LYS A 1270 8.57 -50.89 1.39
CA LYS A 1270 9.22 -52.14 1.80
C LYS A 1270 10.67 -51.88 2.23
N ARG A 1271 10.90 -51.67 3.53
CA ARG A 1271 12.25 -51.43 4.10
C ARG A 1271 12.56 -52.37 5.26
N ILE A 1272 13.75 -52.97 5.25
CA ILE A 1272 14.26 -53.84 6.31
C ILE A 1272 15.69 -53.41 6.63
N VAL A 1273 15.81 -52.45 7.56
CA VAL A 1273 17.10 -51.95 8.04
C VAL A 1273 17.31 -52.45 9.45
N GLN A 1274 18.30 -53.33 9.63
CA GLN A 1274 18.64 -53.90 10.93
C GLN A 1274 18.92 -52.78 11.93
N GLN A 1275 18.13 -52.73 13.02
CA GLN A 1275 18.48 -51.98 14.20
C GLN A 1275 19.71 -52.67 14.83
N ASN A 1276 20.85 -52.01 14.84
CA ASN A 1276 21.92 -52.40 15.77
C ASN A 1276 21.34 -52.20 17.18
N ILE A 1277 21.14 -53.29 17.90
CA ILE A 1277 20.83 -53.31 19.34
C ILE A 1277 21.99 -52.71 20.11
#